data_AF-K9ZMY9-F1
#
_entry.id   AF-K9ZMY9-F1
#
_cell.length_a   1.000
_cell.length_b   1.000
_cell.length_c   1.000
_cell.angle_alpha   90.00
_cell.angle_beta   90.00
_cell.angle_gamma   90.00
#
_symmetry.space_group_name_H-M   'P 1'
#
loop_
_entity.id
_entity.type
_entity.pdbx_description
1 polymer ?
#
loop_
_entity_poly.entity_id
_entity_poly.type
_entity_poly.pdbx_seq_one_letter_code
_entity_poly.pdbx_strand_id
1 'polypeptide(L)'
;MTEKVDISTLNGTNGFTFINGNTNDDNLGYSVSSAGDINGDGVDDIIIGAPQADPQAKGNAGASYVVFGSKNGFAPTIDISTLNGINGFTILGATESEAAGRSISAAGDVNGDGIDDIIIGAPFADTNNNNNIGSSYVVFGKNSFSSNSTIDLSNLGNNGLVINGLNAEDELGYSVSSAGDINNDGIDDLIIGAPNAYTTSNGKPGQTYIVFGASNFDSSFNLNSLNGSNGFVINGQSIEDYSGLSVSSAGDINNDGIDDLIIGAPQAAPNGTNSGQAYIVFGKNGSFDSAINLADIDGTNGFIINGQEGDKLGFSVSSAGDINNDGIDDLIIGAHDADPNGIMNAGQSYVVFGKNGNFDPIFDLSTLNGNNGFVINGINEFDNSGWSVSGVGDISGDGIDDLIVSANNADPNGESSGQSYVVFGKNGSFASAINLTDIDGTNGFIIDGIAEFDNLGNSVSGAGDVNGDGIADLILSAPFASSQSGEGYIIFGINSAPTDLLLSNNSINENVASETVIGTFTTTDPNVKVQTFSYSLVAGNGDADNDAFVIDNGSLKIKLSPDFESKAVYNIRVKTTDQGGLSYEKELTINVNDLDDEGNNTAPTDLALTAITIDENVASETVIGTFITTDSDAGDTFTYSLIDDDNYPDNGAFSIDGGNLKINQSPDFETKSSYLIKVKTTDQDGLSYEKELTINVNDINETGTNVAPTDLALTAITIDENVASETVIGTFITTDSDAGDTFTYSLVDDDNYPDNSAFSIDGENLKITQSPDFETKSSYLIKVKTTDQDGLSYEKELIINVNDINETGTNVAPTDLALTAITIDENVASETVIGTFITTDSDAGDTFTYSLVDDDNYPDNSVFSIDGENLKINQSPDFETKSSYLIKVKTTDQDGLFYEKELTINVNDINEGPTSGGSSTTKLVKISDDVFQIQTNNSKATLEVTLTGLSSSLVNELGAFTVDDAAGTINGIAPGEVGYAEAALANSKVIFSAISKIPQQFDANNINKLLGFDPNDNLRFYVVKNGSTDSVKAGITSISNLIFPSSSTLQSTDLGNNNFSLAWEDGSGNPQGFEDLVVKIQATDNPLPLGTGLQDRSQGENIDLRDVSGLVTAEFTVYREAAFDNYVGFYKVTDENGGIDIDGDGTADILPGQSGYTQAVVNQHLSNLGLSVTNGQTANFSGTLEGGAIYVPFLIVNSRPDAVLDNNVSNDPAVYFTFLGANSDQTDHVRLLGDNTFGFEDLVNGGDGDFNDIVVKFELQAIA
;
A
#
# COMPACT_ATOMS: atom_id res chain seq x y z
N MET A 1 3.87 18.88 -11.24
CA MET A 1 2.99 19.48 -12.27
C MET A 1 3.62 20.74 -12.87
N THR A 2 2.86 21.54 -13.62
CA THR A 2 3.17 22.96 -13.83
C THR A 2 2.73 23.77 -12.61
N GLU A 3 3.58 24.69 -12.15
CA GLU A 3 3.34 25.68 -11.07
C GLU A 3 1.99 26.42 -11.16
N LYS A 4 1.45 26.58 -12.37
CA LYS A 4 0.23 27.36 -12.65
C LYS A 4 -0.82 26.58 -13.44
N VAL A 5 -2.09 26.83 -13.12
CA VAL A 5 -3.25 26.37 -13.89
C VAL A 5 -3.88 27.55 -14.65
N ASP A 6 -4.03 27.40 -15.96
CA ASP A 6 -4.67 28.40 -16.83
C ASP A 6 -6.17 28.07 -17.01
N ILE A 7 -7.01 28.72 -16.21
CA ILE A 7 -8.48 28.54 -16.24
C ILE A 7 -9.14 28.98 -17.56
N SER A 8 -8.42 29.66 -18.46
CA SER A 8 -8.92 29.91 -19.82
C SER A 8 -8.85 28.69 -20.75
N THR A 9 -8.22 27.60 -20.29
CA THR A 9 -8.04 26.34 -21.05
C THR A 9 -8.97 25.20 -20.62
N LEU A 10 -9.87 25.47 -19.65
CA LEU A 10 -10.89 24.51 -19.20
C LEU A 10 -11.76 24.04 -20.36
N ASN A 11 -11.93 22.72 -20.49
CA ASN A 11 -12.48 22.11 -21.69
C ASN A 11 -13.46 20.94 -21.43
N GLY A 12 -13.83 20.70 -20.17
CA GLY A 12 -14.73 19.63 -19.76
C GLY A 12 -14.05 18.30 -19.44
N THR A 13 -12.73 18.17 -19.65
CA THR A 13 -11.92 17.02 -19.17
C THR A 13 -10.85 17.42 -18.15
N ASN A 14 -10.84 18.68 -17.71
CA ASN A 14 -9.89 19.24 -16.74
C ASN A 14 -10.58 20.32 -15.88
N GLY A 15 -11.90 20.22 -15.73
CA GLY A 15 -12.78 21.28 -15.23
C GLY A 15 -13.49 22.07 -16.34
N PHE A 16 -14.32 23.03 -15.92
CA PHE A 16 -15.25 23.79 -16.78
C PHE A 16 -15.69 25.11 -16.12
N THR A 17 -16.28 26.01 -16.92
CA THR A 17 -16.73 27.35 -16.47
C THR A 17 -18.25 27.48 -16.42
N PHE A 18 -18.79 28.12 -15.39
CA PHE A 18 -20.19 28.54 -15.29
C PHE A 18 -20.38 29.98 -15.77
N ILE A 19 -21.39 30.22 -16.61
CA ILE A 19 -21.71 31.55 -17.16
C ILE A 19 -23.22 31.85 -17.12
N ASN A 20 -23.56 33.11 -17.42
CA ASN A 20 -24.92 33.62 -17.58
C ASN A 20 -25.74 33.65 -16.28
N GLY A 21 -25.25 34.38 -15.28
CA GLY A 21 -26.16 35.14 -14.40
C GLY A 21 -27.24 35.81 -15.27
N ASN A 22 -28.51 35.67 -14.90
CA ASN A 22 -29.65 35.97 -15.76
C ASN A 22 -29.71 37.45 -16.18
N THR A 23 -29.03 38.34 -15.45
CA THR A 23 -28.84 39.75 -15.76
C THR A 23 -27.43 40.26 -15.44
N ASN A 24 -27.10 41.46 -15.94
CA ASN A 24 -25.95 42.23 -15.45
C ASN A 24 -26.11 42.52 -13.95
N ASP A 25 -24.99 42.63 -13.24
CA ASP A 25 -24.91 42.96 -11.81
C ASP A 25 -25.48 41.88 -10.86
N ASP A 26 -25.77 40.65 -11.34
CA ASP A 26 -26.25 39.49 -10.56
C ASP A 26 -25.23 38.95 -9.54
N ASN A 27 -23.92 39.16 -9.80
CA ASN A 27 -22.78 38.61 -9.04
C ASN A 27 -22.82 37.07 -8.85
N LEU A 28 -22.96 36.31 -9.94
CA LEU A 28 -22.87 34.83 -9.91
C LEU A 28 -21.50 34.39 -9.37
N GLY A 29 -21.49 33.44 -8.44
CA GLY A 29 -20.27 33.00 -7.77
C GLY A 29 -19.87 33.88 -6.59
N TYR A 30 -20.76 34.72 -6.05
CA TYR A 30 -20.44 35.46 -4.82
C TYR A 30 -20.11 34.50 -3.65
N SER A 31 -20.78 33.35 -3.61
CA SER A 31 -20.41 32.18 -2.82
C SER A 31 -20.44 30.93 -3.70
N VAL A 32 -19.58 29.97 -3.41
CA VAL A 32 -19.48 28.65 -4.06
C VAL A 32 -19.24 27.57 -3.00
N SER A 33 -19.78 26.37 -3.22
CA SER A 33 -19.53 25.18 -2.38
C SER A 33 -19.94 23.91 -3.13
N SER A 34 -19.50 22.75 -2.66
CA SER A 34 -20.22 21.48 -2.93
C SER A 34 -21.67 21.57 -2.44
N ALA A 35 -22.55 20.79 -3.05
CA ALA A 35 -23.91 20.55 -2.62
C ALA A 35 -24.11 19.15 -2.02
N GLY A 36 -23.05 18.33 -1.94
CA GLY A 36 -23.13 16.89 -1.70
C GLY A 36 -23.84 16.16 -2.84
N ASP A 37 -24.17 14.88 -2.65
CA ASP A 37 -25.03 14.11 -3.56
C ASP A 37 -26.52 14.45 -3.31
N ILE A 38 -26.91 15.69 -3.55
CA ILE A 38 -28.30 16.18 -3.37
C ILE A 38 -29.29 15.47 -4.32
N ASN A 39 -28.81 14.78 -5.35
CA ASN A 39 -29.62 14.05 -6.32
C ASN A 39 -29.69 12.52 -6.08
N GLY A 40 -28.81 11.95 -5.27
CA GLY A 40 -28.79 10.53 -4.88
C GLY A 40 -28.24 9.58 -5.96
N ASP A 41 -27.28 10.01 -6.79
CA ASP A 41 -26.66 9.18 -7.85
C ASP A 41 -25.19 8.79 -7.60
N GLY A 42 -24.65 9.12 -6.42
CA GLY A 42 -23.31 8.79 -5.97
C GLY A 42 -22.22 9.58 -6.69
N VAL A 43 -22.47 10.87 -6.95
CA VAL A 43 -21.54 11.86 -7.51
C VAL A 43 -21.84 13.19 -6.82
N ASP A 44 -20.81 13.97 -6.48
CA ASP A 44 -21.03 15.26 -5.84
C ASP A 44 -21.64 16.28 -6.81
N ASP A 45 -22.64 17.03 -6.31
CA ASP A 45 -23.26 18.14 -7.01
C ASP A 45 -22.66 19.48 -6.53
N ILE A 46 -22.92 20.56 -7.27
CA ILE A 46 -22.29 21.88 -7.04
C ILE A 46 -23.37 22.94 -6.79
N ILE A 47 -23.15 23.84 -5.83
CA ILE A 47 -24.02 25.02 -5.62
C ILE A 47 -23.28 26.35 -5.77
N ILE A 48 -23.93 27.31 -6.45
CA ILE A 48 -23.38 28.64 -6.78
C ILE A 48 -24.38 29.73 -6.40
N GLY A 49 -23.93 30.76 -5.68
CA GLY A 49 -24.75 31.87 -5.22
C GLY A 49 -24.65 33.12 -6.10
N ALA A 50 -25.79 33.77 -6.35
CA ALA A 50 -25.93 35.05 -7.06
C ALA A 50 -26.84 36.00 -6.26
N PRO A 51 -26.33 36.59 -5.15
CA PRO A 51 -27.15 37.31 -4.17
C PRO A 51 -27.70 38.65 -4.67
N GLN A 52 -27.29 39.16 -5.84
CA GLN A 52 -27.85 40.38 -6.42
C GLN A 52 -28.84 40.10 -7.56
N ALA A 53 -29.10 38.83 -7.91
CA ALA A 53 -30.05 38.48 -8.95
C ALA A 53 -31.49 38.97 -8.64
N ASP A 54 -32.24 39.25 -9.72
CA ASP A 54 -33.62 39.80 -9.72
C ASP A 54 -34.70 38.73 -10.08
N PRO A 55 -34.79 37.58 -9.39
CA PRO A 55 -35.70 36.51 -9.77
C PRO A 55 -37.16 36.98 -9.74
N GLN A 56 -37.93 36.65 -10.79
CA GLN A 56 -39.33 37.06 -10.93
C GLN A 56 -39.56 38.59 -10.83
N ALA A 57 -38.52 39.41 -11.08
CA ALA A 57 -38.50 40.85 -10.87
C ALA A 57 -38.65 41.30 -9.39
N LYS A 58 -38.22 40.45 -8.44
CA LYS A 58 -37.98 40.82 -7.04
C LYS A 58 -36.56 41.39 -6.93
N GLY A 59 -36.43 42.71 -6.78
CA GLY A 59 -35.13 43.40 -6.78
C GLY A 59 -34.16 42.89 -5.71
N ASN A 60 -32.97 42.43 -6.08
CA ASN A 60 -31.91 41.87 -5.23
C ASN A 60 -32.41 40.78 -4.26
N ALA A 61 -33.40 39.98 -4.67
CA ALA A 61 -33.85 38.83 -3.87
C ALA A 61 -32.80 37.72 -3.83
N GLY A 62 -31.92 37.67 -4.84
CA GLY A 62 -30.87 36.68 -4.97
C GLY A 62 -31.37 35.33 -5.51
N ALA A 63 -30.44 34.54 -6.03
CA ALA A 63 -30.69 33.20 -6.55
C ALA A 63 -29.50 32.29 -6.25
N SER A 64 -29.75 30.98 -6.21
CA SER A 64 -28.69 29.96 -6.22
C SER A 64 -28.93 28.98 -7.36
N TYR A 65 -27.87 28.35 -7.85
CA TYR A 65 -27.90 27.41 -8.95
C TYR A 65 -27.22 26.13 -8.50
N VAL A 66 -27.94 25.01 -8.54
CA VAL A 66 -27.39 23.67 -8.33
C VAL A 66 -27.12 23.06 -9.70
N VAL A 67 -25.94 22.49 -9.90
CA VAL A 67 -25.55 21.76 -11.11
C VAL A 67 -25.13 20.37 -10.71
N PHE A 68 -25.71 19.36 -11.37
CA PHE A 68 -25.45 17.98 -10.99
C PHE A 68 -24.09 17.47 -11.50
N GLY A 69 -23.49 16.59 -10.71
CA GLY A 69 -22.32 15.77 -11.04
C GLY A 69 -22.52 14.93 -12.29
N SER A 70 -21.44 14.46 -12.91
CA SER A 70 -21.53 13.67 -14.15
C SER A 70 -20.31 12.81 -14.47
N LYS A 71 -20.46 11.51 -14.18
CA LYS A 71 -19.64 10.39 -14.72
C LYS A 71 -19.63 10.29 -16.26
N ASN A 72 -20.40 11.11 -16.97
CA ASN A 72 -20.39 11.22 -18.42
C ASN A 72 -19.55 12.41 -18.93
N GLY A 73 -18.86 13.11 -18.02
CA GLY A 73 -18.10 14.33 -18.29
C GLY A 73 -18.99 15.56 -18.54
N PHE A 74 -18.34 16.69 -18.78
CA PHE A 74 -18.98 18.00 -18.90
C PHE A 74 -18.66 18.72 -20.21
N ALA A 75 -19.43 19.76 -20.52
CA ALA A 75 -19.05 20.72 -21.55
C ALA A 75 -18.01 21.71 -20.97
N PRO A 76 -17.11 22.29 -21.79
CA PRO A 76 -16.19 23.37 -21.38
C PRO A 76 -16.86 24.53 -20.63
N THR A 77 -18.14 24.77 -20.92
CA THR A 77 -18.90 25.88 -20.40
C THR A 77 -20.34 25.44 -20.14
N ILE A 78 -20.81 25.66 -18.92
CA ILE A 78 -22.19 25.40 -18.50
C ILE A 78 -22.92 26.74 -18.41
N ASP A 79 -23.97 26.87 -19.21
CA ASP A 79 -24.91 27.99 -19.16
C ASP A 79 -25.99 27.66 -18.12
N ILE A 80 -25.94 28.32 -16.96
CA ILE A 80 -26.88 28.06 -15.85
C ILE A 80 -28.34 28.41 -16.19
N SER A 81 -28.62 29.11 -17.30
CA SER A 81 -29.98 29.29 -17.80
C SER A 81 -30.57 28.03 -18.46
N THR A 82 -29.77 26.98 -18.66
CA THR A 82 -30.17 25.71 -19.29
C THR A 82 -30.53 24.59 -18.31
N LEU A 83 -30.40 24.86 -17.00
CA LEU A 83 -30.74 23.92 -15.92
C LEU A 83 -32.23 23.54 -16.00
N ASN A 84 -32.50 22.24 -16.12
CA ASN A 84 -33.82 21.71 -16.47
C ASN A 84 -34.31 20.56 -15.56
N GLY A 85 -33.55 20.22 -14.51
CA GLY A 85 -33.90 19.20 -13.52
C GLY A 85 -33.33 17.81 -13.82
N ILE A 86 -32.65 17.67 -14.96
CA ILE A 86 -31.83 16.50 -15.32
C ILE A 86 -30.33 16.82 -15.15
N ASN A 87 -29.96 18.10 -15.16
CA ASN A 87 -28.58 18.59 -15.07
C ASN A 87 -28.42 19.66 -14.00
N GLY A 88 -29.24 19.62 -12.94
CA GLY A 88 -29.35 20.65 -11.92
C GLY A 88 -30.60 21.54 -12.04
N PHE A 89 -30.72 22.51 -11.13
CA PHE A 89 -31.91 23.35 -10.94
C PHE A 89 -31.60 24.74 -10.39
N THR A 90 -32.56 25.66 -10.51
CA THR A 90 -32.45 27.03 -9.98
C THR A 90 -33.25 27.19 -8.70
N ILE A 91 -32.72 27.94 -7.75
CA ILE A 91 -33.35 28.32 -6.49
C ILE A 91 -33.54 29.83 -6.48
N LEU A 92 -34.76 30.29 -6.21
CA LEU A 92 -35.13 31.71 -6.28
C LEU A 92 -35.41 32.30 -4.91
N GLY A 93 -34.85 33.49 -4.63
CA GLY A 93 -35.18 34.30 -3.46
C GLY A 93 -36.69 34.47 -3.28
N ALA A 94 -37.13 34.36 -2.02
CA ALA A 94 -38.49 34.52 -1.57
C ALA A 94 -39.00 35.98 -1.65
N THR A 95 -38.18 36.96 -1.27
CA THR A 95 -38.56 38.37 -1.00
C THR A 95 -37.56 39.37 -1.56
N GLU A 96 -38.02 40.61 -1.86
CA GLU A 96 -37.14 41.67 -2.37
C GLU A 96 -36.02 42.01 -1.37
N SER A 97 -34.80 42.19 -1.88
CA SER A 97 -33.59 42.64 -1.17
C SER A 97 -33.03 41.71 -0.09
N GLU A 98 -33.49 40.46 0.03
CA GLU A 98 -32.98 39.53 1.06
C GLU A 98 -31.57 38.97 0.78
N ALA A 99 -31.11 39.04 -0.48
CA ALA A 99 -29.84 38.52 -0.96
C ALA A 99 -29.62 37.02 -0.69
N ALA A 100 -30.61 36.18 -1.02
CA ALA A 100 -30.48 34.73 -0.94
C ALA A 100 -29.34 34.21 -1.83
N GLY A 101 -28.54 33.28 -1.33
CA GLY A 101 -27.32 32.83 -2.00
C GLY A 101 -26.10 33.74 -1.72
N ARG A 102 -26.14 34.52 -0.64
CA ARG A 102 -24.97 35.28 -0.16
C ARG A 102 -23.91 34.35 0.46
N SER A 103 -24.38 33.35 1.19
CA SER A 103 -23.59 32.23 1.69
C SER A 103 -24.42 30.98 1.43
N ILE A 104 -23.75 29.91 1.03
CA ILE A 104 -24.31 28.61 0.67
C ILE A 104 -23.32 27.55 1.13
N SER A 105 -23.82 26.35 1.40
CA SER A 105 -23.01 25.19 1.73
C SER A 105 -23.85 23.92 1.55
N ALA A 106 -23.20 22.77 1.37
CA ALA A 106 -23.78 21.49 1.73
C ALA A 106 -24.23 21.53 3.20
N ALA A 107 -25.37 20.90 3.48
CA ALA A 107 -25.89 20.74 4.83
C ALA A 107 -25.61 19.34 5.39
N GLY A 108 -25.21 18.37 4.55
CA GLY A 108 -25.25 16.94 4.87
C GLY A 108 -26.70 16.42 4.90
N ASP A 109 -26.90 15.19 5.35
CA ASP A 109 -28.24 14.59 5.49
C ASP A 109 -28.90 15.05 6.80
N VAL A 110 -29.27 16.33 6.87
CA VAL A 110 -29.90 16.89 8.08
C VAL A 110 -31.29 16.29 8.34
N ASN A 111 -31.90 15.66 7.33
CA ASN A 111 -33.24 15.10 7.42
C ASN A 111 -33.27 13.57 7.66
N GLY A 112 -32.12 12.90 7.67
CA GLY A 112 -31.98 11.46 7.95
C GLY A 112 -32.62 10.54 6.91
N ASP A 113 -32.63 10.93 5.62
CA ASP A 113 -33.14 10.12 4.51
C ASP A 113 -32.08 9.52 3.57
N GLY A 114 -30.80 9.74 3.88
CA GLY A 114 -29.61 9.20 3.21
C GLY A 114 -29.23 9.94 1.93
N ILE A 115 -29.57 11.23 1.82
CA ILE A 115 -29.31 12.08 0.66
C ILE A 115 -28.95 13.47 1.17
N ASP A 116 -27.91 14.08 0.59
CA ASP A 116 -27.45 15.39 1.06
C ASP A 116 -28.47 16.51 0.85
N ASP A 117 -28.55 17.39 1.84
CA ASP A 117 -29.33 18.61 1.80
C ASP A 117 -28.40 19.83 1.58
N ILE A 118 -28.97 21.00 1.27
CA ILE A 118 -28.21 22.27 1.14
C ILE A 118 -28.79 23.38 1.99
N ILE A 119 -27.93 24.26 2.50
CA ILE A 119 -28.33 25.46 3.26
C ILE A 119 -27.96 26.74 2.51
N ILE A 120 -28.88 27.71 2.53
CA ILE A 120 -28.80 28.98 1.80
C ILE A 120 -29.10 30.15 2.74
N GLY A 121 -28.14 31.04 2.89
CA GLY A 121 -28.23 32.26 3.68
C GLY A 121 -28.85 33.44 2.92
N ALA A 122 -29.72 34.18 3.60
CA ALA A 122 -30.41 35.40 3.14
C ALA A 122 -30.49 36.45 4.29
N PRO A 123 -29.36 37.07 4.68
CA PRO A 123 -29.27 37.86 5.91
C PRO A 123 -30.08 39.16 5.89
N PHE A 124 -30.48 39.64 4.71
CA PHE A 124 -31.25 40.87 4.59
C PHE A 124 -32.76 40.61 4.48
N ALA A 125 -33.22 39.37 4.74
CA ALA A 125 -34.65 39.03 4.73
C ALA A 125 -35.46 39.88 5.73
N ASP A 126 -36.54 40.49 5.24
CA ASP A 126 -37.49 41.30 6.02
C ASP A 126 -38.71 40.45 6.43
N THR A 127 -38.70 39.89 7.64
CA THR A 127 -39.80 39.07 8.15
C THR A 127 -40.57 39.77 9.26
N ASN A 128 -41.90 39.55 9.33
CA ASN A 128 -42.79 40.07 10.37
C ASN A 128 -42.80 41.62 10.58
N ASN A 129 -42.37 42.40 9.58
CA ASN A 129 -42.13 43.86 9.64
C ASN A 129 -40.90 44.28 10.47
N ASN A 130 -39.95 43.37 10.71
CA ASN A 130 -38.61 43.67 11.19
C ASN A 130 -37.66 43.73 10.00
N ASN A 131 -36.83 44.76 9.94
CA ASN A 131 -35.86 44.96 8.87
C ASN A 131 -34.57 44.15 9.11
N ASN A 132 -33.97 43.58 8.06
CA ASN A 132 -32.69 42.84 8.13
C ASN A 132 -32.63 41.82 9.29
N ILE A 133 -33.72 41.11 9.53
CA ILE A 133 -33.79 40.06 10.56
C ILE A 133 -33.06 38.79 10.10
N GLY A 134 -33.00 38.59 8.79
CA GLY A 134 -32.30 37.49 8.16
C GLY A 134 -33.09 36.19 8.19
N SER A 135 -32.71 35.28 7.30
CA SER A 135 -33.26 33.94 7.19
C SER A 135 -32.24 33.00 6.56
N SER A 136 -32.32 31.73 6.96
CA SER A 136 -31.67 30.62 6.27
C SER A 136 -32.72 29.66 5.75
N TYR A 137 -32.48 29.08 4.59
CA TYR A 137 -33.36 28.11 3.95
C TYR A 137 -32.59 26.81 3.76
N VAL A 138 -33.14 25.71 4.24
CA VAL A 138 -32.65 24.36 3.92
C VAL A 138 -33.50 23.85 2.77
N VAL A 139 -32.88 23.28 1.73
CA VAL A 139 -33.57 22.63 0.63
C VAL A 139 -33.18 21.16 0.64
N PHE A 140 -34.18 20.28 0.75
CA PHE A 140 -33.92 18.85 0.88
C PHE A 140 -33.56 18.18 -0.44
N GLY A 141 -32.63 17.23 -0.36
CA GLY A 141 -32.23 16.31 -1.42
C GLY A 141 -33.36 15.44 -1.95
N LYS A 142 -33.06 14.68 -3.02
CA LYS A 142 -33.88 13.57 -3.55
C LYS A 142 -33.31 13.00 -4.84
N ASN A 143 -33.43 11.68 -4.93
CA ASN A 143 -33.42 10.78 -6.11
C ASN A 143 -33.98 11.31 -7.47
N SER A 144 -34.72 12.42 -7.53
CA SER A 144 -35.30 12.97 -8.76
C SER A 144 -35.88 14.38 -8.59
N PHE A 145 -35.34 15.35 -9.32
CA PHE A 145 -35.93 16.69 -9.46
C PHE A 145 -36.89 16.76 -10.66
N SER A 146 -37.94 17.58 -10.55
CA SER A 146 -38.96 17.67 -11.60
C SER A 146 -38.46 18.46 -12.81
N SER A 147 -38.91 18.10 -14.02
CA SER A 147 -38.50 18.72 -15.29
C SER A 147 -38.94 20.19 -15.52
N ASN A 148 -39.38 20.87 -14.45
CA ASN A 148 -39.54 22.32 -14.35
C ASN A 148 -38.76 22.73 -13.09
N SER A 149 -37.46 22.87 -13.27
CA SER A 149 -36.41 22.88 -12.24
C SER A 149 -36.23 24.24 -11.56
N THR A 150 -37.27 24.67 -10.85
CA THR A 150 -37.23 25.91 -10.10
C THR A 150 -37.83 25.71 -8.72
N ILE A 151 -37.02 25.93 -7.68
CA ILE A 151 -37.44 25.97 -6.29
C ILE A 151 -37.60 27.45 -5.90
N ASP A 152 -38.76 27.82 -5.36
CA ASP A 152 -39.03 29.18 -4.88
C ASP A 152 -39.03 29.16 -3.36
N LEU A 153 -38.06 29.84 -2.75
CA LEU A 153 -37.85 29.84 -1.30
C LEU A 153 -39.07 30.40 -0.53
N SER A 154 -39.95 31.17 -1.19
CA SER A 154 -41.21 31.63 -0.57
C SER A 154 -42.24 30.50 -0.35
N ASN A 155 -42.01 29.30 -0.90
CA ASN A 155 -42.92 28.17 -0.82
C ASN A 155 -42.20 26.81 -0.97
N LEU A 156 -41.25 26.49 -0.08
CA LEU A 156 -40.55 25.20 -0.03
C LEU A 156 -41.50 24.00 0.13
N GLY A 157 -42.52 24.12 0.99
CA GLY A 157 -43.50 23.07 1.23
C GLY A 157 -42.90 21.86 1.95
N ASN A 158 -42.70 20.77 1.21
CA ASN A 158 -42.03 19.54 1.68
C ASN A 158 -40.60 19.40 1.13
N ASN A 159 -40.09 20.38 0.37
CA ASN A 159 -38.75 20.32 -0.24
C ASN A 159 -37.69 21.01 0.65
N GLY A 160 -37.92 21.13 1.95
CA GLY A 160 -37.06 21.91 2.86
C GLY A 160 -37.82 22.72 3.91
N LEU A 161 -37.09 23.52 4.67
CA LEU A 161 -37.61 24.38 5.74
C LEU A 161 -37.01 25.80 5.71
N VAL A 162 -37.69 26.74 6.39
CA VAL A 162 -37.15 28.10 6.63
C VAL A 162 -36.87 28.35 8.11
N ILE A 163 -35.68 28.88 8.38
CA ILE A 163 -35.17 29.27 9.71
C ILE A 163 -35.10 30.80 9.71
N ASN A 164 -35.95 31.46 10.50
CA ASN A 164 -36.05 32.92 10.52
C ASN A 164 -35.28 33.49 11.73
N GLY A 165 -34.62 34.64 11.53
CA GLY A 165 -33.97 35.38 12.63
C GLY A 165 -34.94 35.84 13.72
N LEU A 166 -34.38 36.34 14.83
CA LEU A 166 -35.15 36.67 16.04
C LEU A 166 -35.48 38.17 16.16
N ASN A 167 -34.53 39.06 15.89
CA ASN A 167 -34.69 40.51 16.04
C ASN A 167 -34.30 41.26 14.76
N ALA A 168 -34.76 42.50 14.64
CA ALA A 168 -34.37 43.37 13.53
C ALA A 168 -32.87 43.67 13.58
N GLU A 169 -32.23 43.73 12.41
CA GLU A 169 -30.80 43.91 12.21
C GLU A 169 -29.88 42.79 12.75
N ASP A 170 -30.40 41.61 13.12
CA ASP A 170 -29.56 40.48 13.56
C ASP A 170 -28.76 39.85 12.39
N GLU A 171 -29.30 39.92 11.17
CA GLU A 171 -28.71 39.38 9.93
C GLU A 171 -28.41 37.87 9.97
N LEU A 172 -29.36 37.05 10.46
CA LEU A 172 -29.28 35.58 10.44
C LEU A 172 -29.07 35.04 9.01
N GLY A 173 -28.13 34.12 8.85
CA GLY A 173 -27.80 33.51 7.57
C GLY A 173 -26.75 34.33 6.80
N TYR A 174 -25.94 35.12 7.51
CA TYR A 174 -24.82 35.84 6.91
C TYR A 174 -23.72 34.88 6.43
N SER A 175 -23.48 33.83 7.22
CA SER A 175 -22.68 32.64 6.89
C SER A 175 -23.45 31.40 7.38
N VAL A 176 -23.43 30.34 6.58
CA VAL A 176 -24.07 29.04 6.84
C VAL A 176 -23.15 27.90 6.43
N SER A 177 -23.24 26.78 7.13
CA SER A 177 -22.51 25.53 6.83
C SER A 177 -23.27 24.34 7.43
N SER A 178 -22.99 23.13 6.96
CA SER A 178 -23.12 21.94 7.82
C SER A 178 -22.25 22.13 9.08
N ALA A 179 -22.72 21.59 10.19
CA ALA A 179 -21.97 21.46 11.42
C ALA A 179 -21.32 20.07 11.57
N GLY A 180 -21.66 19.11 10.70
CA GLY A 180 -21.44 17.68 10.96
C GLY A 180 -22.37 17.16 12.06
N ASP A 181 -22.14 15.95 12.57
CA ASP A 181 -22.90 15.39 13.69
C ASP A 181 -22.23 15.74 15.03
N ILE A 182 -22.44 16.97 15.50
CA ILE A 182 -21.82 17.46 16.74
C ILE A 182 -22.42 16.86 18.01
N ASN A 183 -23.49 16.06 17.89
CA ASN A 183 -24.28 15.54 18.99
C ASN A 183 -24.24 13.99 19.13
N ASN A 184 -23.68 13.32 18.11
CA ASN A 184 -23.51 11.88 17.93
C ASN A 184 -24.85 11.12 17.93
N ASP A 185 -25.80 11.57 17.08
CA ASP A 185 -27.08 10.86 16.82
C ASP A 185 -27.25 10.29 15.41
N GLY A 186 -26.23 10.44 14.56
CA GLY A 186 -26.11 9.90 13.20
C GLY A 186 -26.81 10.72 12.13
N ILE A 187 -27.01 12.02 12.36
CA ILE A 187 -27.70 12.96 11.46
C ILE A 187 -26.95 14.29 11.48
N ASP A 188 -26.73 14.91 10.31
CA ASP A 188 -26.01 16.18 10.22
C ASP A 188 -26.76 17.34 10.89
N ASP A 189 -26.00 18.19 11.59
CA ASP A 189 -26.48 19.41 12.23
C ASP A 189 -26.17 20.66 11.38
N LEU A 190 -26.80 21.79 11.69
CA LEU A 190 -26.66 23.06 10.97
C LEU A 190 -26.03 24.16 11.82
N ILE A 191 -25.04 24.88 11.28
CA ILE A 191 -24.46 26.08 11.90
C ILE A 191 -24.79 27.36 11.10
N ILE A 192 -25.32 28.38 11.80
CA ILE A 192 -25.88 29.60 11.18
C ILE A 192 -25.42 30.86 11.91
N GLY A 193 -24.67 31.71 11.22
CA GLY A 193 -24.17 32.99 11.74
C GLY A 193 -25.19 34.14 11.69
N ALA A 194 -25.24 34.93 12.76
CA ALA A 194 -25.97 36.19 12.89
C ALA A 194 -25.03 37.27 13.50
N PRO A 195 -24.05 37.77 12.74
CA PRO A 195 -22.94 38.57 13.26
C PRO A 195 -23.36 39.94 13.81
N ASN A 196 -24.51 40.45 13.40
CA ASN A 196 -25.04 41.72 13.87
C ASN A 196 -25.99 41.58 15.09
N ALA A 197 -26.22 40.35 15.59
CA ALA A 197 -27.22 40.09 16.62
C ALA A 197 -26.97 40.82 17.95
N TYR A 198 -28.06 41.35 18.52
CA TYR A 198 -28.04 42.17 19.74
C TYR A 198 -28.27 41.37 21.02
N THR A 199 -27.29 41.37 21.94
CA THR A 199 -27.52 40.93 23.33
C THR A 199 -27.83 42.12 24.24
N THR A 200 -28.78 41.94 25.18
CA THR A 200 -29.39 43.06 25.94
C THR A 200 -28.46 43.85 26.87
N SER A 201 -27.19 43.46 26.98
CA SER A 201 -26.16 44.12 27.79
C SER A 201 -24.95 44.67 27.00
N ASN A 202 -24.60 44.10 25.83
CA ASN A 202 -23.28 44.26 25.20
C ASN A 202 -23.30 44.79 23.75
N GLY A 203 -24.40 45.36 23.24
CA GLY A 203 -24.44 45.87 21.86
C GLY A 203 -24.52 44.74 20.82
N LYS A 204 -23.69 44.77 19.76
CA LYS A 204 -23.63 43.75 18.70
C LYS A 204 -22.42 42.80 18.88
N PRO A 205 -22.45 41.80 19.77
CA PRO A 205 -21.39 40.80 19.85
C PRO A 205 -21.48 39.73 18.74
N GLY A 206 -22.63 39.63 18.07
CA GLY A 206 -22.96 38.50 17.21
C GLY A 206 -23.49 37.30 18.00
N GLN A 207 -24.17 36.41 17.28
CA GLN A 207 -24.63 35.12 17.77
C GLN A 207 -24.47 34.09 16.65
N THR A 208 -24.24 32.83 17.03
CA THR A 208 -24.29 31.68 16.13
C THR A 208 -25.39 30.75 16.63
N TYR A 209 -26.19 30.18 15.73
CA TYR A 209 -27.25 29.24 16.05
C TYR A 209 -26.89 27.87 15.51
N ILE A 210 -26.99 26.86 16.38
CA ILE A 210 -26.93 25.46 15.99
C ILE A 210 -28.36 24.91 15.98
N VAL A 211 -28.73 24.21 14.91
CA VAL A 211 -30.02 23.52 14.78
C VAL A 211 -29.72 22.07 14.48
N PHE A 212 -30.19 21.16 15.34
CA PHE A 212 -29.89 19.74 15.13
C PHE A 212 -30.70 19.12 13.99
N GLY A 213 -30.09 18.14 13.33
CA GLY A 213 -30.71 17.24 12.37
C GLY A 213 -31.92 16.52 12.95
N ALA A 214 -32.85 16.13 12.09
CA ALA A 214 -34.02 15.37 12.50
C ALA A 214 -34.77 14.74 11.31
N SER A 215 -35.09 13.44 11.47
CA SER A 215 -36.01 12.66 10.62
C SER A 215 -37.33 13.33 10.19
N ASN A 216 -37.76 14.42 10.86
CA ASN A 216 -38.98 15.15 10.56
C ASN A 216 -38.86 16.63 10.99
N PHE A 217 -38.79 17.55 10.03
CA PHE A 217 -38.93 18.99 10.28
C PHE A 217 -40.35 19.51 10.02
N ASP A 218 -40.77 20.50 10.81
CA ASP A 218 -41.81 21.44 10.38
C ASP A 218 -41.26 22.34 9.26
N SER A 219 -42.10 22.75 8.30
CA SER A 219 -41.70 23.66 7.20
C SER A 219 -41.13 25.03 7.61
N SER A 220 -41.12 25.33 8.92
CA SER A 220 -40.39 26.44 9.50
C SER A 220 -39.89 26.07 10.89
N PHE A 221 -38.59 26.25 11.13
CA PHE A 221 -37.99 26.10 12.44
C PHE A 221 -38.07 27.42 13.23
N ASN A 222 -38.28 27.32 14.54
CA ASN A 222 -38.38 28.48 15.44
C ASN A 222 -37.18 28.50 16.40
N LEU A 223 -36.24 29.42 16.20
CA LEU A 223 -35.04 29.56 17.04
C LEU A 223 -35.35 29.85 18.53
N ASN A 224 -36.55 30.34 18.87
CA ASN A 224 -36.98 30.45 20.29
C ASN A 224 -37.30 29.09 20.96
N SER A 225 -37.29 27.99 20.20
CA SER A 225 -37.55 26.62 20.70
C SER A 225 -36.28 25.83 20.99
N LEU A 226 -35.10 26.38 20.68
CA LEU A 226 -33.80 25.80 21.00
C LEU A 226 -33.70 25.55 22.50
N ASN A 227 -33.37 24.31 22.87
CA ASN A 227 -33.39 23.86 24.25
C ASN A 227 -32.21 22.94 24.62
N GLY A 228 -31.27 22.70 23.70
CA GLY A 228 -30.12 21.83 23.89
C GLY A 228 -30.33 20.37 23.46
N SER A 229 -31.57 19.95 23.18
CA SER A 229 -31.92 18.66 22.57
C SER A 229 -32.48 18.80 21.15
N ASN A 230 -32.35 19.98 20.54
CA ASN A 230 -32.77 20.31 19.17
C ASN A 230 -31.94 21.48 18.61
N GLY A 231 -30.66 21.56 19.03
CA GLY A 231 -29.81 22.72 18.85
C GLY A 231 -29.83 23.71 20.02
N PHE A 232 -28.98 24.73 19.92
CA PHE A 232 -28.69 25.74 20.94
C PHE A 232 -28.15 27.04 20.30
N VAL A 233 -28.03 28.12 21.09
CA VAL A 233 -27.43 29.38 20.64
C VAL A 233 -26.09 29.63 21.31
N ILE A 234 -25.09 30.05 20.53
CA ILE A 234 -23.76 30.46 20.99
C ILE A 234 -23.73 32.00 20.99
N ASN A 235 -23.44 32.59 22.15
CA ASN A 235 -23.44 34.03 22.34
C ASN A 235 -22.02 34.61 22.26
N GLY A 236 -21.84 35.64 21.42
CA GLY A 236 -20.60 36.41 21.34
C GLY A 236 -20.23 37.13 22.63
N GLN A 237 -18.95 37.47 22.78
CA GLN A 237 -18.36 37.93 24.03
C GLN A 237 -18.53 39.45 24.27
N SER A 238 -17.99 40.28 23.37
CA SER A 238 -17.86 41.74 23.53
C SER A 238 -18.54 42.53 22.41
N ILE A 239 -18.73 43.82 22.63
CA ILE A 239 -19.39 44.70 21.66
C ILE A 239 -18.57 44.80 20.37
N GLU A 240 -19.23 44.66 19.22
CA GLU A 240 -18.64 44.81 17.88
C GLU A 240 -17.55 43.75 17.55
N ASP A 241 -17.57 42.59 18.21
CA ASP A 241 -16.71 41.43 17.83
C ASP A 241 -17.15 40.77 16.50
N TYR A 242 -18.45 40.84 16.18
CA TYR A 242 -19.13 40.18 15.05
C TYR A 242 -18.89 38.67 14.97
N SER A 243 -19.05 37.96 16.10
CA SER A 243 -18.99 36.49 16.11
C SER A 243 -20.07 35.87 15.21
N GLY A 244 -19.69 34.87 14.43
CA GLY A 244 -20.55 34.28 13.39
C GLY A 244 -20.53 35.04 12.06
N LEU A 245 -19.49 35.83 11.78
CA LEU A 245 -19.30 36.41 10.44
C LEU A 245 -18.95 35.33 9.40
N SER A 246 -18.18 34.33 9.83
CA SER A 246 -17.86 33.10 9.11
C SER A 246 -17.99 31.94 10.10
N VAL A 247 -18.60 30.83 9.66
CA VAL A 247 -18.79 29.60 10.43
C VAL A 247 -18.59 28.38 9.55
N SER A 248 -18.15 27.26 10.14
CA SER A 248 -17.94 25.97 9.49
C SER A 248 -17.99 24.86 10.54
N SER A 249 -18.20 23.60 10.12
CA SER A 249 -17.67 22.45 10.87
C SER A 249 -16.15 22.61 10.99
N ALA A 250 -15.59 22.12 12.09
CA ALA A 250 -14.16 22.02 12.33
C ALA A 250 -13.62 20.61 12.05
N GLY A 251 -14.48 19.65 11.67
CA GLY A 251 -14.18 18.22 11.73
C GLY A 251 -13.97 17.77 13.19
N ASP A 252 -13.46 16.56 13.38
CA ASP A 252 -13.04 16.08 14.71
C ASP A 252 -11.61 16.53 15.03
N ILE A 253 -11.44 17.79 15.42
CA ILE A 253 -10.13 18.39 15.74
C ILE A 253 -9.49 17.78 17.01
N ASN A 254 -10.27 17.02 17.80
CA ASN A 254 -9.87 16.53 19.13
C ASN A 254 -9.74 15.00 19.24
N ASN A 255 -10.13 14.27 18.20
CA ASN A 255 -10.17 12.80 18.07
C ASN A 255 -11.01 12.12 19.17
N ASP A 256 -12.27 12.56 19.36
CA ASP A 256 -13.27 11.88 20.21
C ASP A 256 -14.42 11.21 19.43
N GLY A 257 -14.36 11.24 18.11
CA GLY A 257 -15.28 10.65 17.15
C GLY A 257 -16.53 11.49 16.86
N ILE A 258 -16.46 12.81 17.05
CA ILE A 258 -17.61 13.73 16.99
C ILE A 258 -17.17 15.04 16.34
N ASP A 259 -18.02 15.60 15.46
CA ASP A 259 -17.71 16.87 14.80
C ASP A 259 -17.67 18.05 15.78
N ASP A 260 -16.66 18.91 15.58
CA ASP A 260 -16.48 20.15 16.30
C ASP A 260 -16.90 21.37 15.45
N LEU A 261 -16.98 22.55 16.05
CA LEU A 261 -17.40 23.79 15.37
C LEU A 261 -16.30 24.85 15.35
N ILE A 262 -16.18 25.60 14.24
CA ILE A 262 -15.33 26.81 14.19
C ILE A 262 -16.13 28.08 13.85
N ILE A 263 -15.89 29.15 14.64
CA ILE A 263 -16.65 30.41 14.59
C ILE A 263 -15.69 31.60 14.53
N GLY A 264 -15.75 32.37 13.44
CA GLY A 264 -14.98 33.59 13.24
C GLY A 264 -15.60 34.83 13.89
N ALA A 265 -14.75 35.67 14.50
CA ALA A 265 -15.08 36.96 15.10
C ALA A 265 -13.99 38.02 14.78
N PRO A 266 -13.87 38.47 13.51
CA PRO A 266 -12.69 39.18 13.01
C PRO A 266 -12.52 40.62 13.50
N GLN A 267 -13.50 41.20 14.20
CA GLN A 267 -13.35 42.52 14.82
C GLN A 267 -13.10 42.46 16.33
N ALA A 268 -13.07 41.25 16.90
CA ALA A 268 -12.69 41.05 18.29
C ALA A 268 -11.29 41.62 18.58
N ALA A 269 -11.08 42.05 19.82
CA ALA A 269 -9.92 42.85 20.20
C ALA A 269 -9.06 42.26 21.34
N PRO A 270 -8.70 40.95 21.34
CA PRO A 270 -7.90 40.34 22.40
C PRO A 270 -6.50 40.96 22.54
N ASN A 271 -5.86 41.31 21.41
CA ASN A 271 -4.47 41.78 21.35
C ASN A 271 -4.33 43.23 20.85
N GLY A 272 -5.44 43.86 20.44
CA GLY A 272 -5.48 45.22 19.89
C GLY A 272 -6.69 45.43 19.00
N THR A 273 -6.83 46.61 18.39
CA THR A 273 -8.01 46.91 17.55
C THR A 273 -8.06 45.98 16.34
N ASN A 274 -9.20 45.35 16.06
CA ASN A 274 -9.38 44.40 14.95
C ASN A 274 -8.32 43.28 14.94
N SER A 275 -7.98 42.70 16.09
CA SER A 275 -7.06 41.56 16.09
C SER A 275 -7.72 40.28 15.54
N GLY A 276 -9.02 40.14 15.80
CA GLY A 276 -9.80 38.99 15.41
C GLY A 276 -9.58 37.78 16.32
N GLN A 277 -10.60 36.94 16.37
CA GLN A 277 -10.60 35.67 17.09
C GLN A 277 -11.28 34.59 16.24
N ALA A 278 -10.80 33.37 16.38
CA ALA A 278 -11.55 32.17 16.01
C ALA A 278 -11.82 31.37 17.28
N TYR A 279 -13.04 30.88 17.42
CA TYR A 279 -13.47 30.06 18.56
C TYR A 279 -13.79 28.67 18.04
N ILE A 280 -13.16 27.67 18.64
CA ILE A 280 -13.50 26.27 18.44
C ILE A 280 -14.43 25.89 19.60
N VAL A 281 -15.50 25.16 19.31
CA VAL A 281 -16.43 24.63 20.32
C VAL A 281 -16.59 23.15 20.06
N PHE A 282 -16.29 22.32 21.06
CA PHE A 282 -16.31 20.88 20.85
C PHE A 282 -17.73 20.32 20.77
N GLY A 283 -17.92 19.34 19.89
CA GLY A 283 -19.01 18.39 19.89
C GLY A 283 -19.05 17.57 21.18
N LYS A 284 -20.12 16.79 21.36
CA LYS A 284 -20.21 15.78 22.43
C LYS A 284 -21.45 14.92 22.30
N ASN A 285 -21.34 13.71 22.83
CA ASN A 285 -22.47 12.82 23.06
C ASN A 285 -23.62 13.48 23.84
N GLY A 286 -24.76 13.67 23.16
CA GLY A 286 -26.05 14.05 23.76
C GLY A 286 -26.25 15.54 24.04
N SER A 287 -27.23 15.86 24.89
CA SER A 287 -27.77 17.23 24.94
C SER A 287 -26.80 18.31 25.44
N PHE A 288 -26.86 19.45 24.77
CA PHE A 288 -26.17 20.70 25.10
C PHE A 288 -27.00 21.55 26.08
N ASP A 289 -26.44 22.64 26.58
CA ASP A 289 -27.24 23.69 27.21
C ASP A 289 -27.92 24.52 26.12
N SER A 290 -29.15 24.99 26.36
CA SER A 290 -29.90 25.80 25.37
C SER A 290 -29.19 27.07 24.90
N ALA A 291 -28.20 27.54 25.65
CA ALA A 291 -27.35 28.66 25.30
C ALA A 291 -25.94 28.48 25.88
N ILE A 292 -24.92 28.68 25.05
CA ILE A 292 -23.50 28.70 25.41
C ILE A 292 -22.99 30.14 25.23
N ASN A 293 -21.95 30.55 25.97
CA ASN A 293 -21.29 31.83 25.76
C ASN A 293 -19.82 31.58 25.41
N LEU A 294 -19.29 32.27 24.41
CA LEU A 294 -17.87 32.14 24.01
C LEU A 294 -16.89 32.59 25.12
N ALA A 295 -17.38 33.28 26.14
CA ALA A 295 -16.63 33.62 27.35
C ALA A 295 -16.42 32.44 28.33
N ASP A 296 -17.15 31.34 28.16
CA ASP A 296 -17.12 30.16 29.02
C ASP A 296 -16.31 28.99 28.38
N ILE A 297 -15.61 29.25 27.28
CA ILE A 297 -14.68 28.30 26.63
C ILE A 297 -13.40 28.18 27.46
N ASP A 298 -13.02 26.94 27.82
CA ASP A 298 -12.00 26.69 28.85
C ASP A 298 -10.95 25.58 28.53
N GLY A 299 -10.94 25.06 27.29
CA GLY A 299 -10.05 23.97 26.85
C GLY A 299 -10.69 22.58 27.00
N THR A 300 -11.78 22.44 27.76
CA THR A 300 -12.52 21.16 27.91
C THR A 300 -13.81 21.10 27.08
N ASN A 301 -14.16 22.21 26.42
CA ASN A 301 -15.39 22.42 25.66
C ASN A 301 -15.12 23.22 24.36
N GLY A 302 -13.87 23.21 23.90
CA GLY A 302 -13.35 24.06 22.83
C GLY A 302 -12.16 24.92 23.27
N PHE A 303 -11.60 25.70 22.36
CA PHE A 303 -10.48 26.60 22.60
C PHE A 303 -10.55 27.87 21.73
N ILE A 304 -9.67 28.84 22.01
CA ILE A 304 -9.69 30.18 21.39
C ILE A 304 -8.36 30.47 20.69
N ILE A 305 -8.42 30.92 19.44
CA ILE A 305 -7.28 31.44 18.67
C ILE A 305 -7.39 32.97 18.60
N ASN A 306 -6.30 33.69 18.88
CA ASN A 306 -6.25 35.17 18.89
C ASN A 306 -5.26 35.70 17.84
N GLY A 307 -5.71 36.58 16.93
CA GLY A 307 -4.83 37.26 15.96
C GLY A 307 -4.01 38.41 16.58
N GLN A 308 -3.10 39.02 15.80
CA GLN A 308 -2.35 40.22 16.21
C GLN A 308 -3.12 41.51 15.84
N GLU A 309 -2.75 42.65 16.43
CA GLU A 309 -3.44 43.93 16.20
C GLU A 309 -3.48 44.34 14.72
N GLY A 310 -4.66 44.28 14.11
CA GLY A 310 -4.92 44.67 12.73
C GLY A 310 -5.31 43.51 11.80
N ASP A 311 -4.89 42.28 12.12
CA ASP A 311 -4.93 41.11 11.21
C ASP A 311 -6.34 40.66 10.79
N LYS A 312 -7.36 40.95 11.61
CA LYS A 312 -8.73 40.43 11.48
C LYS A 312 -8.81 38.89 11.36
N LEU A 313 -8.09 38.18 12.21
CA LEU A 313 -8.13 36.71 12.24
C LEU A 313 -9.56 36.18 12.44
N GLY A 314 -9.93 35.13 11.71
CA GLY A 314 -11.28 34.56 11.73
C GLY A 314 -12.23 35.29 10.78
N PHE A 315 -11.72 35.91 9.71
CA PHE A 315 -12.56 36.50 8.66
C PHE A 315 -13.19 35.43 7.77
N SER A 316 -12.45 34.38 7.48
CA SER A 316 -12.89 33.13 6.86
C SER A 316 -12.32 31.98 7.70
N VAL A 317 -13.14 30.97 7.96
CA VAL A 317 -12.77 29.75 8.72
C VAL A 317 -13.33 28.52 8.02
N SER A 318 -12.61 27.40 8.10
CA SER A 318 -13.01 26.10 7.56
C SER A 318 -12.27 24.98 8.32
N SER A 319 -12.82 23.76 8.31
CA SER A 319 -11.95 22.57 8.41
C SER A 319 -11.01 22.55 7.19
N ALA A 320 -9.80 22.04 7.39
CA ALA A 320 -8.84 21.77 6.34
C ALA A 320 -8.87 20.30 5.86
N GLY A 321 -9.58 19.41 6.56
CA GLY A 321 -9.39 17.96 6.45
C GLY A 321 -8.11 17.51 7.15
N ASP A 322 -7.72 16.25 7.01
CA ASP A 322 -6.42 15.76 7.52
C ASP A 322 -5.33 16.04 6.49
N ILE A 323 -4.66 17.20 6.61
CA ILE A 323 -3.62 17.62 5.66
C ILE A 323 -2.23 17.06 6.02
N ASN A 324 -2.11 16.39 7.17
CA ASN A 324 -0.84 15.94 7.73
C ASN A 324 -0.70 14.40 7.79
N ASN A 325 -1.82 13.70 7.51
CA ASN A 325 -2.02 12.26 7.50
C ASN A 325 -1.77 11.58 8.86
N ASP A 326 -2.32 12.18 9.94
CA ASP A 326 -2.32 11.57 11.30
C ASP A 326 -3.68 11.01 11.75
N GLY A 327 -4.70 11.10 10.90
CA GLY A 327 -6.05 10.59 11.08
C GLY A 327 -6.98 11.52 11.86
N ILE A 328 -6.64 12.81 11.96
CA ILE A 328 -7.38 13.82 12.73
C ILE A 328 -7.59 15.05 11.84
N ASP A 329 -8.79 15.63 11.84
CA ASP A 329 -9.08 16.84 11.06
C ASP A 329 -8.22 18.03 11.53
N ASP A 330 -7.78 18.87 10.58
CA ASP A 330 -7.04 20.12 10.83
C ASP A 330 -7.93 21.36 10.57
N LEU A 331 -7.50 22.54 11.03
CA LEU A 331 -8.23 23.81 10.82
C LEU A 331 -7.48 24.78 9.91
N ILE A 332 -8.23 25.56 9.11
CA ILE A 332 -7.68 26.73 8.42
C ILE A 332 -8.44 28.03 8.74
N ILE A 333 -7.68 29.09 9.10
CA ILE A 333 -8.20 30.39 9.51
C ILE A 333 -7.55 31.52 8.71
N GLY A 334 -8.37 32.30 7.99
CA GLY A 334 -7.96 33.48 7.23
C GLY A 334 -7.82 34.76 8.07
N ALA A 335 -6.77 35.53 7.78
CA ALA A 335 -6.43 36.82 8.38
C ALA A 335 -5.96 37.82 7.28
N HIS A 336 -6.91 38.24 6.44
CA HIS A 336 -6.63 38.96 5.19
C HIS A 336 -5.92 40.32 5.35
N ASP A 337 -6.07 40.98 6.49
CA ASP A 337 -5.46 42.29 6.75
C ASP A 337 -4.05 42.20 7.37
N ALA A 338 -3.54 40.99 7.63
CA ALA A 338 -2.24 40.79 8.28
C ALA A 338 -1.06 41.32 7.42
N ASP A 339 0.03 41.69 8.12
CA ASP A 339 1.24 42.28 7.55
C ASP A 339 2.45 41.28 7.56
N PRO A 340 2.39 40.11 6.87
CA PRO A 340 3.48 39.14 6.89
C PRO A 340 4.78 39.76 6.39
N ASN A 341 5.89 39.48 7.07
CA ASN A 341 7.20 40.06 6.76
C ASN A 341 7.23 41.61 6.73
N GLY A 342 6.22 42.29 7.26
CA GLY A 342 6.05 43.74 7.20
C GLY A 342 5.51 44.27 5.86
N ILE A 343 4.86 43.43 5.06
CA ILE A 343 4.23 43.78 3.78
C ILE A 343 2.75 44.09 4.02
N MET A 344 2.34 45.34 3.78
CA MET A 344 1.05 45.88 4.21
C MET A 344 -0.15 45.14 3.59
N ASN A 345 -1.03 44.55 4.42
CA ASN A 345 -2.22 43.81 3.99
C ASN A 345 -1.93 42.76 2.88
N ALA A 346 -0.75 42.13 2.91
CA ALA A 346 -0.50 40.98 2.05
C ALA A 346 -1.34 39.77 2.50
N GLY A 347 -1.73 39.74 3.77
CA GLY A 347 -2.63 38.74 4.36
C GLY A 347 -1.92 37.46 4.79
N GLN A 348 -2.49 36.78 5.77
CA GLN A 348 -2.01 35.49 6.27
C GLN A 348 -3.16 34.50 6.38
N SER A 349 -2.84 33.21 6.40
CA SER A 349 -3.73 32.16 6.87
C SER A 349 -2.98 31.28 7.85
N TYR A 350 -3.66 30.74 8.86
CA TYR A 350 -3.08 29.86 9.86
C TYR A 350 -3.72 28.49 9.73
N VAL A 351 -2.88 27.47 9.63
CA VAL A 351 -3.29 26.09 9.83
C VAL A 351 -2.97 25.71 11.28
N VAL A 352 -3.90 25.04 11.95
CA VAL A 352 -3.71 24.48 13.29
C VAL A 352 -4.07 23.02 13.23
N PHE A 353 -3.14 22.15 13.64
CA PHE A 353 -3.39 20.71 13.54
C PHE A 353 -4.26 20.17 14.66
N GLY A 354 -5.01 19.11 14.33
CA GLY A 354 -5.69 18.25 15.26
C GLY A 354 -4.74 17.55 16.20
N LYS A 355 -5.33 17.03 17.28
CA LYS A 355 -4.63 16.13 18.21
C LYS A 355 -5.59 15.53 19.22
N ASN A 356 -5.31 14.26 19.54
CA ASN A 356 -5.87 13.54 20.67
C ASN A 356 -6.06 14.41 21.94
N GLY A 357 -7.32 14.57 22.34
CA GLY A 357 -7.79 15.17 23.59
C GLY A 357 -7.66 16.70 23.70
N ASN A 358 -7.94 17.21 24.91
CA ASN A 358 -8.10 18.65 25.18
C ASN A 358 -6.95 19.55 24.67
N PHE A 359 -7.34 20.75 24.23
CA PHE A 359 -6.44 21.85 23.91
C PHE A 359 -6.28 22.79 25.12
N ASP A 360 -5.22 23.61 25.13
CA ASP A 360 -5.17 24.74 26.06
C ASP A 360 -6.28 25.75 25.70
N PRO A 361 -6.98 26.37 26.68
CA PRO A 361 -8.08 27.31 26.42
C PRO A 361 -7.79 28.45 25.44
N ILE A 362 -6.51 28.82 25.31
CA ILE A 362 -6.03 29.78 24.31
C ILE A 362 -4.87 29.13 23.58
N PHE A 363 -5.02 28.92 22.27
CA PHE A 363 -3.94 28.48 21.40
C PHE A 363 -3.08 29.68 21.00
N ASP A 364 -1.77 29.60 21.26
CA ASP A 364 -0.80 30.66 20.94
C ASP A 364 -0.18 30.39 19.55
N LEU A 365 -0.59 31.18 18.55
CA LEU A 365 -0.08 31.10 17.17
C LEU A 365 1.44 31.29 17.06
N SER A 366 2.11 31.88 18.06
CA SER A 366 3.58 31.97 18.06
C SER A 366 4.27 30.63 18.36
N THR A 367 3.51 29.60 18.73
CA THR A 367 4.00 28.22 18.95
C THR A 367 3.91 27.32 17.72
N LEU A 368 3.31 27.80 16.62
CA LEU A 368 3.25 27.08 15.34
C LEU A 368 4.66 26.77 14.86
N ASN A 369 4.95 25.48 14.68
CA ASN A 369 6.30 24.98 14.41
C ASN A 369 6.38 23.95 13.28
N GLY A 370 5.24 23.58 12.67
CA GLY A 370 5.16 22.56 11.64
C GLY A 370 4.68 21.18 12.13
N ASN A 371 4.67 20.93 13.45
CA ASN A 371 4.12 19.71 14.07
C ASN A 371 2.77 19.96 14.77
N ASN A 372 2.28 21.19 14.75
CA ASN A 372 1.05 21.64 15.40
C ASN A 372 0.33 22.70 14.53
N GLY A 373 0.52 22.60 13.22
CA GLY A 373 0.17 23.62 12.25
C GLY A 373 1.31 24.58 11.88
N PHE A 374 0.98 25.52 10.98
CA PHE A 374 1.91 26.46 10.36
C PHE A 374 1.18 27.73 9.87
N VAL A 375 1.94 28.77 9.49
CA VAL A 375 1.39 29.98 8.87
C VAL A 375 1.67 30.05 7.37
N ILE A 376 0.69 30.48 6.59
CA ILE A 376 0.78 30.74 5.15
C ILE A 376 0.88 32.26 4.95
N ASN A 377 1.95 32.73 4.32
CA ASN A 377 2.22 34.16 4.11
C ASN A 377 1.86 34.61 2.69
N GLY A 378 1.03 35.66 2.59
CA GLY A 378 0.78 36.40 1.35
C GLY A 378 2.01 37.11 0.77
N ILE A 379 1.91 37.55 -0.49
CA ILE A 379 3.06 37.95 -1.31
C ILE A 379 3.25 39.47 -1.38
N ASN A 380 2.31 40.22 -1.95
CA ASN A 380 2.47 41.66 -2.24
C ASN A 380 1.55 42.54 -1.38
N GLU A 381 1.86 43.84 -1.30
CA GLU A 381 1.05 44.81 -0.57
C GLU A 381 -0.39 44.83 -1.13
N PHE A 382 -1.38 44.67 -0.25
CA PHE A 382 -2.82 44.64 -0.56
C PHE A 382 -3.33 43.45 -1.41
N ASP A 383 -2.58 42.35 -1.52
CA ASP A 383 -3.09 41.11 -2.14
C ASP A 383 -4.26 40.49 -1.33
N ASN A 384 -4.29 40.73 0.00
CA ASN A 384 -5.31 40.22 0.94
C ASN A 384 -5.44 38.67 0.97
N SER A 385 -4.30 37.96 1.03
CA SER A 385 -4.28 36.49 1.17
C SER A 385 -5.01 36.02 2.43
N GLY A 386 -5.83 34.97 2.33
CA GLY A 386 -6.73 34.54 3.41
C GLY A 386 -8.06 35.27 3.41
N TRP A 387 -8.46 35.84 2.27
CA TRP A 387 -9.80 36.41 2.06
C TRP A 387 -10.91 35.35 2.18
N SER A 388 -10.70 34.20 1.53
CA SER A 388 -11.47 32.96 1.62
C SER A 388 -10.46 31.81 1.75
N VAL A 389 -10.77 30.86 2.63
CA VAL A 389 -9.99 29.63 2.87
C VAL A 389 -10.93 28.42 2.94
N SER A 390 -10.45 27.25 2.54
CA SER A 390 -11.19 25.98 2.61
C SER A 390 -10.20 24.81 2.58
N GLY A 391 -10.51 23.69 3.23
CA GLY A 391 -10.06 22.38 2.75
C GLY A 391 -10.70 22.10 1.39
N VAL A 392 -10.01 21.38 0.50
CA VAL A 392 -10.55 20.96 -0.80
C VAL A 392 -10.62 19.44 -0.96
N GLY A 393 -10.27 18.71 0.09
CA GLY A 393 -10.04 17.26 0.04
C GLY A 393 -8.75 16.91 -0.71
N ASP A 394 -8.43 15.63 -0.81
CA ASP A 394 -7.39 15.11 -1.69
C ASP A 394 -7.70 15.40 -3.17
N ILE A 395 -7.13 16.50 -3.69
CA ILE A 395 -7.19 16.91 -5.10
C ILE A 395 -5.92 16.49 -5.87
N SER A 396 -4.83 16.25 -5.14
CA SER A 396 -3.56 15.75 -5.67
C SER A 396 -3.65 14.27 -6.11
N GLY A 397 -4.57 13.51 -5.51
CA GLY A 397 -4.75 12.07 -5.67
C GLY A 397 -3.90 11.21 -4.72
N ASP A 398 -3.12 11.81 -3.82
CA ASP A 398 -2.14 11.12 -2.97
C ASP A 398 -2.71 10.58 -1.65
N GLY A 399 -4.03 10.72 -1.45
CA GLY A 399 -4.77 10.20 -0.29
C GLY A 399 -4.75 11.13 0.93
N ILE A 400 -4.20 12.33 0.82
CA ILE A 400 -4.07 13.31 1.92
C ILE A 400 -4.84 14.57 1.55
N ASP A 401 -5.51 15.21 2.51
CA ASP A 401 -6.33 16.38 2.18
C ASP A 401 -5.49 17.61 1.85
N ASP A 402 -5.93 18.35 0.83
CA ASP A 402 -5.31 19.58 0.37
C ASP A 402 -6.14 20.80 0.81
N LEU A 403 -5.52 21.99 0.78
CA LEU A 403 -6.19 23.24 1.14
C LEU A 403 -6.05 24.31 0.06
N ILE A 404 -6.98 25.27 0.06
CA ILE A 404 -6.96 26.44 -0.82
C ILE A 404 -7.01 27.76 -0.04
N VAL A 405 -6.17 28.72 -0.45
CA VAL A 405 -6.13 30.09 0.08
C VAL A 405 -6.27 31.07 -1.09
N SER A 406 -7.23 32.00 -0.98
CA SER A 406 -7.42 33.05 -1.98
C SER A 406 -6.78 34.39 -1.59
N ALA A 407 -6.27 35.11 -2.59
CA ALA A 407 -5.85 36.51 -2.53
C ALA A 407 -6.65 37.29 -3.59
N ASN A 408 -7.90 37.62 -3.27
CA ASN A 408 -8.89 38.11 -4.25
C ASN A 408 -8.58 39.50 -4.84
N ASN A 409 -7.64 40.25 -4.25
CA ASN A 409 -7.20 41.56 -4.71
C ASN A 409 -5.84 41.53 -5.41
N ALA A 410 -5.19 40.37 -5.53
CA ALA A 410 -3.94 40.21 -6.24
C ALA A 410 -4.06 40.60 -7.73
N ASP A 411 -2.94 41.00 -8.32
CA ASP A 411 -2.87 41.63 -9.66
C ASP A 411 -2.22 40.76 -10.77
N PRO A 412 -2.38 39.41 -10.87
CA PRO A 412 -1.61 38.61 -11.84
C PRO A 412 -1.87 39.00 -13.30
N ASN A 413 -3.09 39.42 -13.67
CA ASN A 413 -3.47 39.82 -15.03
C ASN A 413 -4.14 41.20 -15.12
N GLY A 414 -4.01 42.04 -14.09
CA GLY A 414 -4.62 43.37 -14.00
C GLY A 414 -5.11 43.72 -12.60
N GLU A 415 -5.49 44.97 -12.36
CA GLU A 415 -5.93 45.49 -11.06
C GLU A 415 -7.07 44.62 -10.49
N SER A 416 -6.85 43.99 -9.33
CA SER A 416 -7.78 43.06 -8.66
C SER A 416 -8.35 41.97 -9.59
N SER A 417 -7.50 41.40 -10.45
CA SER A 417 -7.84 40.20 -11.21
C SER A 417 -8.06 38.98 -10.30
N GLY A 418 -7.38 38.96 -9.15
CA GLY A 418 -7.50 37.93 -8.12
C GLY A 418 -6.62 36.72 -8.40
N GLN A 419 -6.32 35.97 -7.36
CA GLN A 419 -5.45 34.79 -7.42
C GLN A 419 -5.85 33.80 -6.32
N SER A 420 -5.61 32.52 -6.53
CA SER A 420 -5.81 31.47 -5.52
C SER A 420 -4.68 30.45 -5.57
N TYR A 421 -4.42 29.84 -4.43
CA TYR A 421 -3.28 28.96 -4.20
C TYR A 421 -3.78 27.69 -3.55
N VAL A 422 -3.62 26.57 -4.22
CA VAL A 422 -3.73 25.25 -3.59
C VAL A 422 -2.39 24.94 -2.97
N VAL A 423 -2.39 24.47 -1.72
CA VAL A 423 -1.22 23.95 -1.00
C VAL A 423 -1.51 22.50 -0.70
N PHE A 424 -0.58 21.60 -1.05
CA PHE A 424 -0.82 20.19 -0.86
C PHE A 424 -0.61 19.72 0.58
N GLY A 425 -1.45 18.78 0.98
CA GLY A 425 -1.23 17.92 2.12
C GLY A 425 0.07 17.13 1.97
N LYS A 426 0.56 16.56 3.07
CA LYS A 426 1.65 15.58 3.03
C LYS A 426 1.81 14.89 4.38
N ASN A 427 2.34 13.67 4.33
CA ASN A 427 2.78 12.94 5.52
C ASN A 427 3.74 13.78 6.40
N GLY A 428 3.33 13.98 7.65
CA GLY A 428 4.15 14.52 8.74
C GLY A 428 4.53 16.01 8.62
N SER A 429 5.50 16.41 9.44
CA SER A 429 5.83 17.81 9.76
C SER A 429 5.98 18.76 8.57
N PHE A 430 5.27 19.88 8.62
CA PHE A 430 5.43 21.00 7.68
C PHE A 430 6.56 21.95 8.11
N ALA A 431 6.85 22.96 7.28
CA ALA A 431 7.62 24.12 7.74
C ALA A 431 6.73 25.01 8.61
N SER A 432 7.26 25.60 9.69
CA SER A 432 6.49 26.50 10.58
C SER A 432 5.86 27.71 9.87
N ALA A 433 6.40 28.08 8.70
CA ALA A 433 5.82 29.05 7.78
C ALA A 433 6.05 28.62 6.33
N ILE A 434 5.00 28.72 5.52
CA ILE A 434 5.03 28.60 4.05
C ILE A 434 4.83 30.00 3.48
N ASN A 435 5.62 30.40 2.48
CA ASN A 435 5.33 31.62 1.71
C ASN A 435 4.70 31.20 0.39
N LEU A 436 3.67 31.92 -0.07
CA LEU A 436 3.00 31.58 -1.33
C LEU A 436 3.90 31.76 -2.57
N THR A 437 5.09 32.36 -2.42
CA THR A 437 6.17 32.37 -3.41
C THR A 437 6.87 31.03 -3.59
N ASP A 438 6.69 30.10 -2.66
CA ASP A 438 7.42 28.84 -2.58
C ASP A 438 6.59 27.69 -3.18
N ILE A 439 5.38 27.98 -3.70
CA ILE A 439 4.51 27.04 -4.42
C ILE A 439 5.05 26.84 -5.84
N ASP A 440 5.39 25.60 -6.21
CA ASP A 440 6.16 25.31 -7.44
C ASP A 440 5.57 24.21 -8.35
N GLY A 441 4.42 23.64 -8.01
CA GLY A 441 3.83 22.51 -8.73
C GLY A 441 4.21 21.14 -8.16
N THR A 442 4.96 21.07 -7.06
CA THR A 442 5.21 19.83 -6.27
C THR A 442 4.56 19.85 -4.88
N ASN A 443 4.27 21.04 -4.35
CA ASN A 443 3.71 21.30 -3.02
C ASN A 443 2.38 22.10 -3.09
N GLY A 444 1.75 22.12 -4.27
CA GLY A 444 0.58 22.94 -4.58
C GLY A 444 0.68 23.57 -5.97
N PHE A 445 -0.30 24.41 -6.32
CA PHE A 445 -0.32 25.16 -7.59
C PHE A 445 -1.08 26.48 -7.47
N ILE A 446 -0.83 27.38 -8.44
CA ILE A 446 -1.36 28.75 -8.46
C ILE A 446 -2.41 28.90 -9.57
N ILE A 447 -3.52 29.57 -9.27
CA ILE A 447 -4.61 29.88 -10.20
C ILE A 447 -4.70 31.41 -10.35
N ASP A 448 -4.43 31.92 -11.54
CA ASP A 448 -4.45 33.36 -11.84
C ASP A 448 -5.81 33.79 -12.43
N GLY A 449 -6.37 34.92 -11.97
CA GLY A 449 -7.58 35.53 -12.52
C GLY A 449 -7.42 36.03 -13.96
N ILE A 450 -8.51 36.11 -14.72
CA ILE A 450 -8.46 36.31 -16.19
C ILE A 450 -8.31 37.79 -16.59
N ALA A 451 -9.07 38.71 -15.99
CA ALA A 451 -9.07 40.13 -16.34
C ALA A 451 -9.12 41.07 -15.12
N GLU A 452 -8.86 42.36 -15.35
CA GLU A 452 -8.95 43.41 -14.32
C GLU A 452 -10.36 43.47 -13.70
N PHE A 453 -10.41 43.55 -12.36
CA PHE A 453 -11.61 43.60 -11.53
C PHE A 453 -12.53 42.37 -11.58
N ASP A 454 -12.02 41.20 -12.01
CA ASP A 454 -12.76 39.93 -11.90
C ASP A 454 -12.84 39.41 -10.46
N ASN A 455 -11.83 39.73 -9.63
CA ASN A 455 -11.65 39.28 -8.24
C ASN A 455 -11.77 37.74 -8.08
N LEU A 456 -11.00 36.99 -8.87
CA LEU A 456 -10.91 35.53 -8.73
C LEU A 456 -10.54 35.13 -7.30
N GLY A 457 -11.23 34.14 -6.74
CA GLY A 457 -11.06 33.68 -5.37
C GLY A 457 -11.86 34.49 -4.35
N ASN A 458 -12.89 35.25 -4.77
CA ASN A 458 -13.79 35.90 -3.81
C ASN A 458 -14.45 34.88 -2.86
N SER A 459 -14.73 33.68 -3.37
CA SER A 459 -15.11 32.49 -2.61
C SER A 459 -14.43 31.28 -3.26
N VAL A 460 -13.94 30.36 -2.42
CA VAL A 460 -13.28 29.09 -2.79
C VAL A 460 -13.82 27.98 -1.90
N SER A 461 -13.92 26.76 -2.40
CA SER A 461 -14.35 25.58 -1.64
C SER A 461 -13.90 24.29 -2.34
N GLY A 462 -13.87 23.16 -1.62
CA GLY A 462 -13.95 21.85 -2.26
C GLY A 462 -15.29 21.72 -3.01
N ALA A 463 -15.25 21.07 -4.17
CA ALA A 463 -16.44 20.74 -4.94
C ALA A 463 -16.94 19.31 -4.69
N GLY A 464 -16.10 18.44 -4.09
CA GLY A 464 -16.34 17.00 -4.04
C GLY A 464 -15.90 16.32 -5.35
N ASP A 465 -16.14 15.02 -5.50
CA ASP A 465 -15.91 14.30 -6.76
C ASP A 465 -17.08 14.54 -7.72
N VAL A 466 -17.07 15.67 -8.43
CA VAL A 466 -18.18 16.08 -9.30
C VAL A 466 -18.15 15.38 -10.66
N ASN A 467 -17.02 14.77 -11.00
CA ASN A 467 -16.79 14.09 -12.26
C ASN A 467 -16.92 12.55 -12.13
N GLY A 468 -16.81 12.02 -10.92
CA GLY A 468 -16.99 10.62 -10.55
C GLY A 468 -15.75 9.75 -10.72
N ASP A 469 -14.55 10.33 -10.71
CA ASP A 469 -13.27 9.62 -10.87
C ASP A 469 -12.64 9.15 -9.54
N GLY A 470 -13.20 9.55 -8.39
CA GLY A 470 -12.73 9.21 -7.05
C GLY A 470 -11.79 10.24 -6.41
N ILE A 471 -11.48 11.33 -7.11
CA ILE A 471 -10.60 12.41 -6.65
C ILE A 471 -11.44 13.65 -6.34
N ALA A 472 -11.05 14.43 -5.32
CA ALA A 472 -11.79 15.66 -5.02
C ALA A 472 -11.53 16.71 -6.10
N ASP A 473 -12.57 17.40 -6.56
CA ASP A 473 -12.48 18.55 -7.44
C ASP A 473 -12.59 19.86 -6.62
N LEU A 474 -12.13 20.99 -7.16
CA LEU A 474 -12.23 22.30 -6.49
C LEU A 474 -13.17 23.26 -7.22
N ILE A 475 -13.82 24.16 -6.48
CA ILE A 475 -14.57 25.30 -7.02
C ILE A 475 -14.02 26.65 -6.55
N LEU A 476 -13.89 27.59 -7.49
CA LEU A 476 -13.58 28.99 -7.21
C LEU A 476 -14.37 29.95 -8.09
N SER A 477 -14.45 31.22 -7.70
CA SER A 477 -15.32 32.20 -8.34
C SER A 477 -14.68 33.55 -8.63
N ALA A 478 -15.23 34.22 -9.65
CA ALA A 478 -14.93 35.60 -10.06
C ALA A 478 -16.24 36.37 -10.23
N PRO A 479 -16.89 36.83 -9.14
CA PRO A 479 -18.26 37.35 -9.17
C PRO A 479 -18.43 38.67 -9.92
N PHE A 480 -17.35 39.39 -10.20
CA PHE A 480 -17.40 40.66 -10.91
C PHE A 480 -17.05 40.56 -12.41
N ALA A 481 -16.66 39.36 -12.86
CA ALA A 481 -16.39 39.04 -14.25
C ALA A 481 -17.59 39.30 -15.18
N SER A 482 -17.28 39.39 -16.49
CA SER A 482 -18.26 39.58 -17.57
C SER A 482 -19.25 40.75 -17.38
N SER A 483 -18.80 41.86 -16.79
CA SER A 483 -19.60 43.03 -16.40
C SER A 483 -20.55 42.74 -15.21
N GLN A 484 -20.00 42.16 -14.13
CA GLN A 484 -20.70 41.85 -12.88
C GLN A 484 -21.88 40.86 -13.04
N SER A 485 -21.95 40.13 -14.15
CA SER A 485 -22.79 38.93 -14.22
C SER A 485 -22.19 37.80 -13.37
N GLY A 486 -20.86 37.78 -13.24
CA GLY A 486 -20.10 36.79 -12.49
C GLY A 486 -19.85 35.47 -13.24
N GLU A 487 -18.76 34.79 -12.87
CA GLU A 487 -18.33 33.51 -13.40
C GLU A 487 -17.83 32.59 -12.25
N GLY A 488 -17.97 31.28 -12.44
CA GLY A 488 -17.44 30.25 -11.54
C GLY A 488 -16.65 29.22 -12.32
N TYR A 489 -15.68 28.57 -11.69
CA TYR A 489 -14.76 27.62 -12.32
C TYR A 489 -14.67 26.36 -11.47
N ILE A 490 -14.86 25.20 -12.10
CA ILE A 490 -14.41 23.91 -11.57
C ILE A 490 -13.04 23.62 -12.17
N ILE A 491 -12.12 23.11 -11.36
CA ILE A 491 -10.88 22.47 -11.81
C ILE A 491 -10.92 21.05 -11.26
N PHE A 492 -10.72 20.06 -12.13
CA PHE A 492 -10.75 18.66 -11.69
C PHE A 492 -9.46 18.25 -11.00
N GLY A 493 -9.58 17.23 -10.14
CA GLY A 493 -8.46 16.58 -9.48
C GLY A 493 -7.51 15.86 -10.42
N ILE A 494 -6.36 15.48 -9.86
CA ILE A 494 -5.19 15.04 -10.62
C ILE A 494 -5.13 13.52 -10.64
N ASN A 495 -5.82 12.91 -11.60
CA ASN A 495 -5.64 11.49 -11.87
C ASN A 495 -4.26 11.22 -12.50
N SER A 496 -3.46 10.37 -11.87
CA SER A 496 -2.23 9.81 -12.45
C SER A 496 -2.52 8.48 -13.13
N ALA A 497 -1.73 8.13 -14.14
CA ALA A 497 -1.90 6.84 -14.81
C ALA A 497 -1.32 5.69 -13.97
N PRO A 498 -1.89 4.48 -14.07
CA PRO A 498 -1.29 3.26 -13.57
C PRO A 498 0.17 3.12 -14.02
N THR A 499 0.99 2.58 -13.14
CA THR A 499 2.45 2.42 -13.35
C THR A 499 2.88 0.98 -13.51
N ASP A 500 2.13 0.02 -12.96
CA ASP A 500 2.34 -1.40 -13.24
C ASP A 500 1.05 -2.24 -13.23
N LEU A 501 1.13 -3.42 -13.86
CA LEU A 501 0.13 -4.48 -13.80
C LEU A 501 0.80 -5.81 -13.42
N LEU A 502 0.23 -6.52 -12.46
CA LEU A 502 0.70 -7.83 -12.02
C LEU A 502 -0.42 -8.86 -12.22
N LEU A 503 -0.04 -10.13 -12.31
CA LEU A 503 -0.95 -11.27 -12.37
C LEU A 503 -0.52 -12.26 -11.29
N SER A 504 -1.40 -12.59 -10.35
CA SER A 504 -1.06 -13.32 -9.11
C SER A 504 -0.50 -14.73 -9.32
N ASN A 505 -0.72 -15.32 -10.50
CA ASN A 505 -0.03 -16.52 -10.97
C ASN A 505 0.03 -16.51 -12.50
N ASN A 506 1.18 -16.84 -13.08
CA ASN A 506 1.43 -16.86 -14.53
C ASN A 506 1.70 -18.27 -15.07
N SER A 507 1.31 -19.32 -14.34
CA SER A 507 1.44 -20.71 -14.75
C SER A 507 0.11 -21.46 -14.64
N ILE A 508 -0.11 -22.46 -15.48
CA ILE A 508 -1.28 -23.33 -15.41
C ILE A 508 -0.91 -24.74 -15.83
N ASN A 509 -1.38 -25.75 -15.10
CA ASN A 509 -1.15 -27.13 -15.52
C ASN A 509 -1.90 -27.43 -16.82
N GLU A 510 -1.38 -28.32 -17.63
CA GLU A 510 -2.15 -28.88 -18.75
C GLU A 510 -3.34 -29.73 -18.29
N ASN A 511 -4.20 -30.13 -19.23
CA ASN A 511 -5.38 -30.98 -19.00
C ASN A 511 -6.43 -30.43 -18.00
N VAL A 512 -6.27 -29.19 -17.51
CA VAL A 512 -7.27 -28.47 -16.71
C VAL A 512 -8.54 -28.17 -17.53
N ALA A 513 -9.66 -27.92 -16.85
CA ALA A 513 -10.92 -27.59 -17.52
C ALA A 513 -10.85 -26.25 -18.29
N SER A 514 -11.65 -26.11 -19.35
CA SER A 514 -11.92 -24.80 -19.96
C SER A 514 -12.51 -23.84 -18.93
N GLU A 515 -12.18 -22.55 -19.05
CA GLU A 515 -12.54 -21.46 -18.14
C GLU A 515 -11.88 -21.55 -16.74
N THR A 516 -10.83 -22.35 -16.59
CA THR A 516 -9.99 -22.36 -15.37
C THR A 516 -9.29 -21.01 -15.21
N VAL A 517 -9.36 -20.44 -14.00
CA VAL A 517 -8.64 -19.23 -13.60
C VAL A 517 -7.15 -19.55 -13.49
N ILE A 518 -6.33 -18.72 -14.11
CA ILE A 518 -4.86 -18.78 -14.03
C ILE A 518 -4.39 -17.92 -12.86
N GLY A 519 -4.87 -16.68 -12.81
CA GLY A 519 -4.58 -15.71 -11.76
C GLY A 519 -5.51 -14.49 -11.85
N THR A 520 -5.40 -13.62 -10.86
CA THR A 520 -6.08 -12.33 -10.75
C THR A 520 -5.11 -11.19 -11.05
N PHE A 521 -5.60 -10.14 -11.72
CA PHE A 521 -4.80 -8.95 -11.95
C PHE A 521 -4.81 -8.03 -10.72
N THR A 522 -3.67 -7.41 -10.46
CA THR A 522 -3.55 -6.23 -9.59
C THR A 522 -2.86 -5.11 -10.35
N THR A 523 -3.09 -3.87 -9.93
CA THR A 523 -2.55 -2.66 -10.56
C THR A 523 -1.79 -1.88 -9.51
N THR A 524 -0.61 -1.36 -9.88
CA THR A 524 0.10 -0.36 -9.08
C THR A 524 -0.23 1.00 -9.68
N ASP A 525 -0.79 1.89 -8.88
CA ASP A 525 -1.22 3.21 -9.28
C ASP A 525 -0.64 4.25 -8.30
N PRO A 526 -0.18 5.43 -8.75
CA PRO A 526 0.27 6.49 -7.86
C PRO A 526 -0.87 7.12 -7.03
N ASN A 527 -2.12 7.01 -7.47
CA ASN A 527 -3.26 7.56 -6.75
C ASN A 527 -3.68 6.59 -5.62
N VAL A 528 -3.71 7.10 -4.38
CA VAL A 528 -3.63 6.28 -3.15
C VAL A 528 -5.01 5.90 -2.58
N LYS A 529 -6.07 6.59 -3.00
CA LYS A 529 -7.46 6.18 -2.72
C LYS A 529 -7.81 4.84 -3.37
N VAL A 530 -8.79 4.14 -2.80
CA VAL A 530 -9.29 2.85 -3.32
C VAL A 530 -9.96 3.05 -4.67
N GLN A 531 -9.21 2.81 -5.75
CA GLN A 531 -9.71 2.91 -7.12
C GLN A 531 -10.21 1.57 -7.68
N THR A 532 -11.21 1.63 -8.54
CA THR A 532 -11.64 0.47 -9.33
C THR A 532 -10.87 0.38 -10.65
N PHE A 533 -10.19 -0.75 -10.87
CA PHE A 533 -9.41 -0.99 -12.09
C PHE A 533 -10.14 -1.90 -13.09
N SER A 534 -10.11 -1.51 -14.36
CA SER A 534 -10.67 -2.30 -15.46
C SER A 534 -9.59 -2.93 -16.34
N TYR A 535 -9.70 -4.24 -16.55
CA TYR A 535 -8.69 -5.06 -17.22
C TYR A 535 -9.17 -5.54 -18.59
N SER A 536 -8.34 -5.40 -19.63
CA SER A 536 -8.70 -5.83 -20.99
C SER A 536 -7.51 -6.36 -21.80
N LEU A 537 -7.76 -7.34 -22.68
CA LEU A 537 -6.78 -7.83 -23.65
C LEU A 537 -6.72 -6.85 -24.84
N VAL A 538 -5.52 -6.36 -25.15
CA VAL A 538 -5.29 -5.32 -26.18
C VAL A 538 -4.28 -5.76 -27.24
N ALA A 539 -4.39 -5.21 -28.45
CA ALA A 539 -3.49 -5.54 -29.55
C ALA A 539 -2.17 -4.76 -29.46
N GLY A 540 -1.04 -5.39 -29.79
CA GLY A 540 0.29 -4.80 -29.68
C GLY A 540 1.42 -5.83 -29.62
N ASN A 541 2.63 -5.44 -29.22
CA ASN A 541 3.68 -6.43 -28.96
C ASN A 541 3.25 -7.34 -27.79
N GLY A 542 3.46 -8.65 -27.94
CA GLY A 542 3.02 -9.65 -26.96
C GLY A 542 1.57 -10.12 -27.08
N ASP A 543 0.78 -9.67 -28.07
CA ASP A 543 -0.65 -10.00 -28.15
C ASP A 543 -0.99 -11.36 -28.79
N ALA A 544 0.03 -12.14 -29.19
CA ALA A 544 -0.09 -13.25 -30.13
C ALA A 544 -1.07 -14.35 -29.69
N ASP A 545 -1.29 -14.51 -28.39
CA ASP A 545 -2.17 -15.52 -27.81
C ASP A 545 -3.40 -14.96 -27.08
N ASN A 546 -3.69 -13.66 -27.17
CA ASN A 546 -4.88 -13.05 -26.55
C ASN A 546 -6.19 -13.83 -26.86
N ASP A 547 -6.29 -14.40 -28.07
CA ASP A 547 -7.45 -15.21 -28.49
C ASP A 547 -7.68 -16.47 -27.64
N ALA A 548 -6.67 -17.00 -26.95
CA ALA A 548 -6.77 -18.18 -26.07
C ALA A 548 -7.35 -17.87 -24.68
N PHE A 549 -7.41 -16.60 -24.27
CA PHE A 549 -7.78 -16.19 -22.91
C PHE A 549 -9.02 -15.30 -22.87
N VAL A 550 -9.67 -15.23 -21.71
CA VAL A 550 -10.70 -14.22 -21.39
C VAL A 550 -10.37 -13.60 -20.04
N ILE A 551 -10.75 -12.34 -19.86
CA ILE A 551 -10.70 -11.65 -18.57
C ILE A 551 -12.13 -11.51 -18.06
N ASP A 552 -12.36 -11.92 -16.82
CA ASP A 552 -13.69 -11.96 -16.19
C ASP A 552 -13.53 -11.58 -14.71
N ASN A 553 -14.14 -10.47 -14.29
CA ASN A 553 -13.99 -9.87 -12.94
C ASN A 553 -12.53 -9.86 -12.44
N GLY A 554 -11.63 -9.20 -13.18
CA GLY A 554 -10.20 -9.11 -12.85
C GLY A 554 -9.42 -10.42 -12.93
N SER A 555 -10.05 -11.55 -13.24
CA SER A 555 -9.39 -12.86 -13.36
C SER A 555 -9.07 -13.21 -14.81
N LEU A 556 -7.83 -13.65 -15.08
CA LEU A 556 -7.45 -14.25 -16.36
C LEU A 556 -7.85 -15.73 -16.39
N LYS A 557 -8.58 -16.15 -17.42
CA LYS A 557 -9.03 -17.54 -17.63
C LYS A 557 -8.60 -18.07 -18.99
N ILE A 558 -8.24 -19.35 -19.05
CA ILE A 558 -7.96 -20.07 -20.32
C ILE A 558 -9.28 -20.56 -20.93
N LYS A 559 -9.57 -20.23 -22.20
CA LYS A 559 -10.85 -20.60 -22.85
C LYS A 559 -10.97 -22.10 -23.17
N LEU A 560 -9.84 -22.78 -23.35
CA LEU A 560 -9.76 -24.20 -23.70
C LEU A 560 -8.68 -24.87 -22.84
N SER A 561 -8.80 -26.18 -22.64
CA SER A 561 -7.79 -26.95 -21.92
C SER A 561 -6.41 -26.80 -22.62
N PRO A 562 -5.35 -26.35 -21.93
CA PRO A 562 -4.00 -26.33 -22.47
C PRO A 562 -3.40 -27.74 -22.50
N ASP A 563 -2.44 -27.92 -23.40
CA ASP A 563 -1.73 -29.16 -23.76
C ASP A 563 -0.26 -28.74 -23.94
N PHE A 564 0.64 -29.32 -23.14
CA PHE A 564 2.04 -28.90 -23.04
C PHE A 564 2.82 -29.21 -24.32
N GLU A 565 2.67 -30.42 -24.88
CA GLU A 565 3.28 -30.83 -26.15
C GLU A 565 2.85 -29.95 -27.33
N SER A 566 1.60 -29.48 -27.31
CA SER A 566 1.07 -28.56 -28.32
C SER A 566 1.61 -27.14 -28.14
N LYS A 567 1.60 -26.60 -26.91
CA LYS A 567 2.07 -25.25 -26.61
C LYS A 567 2.38 -25.00 -25.13
N ALA A 568 3.66 -25.11 -24.78
CA ALA A 568 4.19 -24.87 -23.44
C ALA A 568 4.11 -23.41 -22.92
N VAL A 569 4.01 -22.40 -23.80
CA VAL A 569 4.08 -20.97 -23.41
C VAL A 569 3.17 -20.12 -24.29
N TYR A 570 2.37 -19.25 -23.67
CA TYR A 570 1.53 -18.24 -24.35
C TYR A 570 1.99 -16.82 -24.01
N ASN A 571 1.88 -15.87 -24.94
CA ASN A 571 2.12 -14.45 -24.66
C ASN A 571 0.84 -13.63 -24.89
N ILE A 572 0.47 -12.83 -23.90
CA ILE A 572 -0.68 -11.93 -23.94
C ILE A 572 -0.29 -10.49 -23.63
N ARG A 573 -1.10 -9.54 -24.09
CA ARG A 573 -0.95 -8.12 -23.78
C ARG A 573 -2.20 -7.61 -23.09
N VAL A 574 -2.02 -7.14 -21.85
CA VAL A 574 -3.11 -6.70 -20.97
C VAL A 574 -2.99 -5.21 -20.69
N LYS A 575 -4.12 -4.52 -20.74
CA LYS A 575 -4.31 -3.12 -20.34
C LYS A 575 -5.04 -3.08 -19.00
N THR A 576 -4.50 -2.37 -18.02
CA THR A 576 -5.27 -1.84 -16.89
C THR A 576 -5.64 -0.40 -17.17
N THR A 577 -6.84 0.01 -16.77
CA THR A 577 -7.34 1.38 -16.83
C THR A 577 -7.92 1.72 -15.47
N ASP A 578 -7.51 2.84 -14.90
CA ASP A 578 -8.03 3.39 -13.65
C ASP A 578 -9.46 3.95 -13.82
N GLN A 579 -9.98 4.58 -12.76
CA GLN A 579 -11.33 5.14 -12.75
C GLN A 579 -11.42 6.46 -13.55
N GLY A 580 -10.38 7.30 -13.53
CA GLY A 580 -10.25 8.51 -14.34
C GLY A 580 -9.92 8.27 -15.84
N GLY A 581 -9.83 7.00 -16.27
CA GLY A 581 -9.64 6.58 -17.65
C GLY A 581 -8.20 6.61 -18.17
N LEU A 582 -7.18 6.89 -17.34
CA LEU A 582 -5.77 6.71 -17.72
C LEU A 582 -5.39 5.22 -17.58
N SER A 583 -4.23 4.84 -18.11
CA SER A 583 -3.95 3.42 -18.30
C SER A 583 -2.52 3.01 -18.56
N TYR A 584 -2.21 1.77 -18.16
CA TYR A 584 -0.97 1.06 -18.41
C TYR A 584 -1.19 -0.22 -19.21
N GLU A 585 -0.21 -0.62 -20.02
CA GLU A 585 -0.23 -1.86 -20.79
C GLU A 585 1.04 -2.69 -20.54
N LYS A 586 0.88 -3.98 -20.22
CA LYS A 586 1.98 -4.92 -19.99
C LYS A 586 1.86 -6.15 -20.89
N GLU A 587 3.01 -6.65 -21.32
CA GLU A 587 3.15 -7.98 -21.92
C GLU A 587 3.35 -9.01 -20.81
N LEU A 588 2.59 -10.10 -20.83
CA LEU A 588 2.66 -11.19 -19.86
C LEU A 588 2.85 -12.53 -20.57
N THR A 589 3.70 -13.37 -20.00
CA THR A 589 3.93 -14.73 -20.44
C THR A 589 3.22 -15.70 -19.49
N ILE A 590 2.41 -16.61 -20.05
CA ILE A 590 1.70 -17.67 -19.32
C ILE A 590 2.35 -19.01 -19.66
N ASN A 591 2.88 -19.70 -18.66
CA ASN A 591 3.51 -21.01 -18.82
C ASN A 591 2.49 -22.14 -18.63
N VAL A 592 2.64 -23.22 -19.40
CA VAL A 592 1.93 -24.48 -19.15
C VAL A 592 2.87 -25.42 -18.39
N ASN A 593 2.38 -26.06 -17.34
CA ASN A 593 3.12 -27.09 -16.61
C ASN A 593 2.74 -28.48 -17.16
N ASP A 594 3.76 -29.24 -17.53
CA ASP A 594 3.74 -30.66 -17.91
C ASP A 594 3.22 -31.54 -16.73
N LEU A 595 2.28 -32.45 -17.02
CA LEU A 595 1.74 -33.42 -16.05
C LEU A 595 1.81 -34.86 -16.55
N ASP A 596 2.40 -35.72 -15.72
CA ASP A 596 2.60 -37.15 -15.99
C ASP A 596 1.26 -37.92 -16.09
N ASP A 597 0.85 -38.25 -17.32
CA ASP A 597 -0.47 -38.78 -17.67
C ASP A 597 -0.58 -40.30 -17.34
N GLU A 598 -1.20 -40.62 -16.19
CA GLU A 598 -1.29 -42.00 -15.68
C GLU A 598 -1.85 -43.02 -16.71
N GLY A 599 -0.99 -43.92 -17.18
CA GLY A 599 -1.38 -45.11 -17.96
C GLY A 599 -0.53 -45.43 -19.19
N ASN A 600 0.44 -44.59 -19.53
CA ASN A 600 1.44 -44.85 -20.57
C ASN A 600 2.81 -45.09 -19.93
N ASN A 601 3.23 -46.37 -19.82
CA ASN A 601 4.65 -46.67 -19.61
C ASN A 601 5.43 -45.99 -20.74
N THR A 602 6.37 -45.13 -20.40
CA THR A 602 7.19 -44.41 -21.36
C THR A 602 8.27 -45.32 -21.92
N ALA A 603 8.75 -45.07 -23.14
CA ALA A 603 9.94 -45.78 -23.60
C ALA A 603 11.17 -45.10 -22.99
N PRO A 604 12.24 -45.85 -22.66
CA PRO A 604 13.49 -45.26 -22.20
C PRO A 604 13.93 -44.09 -23.10
N THR A 605 14.45 -43.02 -22.51
CA THR A 605 14.75 -41.79 -23.24
C THR A 605 16.23 -41.64 -23.57
N ASP A 606 17.13 -42.28 -22.82
CA ASP A 606 18.53 -42.39 -23.23
C ASP A 606 19.26 -43.67 -22.78
N LEU A 607 20.39 -43.94 -23.42
CA LEU A 607 21.33 -45.02 -23.10
C LEU A 607 22.77 -44.48 -23.08
N ALA A 608 23.49 -44.73 -22.01
CA ALA A 608 24.90 -44.39 -21.86
C ALA A 608 25.74 -45.63 -21.50
N LEU A 609 27.06 -45.53 -21.68
CA LEU A 609 28.04 -46.54 -21.31
C LEU A 609 29.17 -45.87 -20.53
N THR A 610 29.59 -46.43 -19.39
CA THR A 610 30.55 -45.76 -18.48
C THR A 610 31.94 -45.49 -19.07
N ALA A 611 32.28 -46.08 -20.22
CA ALA A 611 33.45 -45.74 -21.03
C ALA A 611 33.24 -46.15 -22.49
N ILE A 612 33.76 -45.37 -23.43
CA ILE A 612 33.59 -45.57 -24.89
C ILE A 612 34.93 -45.71 -25.65
N THR A 613 36.01 -46.01 -24.93
CA THR A 613 37.36 -46.17 -25.49
C THR A 613 38.02 -47.43 -24.95
N ILE A 614 38.88 -48.05 -25.75
CA ILE A 614 39.70 -49.20 -25.34
C ILE A 614 41.05 -49.15 -26.07
N ASP A 615 42.13 -49.48 -25.40
CA ASP A 615 43.44 -49.60 -26.07
C ASP A 615 43.43 -50.81 -27.01
N GLU A 616 44.14 -50.74 -28.13
CA GLU A 616 44.40 -51.95 -28.91
C GLU A 616 45.31 -52.93 -28.16
N ASN A 617 45.47 -54.16 -28.68
CA ASN A 617 46.26 -55.22 -28.08
C ASN A 617 45.82 -55.68 -26.66
N VAL A 618 44.68 -55.20 -26.14
CA VAL A 618 44.07 -55.71 -24.90
C VAL A 618 43.60 -57.16 -25.05
N ALA A 619 43.48 -57.89 -23.94
CA ALA A 619 43.00 -59.28 -23.98
C ALA A 619 41.52 -59.38 -24.39
N SER A 620 41.15 -60.44 -25.10
CA SER A 620 39.75 -60.82 -25.32
C SER A 620 38.98 -60.97 -23.99
N GLU A 621 37.69 -60.68 -24.01
CA GLU A 621 36.76 -60.64 -22.87
C GLU A 621 36.99 -59.49 -21.88
N THR A 622 37.79 -58.48 -22.26
CA THR A 622 37.96 -57.26 -21.46
C THR A 622 36.65 -56.45 -21.44
N VAL A 623 36.21 -56.06 -20.24
CA VAL A 623 35.05 -55.17 -20.04
C VAL A 623 35.45 -53.74 -20.43
N ILE A 624 34.64 -53.12 -21.28
CA ILE A 624 34.80 -51.72 -21.71
C ILE A 624 34.07 -50.81 -20.71
N GLY A 625 32.79 -51.06 -20.47
CA GLY A 625 31.96 -50.27 -19.55
C GLY A 625 30.66 -50.96 -19.16
N THR A 626 29.90 -50.32 -18.26
CA THR A 626 28.55 -50.72 -17.84
C THR A 626 27.51 -49.78 -18.45
N PHE A 627 26.38 -50.30 -18.90
CA PHE A 627 25.27 -49.53 -19.44
C PHE A 627 24.47 -48.84 -18.33
N ILE A 628 23.99 -47.63 -18.63
CA ILE A 628 23.08 -46.83 -17.82
C ILE A 628 21.92 -46.43 -18.74
N THR A 629 20.68 -46.65 -18.31
CA THR A 629 19.48 -46.22 -19.03
C THR A 629 18.86 -45.04 -18.29
N THR A 630 18.40 -44.04 -19.04
CA THR A 630 17.55 -42.96 -18.53
C THR A 630 16.11 -43.30 -18.89
N ASP A 631 15.24 -43.27 -17.89
CA ASP A 631 13.83 -43.60 -18.01
C ASP A 631 13.04 -42.76 -16.98
N SER A 632 11.83 -42.36 -17.35
CA SER A 632 10.88 -41.62 -16.52
C SER A 632 10.25 -42.54 -15.46
N ASP A 633 10.06 -43.83 -15.81
CA ASP A 633 9.34 -44.79 -15.00
C ASP A 633 10.18 -45.28 -13.79
N ALA A 634 9.89 -44.70 -12.63
CA ALA A 634 10.70 -44.84 -11.42
C ALA A 634 10.61 -46.23 -10.78
N GLY A 635 11.56 -47.11 -11.11
CA GLY A 635 11.71 -48.45 -10.52
C GLY A 635 11.95 -49.56 -11.53
N ASP A 636 12.00 -49.22 -12.81
CA ASP A 636 12.07 -50.17 -13.91
C ASP A 636 13.37 -50.99 -13.98
N THR A 637 13.29 -52.14 -14.68
CA THR A 637 14.44 -53.06 -14.83
C THR A 637 14.83 -53.24 -16.29
N PHE A 638 16.03 -52.80 -16.63
CA PHE A 638 16.50 -52.75 -18.01
C PHE A 638 17.26 -54.00 -18.46
N THR A 639 17.04 -54.38 -19.72
CA THR A 639 17.79 -55.41 -20.43
C THR A 639 18.49 -54.83 -21.66
N TYR A 640 19.72 -55.27 -21.91
CA TYR A 640 20.58 -54.72 -22.97
C TYR A 640 20.87 -55.77 -24.04
N SER A 641 20.78 -55.38 -25.31
CA SER A 641 21.07 -56.26 -26.45
C SER A 641 21.75 -55.51 -27.59
N LEU A 642 22.60 -56.21 -28.34
CA LEU A 642 23.17 -55.71 -29.61
C LEU A 642 22.18 -56.03 -30.73
N ILE A 643 21.88 -55.04 -31.58
CA ILE A 643 20.93 -55.18 -32.69
C ILE A 643 21.56 -55.93 -33.86
N ASP A 644 20.99 -57.07 -34.25
CA ASP A 644 21.43 -57.84 -35.42
C ASP A 644 20.87 -57.20 -36.71
N ASP A 645 21.59 -56.17 -37.20
CA ASP A 645 21.28 -55.38 -38.40
C ASP A 645 22.55 -55.26 -39.26
N ASP A 646 22.42 -55.53 -40.57
CA ASP A 646 23.50 -55.49 -41.57
C ASP A 646 24.22 -54.12 -41.62
N ASN A 647 23.62 -53.05 -41.11
CA ASN A 647 24.22 -51.71 -41.00
C ASN A 647 25.26 -51.59 -39.86
N TYR A 648 25.24 -52.49 -38.86
CA TYR A 648 26.15 -52.47 -37.69
C TYR A 648 26.95 -53.78 -37.59
N PRO A 649 27.81 -54.08 -38.59
CA PRO A 649 28.55 -55.34 -38.65
C PRO A 649 29.51 -55.56 -37.47
N ASP A 650 29.81 -54.50 -36.71
CA ASP A 650 30.70 -54.52 -35.57
C ASP A 650 30.09 -55.09 -34.30
N ASN A 651 28.75 -55.24 -34.23
CA ASN A 651 28.09 -55.87 -33.09
C ASN A 651 28.64 -57.28 -32.80
N GLY A 652 29.12 -58.02 -33.82
CA GLY A 652 29.78 -59.32 -33.64
C GLY A 652 31.15 -59.28 -32.93
N ALA A 653 31.80 -58.11 -32.84
CA ALA A 653 33.05 -57.93 -32.10
C ALA A 653 32.83 -57.84 -30.58
N PHE A 654 31.60 -57.67 -30.11
CA PHE A 654 31.27 -57.46 -28.69
C PHE A 654 30.32 -58.51 -28.13
N SER A 655 30.25 -58.57 -26.81
CA SER A 655 29.23 -59.32 -26.08
C SER A 655 28.76 -58.52 -24.86
N ILE A 656 27.51 -58.78 -24.46
CA ILE A 656 26.89 -58.16 -23.28
C ILE A 656 26.72 -59.23 -22.19
N ASP A 657 27.19 -58.92 -20.99
CA ASP A 657 27.10 -59.77 -19.80
C ASP A 657 26.43 -59.00 -18.65
N GLY A 658 25.12 -59.21 -18.50
CA GLY A 658 24.26 -58.39 -17.67
C GLY A 658 24.17 -56.96 -18.23
N GLY A 659 24.66 -55.99 -17.46
CA GLY A 659 24.81 -54.60 -17.90
C GLY A 659 26.17 -54.25 -18.51
N ASN A 660 27.10 -55.19 -18.69
CA ASN A 660 28.47 -54.87 -19.10
C ASN A 660 28.74 -55.19 -20.57
N LEU A 661 29.38 -54.27 -21.29
CA LEU A 661 29.91 -54.49 -22.64
C LEU A 661 31.34 -55.02 -22.59
N LYS A 662 31.64 -56.06 -23.38
CA LYS A 662 32.98 -56.67 -23.51
C LYS A 662 33.41 -56.79 -24.98
N ILE A 663 34.71 -56.75 -25.23
CA ILE A 663 35.30 -57.05 -26.55
C ILE A 663 35.63 -58.55 -26.67
N ASN A 664 35.17 -59.21 -27.73
CA ASN A 664 35.30 -60.67 -27.93
C ASN A 664 36.71 -61.09 -28.42
N GLN A 665 37.46 -60.18 -29.01
CA GLN A 665 38.83 -60.40 -29.53
C GLN A 665 39.71 -59.21 -29.18
N SER A 666 41.04 -59.38 -29.25
CA SER A 666 41.97 -58.27 -29.11
C SER A 666 41.76 -57.29 -30.29
N PRO A 667 41.45 -56.00 -30.05
CA PRO A 667 41.39 -55.02 -31.11
C PRO A 667 42.80 -54.66 -31.59
N ASP A 668 42.89 -54.19 -32.83
CA ASP A 668 44.10 -53.91 -33.62
C ASP A 668 43.73 -52.65 -34.42
N PHE A 669 44.41 -51.53 -34.20
CA PHE A 669 43.94 -50.23 -34.68
C PHE A 669 44.08 -50.10 -36.21
N GLU A 670 45.21 -50.54 -36.75
CA GLU A 670 45.49 -50.63 -38.19
C GLU A 670 44.43 -51.44 -38.94
N THR A 671 43.89 -52.49 -38.32
CA THR A 671 42.78 -53.27 -38.86
C THR A 671 41.45 -52.55 -38.67
N LYS A 672 41.20 -51.98 -37.48
CA LYS A 672 39.95 -51.30 -37.14
C LYS A 672 40.09 -50.35 -35.94
N SER A 673 40.21 -49.06 -36.23
CA SER A 673 40.40 -47.97 -35.26
C SER A 673 39.16 -47.58 -34.44
N SER A 674 37.95 -47.96 -34.85
CA SER A 674 36.74 -47.80 -34.05
C SER A 674 35.67 -48.80 -34.48
N TYR A 675 34.74 -49.08 -33.58
CA TYR A 675 33.60 -49.97 -33.83
C TYR A 675 32.30 -49.20 -33.62
N LEU A 676 31.43 -49.21 -34.63
CA LEU A 676 30.09 -48.62 -34.53
C LEU A 676 29.09 -49.71 -34.15
N ILE A 677 28.68 -49.73 -32.89
CA ILE A 677 27.68 -50.68 -32.41
C ILE A 677 26.32 -50.00 -32.23
N LYS A 678 25.24 -50.75 -32.43
CA LYS A 678 23.90 -50.31 -32.02
C LYS A 678 23.40 -51.16 -30.87
N VAL A 679 23.14 -50.51 -29.74
CA VAL A 679 22.67 -51.14 -28.51
C VAL A 679 21.21 -50.74 -28.27
N LYS A 680 20.40 -51.74 -27.96
CA LYS A 680 19.02 -51.59 -27.53
C LYS A 680 18.95 -51.81 -26.02
N THR A 681 18.43 -50.81 -25.31
CA THR A 681 17.90 -50.99 -23.95
C THR A 681 16.40 -51.26 -24.03
N THR A 682 15.86 -52.04 -23.10
CA THR A 682 14.45 -52.43 -23.06
C THR A 682 14.03 -52.56 -21.61
N ASP A 683 12.95 -51.88 -21.25
CA ASP A 683 12.35 -51.82 -19.91
C ASP A 683 11.67 -53.16 -19.52
N GLN A 684 10.91 -53.18 -18.42
CA GLN A 684 10.25 -54.40 -17.95
C GLN A 684 9.00 -54.79 -18.77
N ASP A 685 8.32 -53.82 -19.39
CA ASP A 685 7.07 -54.01 -20.13
C ASP A 685 7.27 -54.16 -21.66
N GLY A 686 8.50 -53.97 -22.13
CA GLY A 686 8.98 -54.27 -23.48
C GLY A 686 9.09 -53.07 -24.41
N LEU A 687 8.99 -51.83 -23.93
CA LEU A 687 9.35 -50.66 -24.73
C LEU A 687 10.87 -50.46 -24.68
N SER A 688 11.39 -49.68 -25.63
CA SER A 688 12.82 -49.73 -25.92
C SER A 688 13.37 -48.54 -26.67
N TYR A 689 14.60 -48.22 -26.31
CA TYR A 689 15.43 -47.22 -26.97
C TYR A 689 16.66 -47.86 -27.60
N GLU A 690 17.04 -47.36 -28.77
CA GLU A 690 18.20 -47.84 -29.51
C GLU A 690 19.17 -46.68 -29.74
N LYS A 691 20.40 -46.81 -29.24
CA LYS A 691 21.46 -45.82 -29.44
C LYS A 691 22.64 -46.41 -30.18
N GLU A 692 23.18 -45.62 -31.11
CA GLU A 692 24.48 -45.88 -31.70
C GLU A 692 25.57 -45.48 -30.70
N LEU A 693 26.53 -46.36 -30.47
CA LEU A 693 27.71 -46.10 -29.65
C LEU A 693 28.96 -46.40 -30.48
N THR A 694 29.82 -45.40 -30.64
CA THR A 694 31.13 -45.60 -31.25
C THR A 694 32.14 -45.95 -30.15
N ILE A 695 32.64 -47.18 -30.16
CA ILE A 695 33.73 -47.61 -29.28
C ILE A 695 35.04 -47.39 -30.01
N ASN A 696 35.82 -46.40 -29.58
CA ASN A 696 37.09 -46.07 -30.21
C ASN A 696 38.21 -46.98 -29.70
N VAL A 697 39.09 -47.39 -30.62
CA VAL A 697 40.35 -48.08 -30.33
C VAL A 697 41.48 -47.05 -30.32
N ASN A 698 42.47 -47.20 -29.44
CA ASN A 698 43.67 -46.33 -29.42
C ASN A 698 44.86 -47.01 -30.15
N ASP A 699 45.61 -46.24 -30.97
CA ASP A 699 46.62 -46.62 -32.00
C ASP A 699 48.07 -46.91 -31.53
N ILE A 700 48.80 -47.82 -32.21
CA ILE A 700 50.16 -48.31 -31.86
C ILE A 700 51.22 -48.47 -33.04
N ASN A 701 50.89 -48.42 -34.36
CA ASN A 701 51.75 -47.97 -35.54
C ASN A 701 52.77 -48.91 -36.32
N GLU A 702 52.55 -49.23 -37.63
CA GLU A 702 53.45 -50.01 -38.60
C GLU A 702 53.53 -49.55 -40.14
N THR A 703 54.22 -50.22 -41.14
CA THR A 703 54.76 -49.57 -42.43
C THR A 703 54.80 -50.27 -43.88
N GLY A 704 54.25 -49.62 -44.98
CA GLY A 704 54.85 -49.41 -46.38
C GLY A 704 54.37 -50.05 -47.77
N THR A 705 54.11 -49.27 -48.89
CA THR A 705 54.53 -49.41 -50.37
C THR A 705 53.69 -48.77 -51.58
N ASN A 706 53.89 -47.48 -52.00
CA ASN A 706 54.10 -47.17 -53.46
C ASN A 706 53.00 -46.81 -54.54
N VAL A 707 52.11 -45.76 -54.51
CA VAL A 707 51.23 -45.41 -55.69
C VAL A 707 51.19 -43.94 -56.22
N ALA A 708 50.15 -43.11 -56.01
CA ALA A 708 49.94 -41.76 -56.61
C ALA A 708 48.72 -40.96 -56.04
N PRO A 709 48.82 -39.64 -55.79
CA PRO A 709 47.76 -38.85 -55.14
C PRO A 709 46.43 -38.84 -55.89
N THR A 710 45.34 -39.13 -55.17
CA THR A 710 43.98 -39.18 -55.74
C THR A 710 43.07 -38.04 -55.28
N ASP A 711 43.31 -37.49 -54.09
CA ASP A 711 42.71 -36.23 -53.64
C ASP A 711 43.69 -35.41 -52.81
N LEU A 712 43.39 -34.12 -52.68
CA LEU A 712 44.05 -33.17 -51.82
C LEU A 712 43.01 -32.50 -50.92
N ALA A 713 43.17 -32.64 -49.61
CA ALA A 713 42.41 -31.92 -48.61
C ALA A 713 43.33 -30.99 -47.82
N LEU A 714 42.72 -30.06 -47.08
CA LEU A 714 43.40 -29.20 -46.11
C LEU A 714 42.64 -29.39 -44.79
N THR A 715 43.34 -29.60 -43.68
CA THR A 715 42.71 -29.95 -42.39
C THR A 715 41.73 -28.90 -41.86
N ALA A 716 41.96 -27.64 -42.21
CA ALA A 716 40.95 -26.58 -42.11
C ALA A 716 40.93 -25.77 -43.42
N ILE A 717 39.74 -25.53 -43.96
CA ILE A 717 39.50 -24.60 -45.09
C ILE A 717 38.95 -23.26 -44.59
N THR A 718 39.09 -23.02 -43.31
CA THR A 718 38.76 -21.78 -42.60
C THR A 718 40.00 -21.33 -41.84
N ILE A 719 40.25 -20.03 -41.80
CA ILE A 719 41.22 -19.43 -40.90
C ILE A 719 40.50 -18.34 -40.12
N ASP A 720 40.79 -18.24 -38.84
CA ASP A 720 40.30 -17.12 -38.04
C ASP A 720 41.08 -15.86 -38.41
N GLU A 721 40.45 -14.70 -38.30
CA GLU A 721 41.13 -13.43 -38.49
C GLU A 721 42.09 -13.08 -37.35
N ASN A 722 42.85 -11.99 -37.52
CA ASN A 722 43.82 -11.46 -36.56
C ASN A 722 44.96 -12.42 -36.14
N VAL A 723 45.01 -13.65 -36.69
CA VAL A 723 46.14 -14.57 -36.47
C VAL A 723 47.43 -14.03 -37.09
N ALA A 724 48.57 -14.29 -36.45
CA ALA A 724 49.85 -13.70 -36.84
C ALA A 724 50.30 -14.13 -38.26
N SER A 725 51.12 -13.30 -38.93
CA SER A 725 51.77 -13.69 -40.19
C SER A 725 52.58 -14.99 -40.04
N GLU A 726 52.52 -15.84 -41.07
CA GLU A 726 53.05 -17.22 -41.12
C GLU A 726 52.31 -18.23 -40.21
N THR A 727 51.11 -17.88 -39.71
CA THR A 727 50.21 -18.85 -39.05
C THR A 727 49.76 -19.92 -40.04
N VAL A 728 49.79 -21.17 -39.59
CA VAL A 728 49.29 -22.33 -40.33
C VAL A 728 47.77 -22.32 -40.30
N ILE A 729 47.15 -22.24 -41.47
CA ILE A 729 45.69 -22.41 -41.64
C ILE A 729 45.34 -23.88 -41.44
N GLY A 730 46.08 -24.73 -42.14
CA GLY A 730 45.91 -26.17 -42.09
C GLY A 730 47.10 -26.87 -42.71
N THR A 731 47.23 -28.14 -42.37
CA THR A 731 48.09 -29.10 -43.03
C THR A 731 47.36 -29.72 -44.22
N PHE A 732 48.04 -29.78 -45.37
CA PHE A 732 47.56 -30.53 -46.51
C PHE A 732 47.59 -32.02 -46.19
N ILE A 733 46.45 -32.67 -46.36
CA ILE A 733 46.34 -34.13 -46.36
C ILE A 733 46.21 -34.56 -47.81
N THR A 734 47.17 -35.35 -48.27
CA THR A 734 47.05 -36.05 -49.55
C THR A 734 46.37 -37.39 -49.31
N THR A 735 45.31 -37.69 -50.07
CA THR A 735 44.75 -39.04 -50.12
C THR A 735 45.51 -39.83 -51.18
N ASP A 736 46.49 -40.59 -50.71
CA ASP A 736 47.17 -41.64 -51.46
C ASP A 736 46.80 -43.01 -50.89
N SER A 737 46.98 -44.08 -51.66
CA SER A 737 46.68 -45.44 -51.20
C SER A 737 47.77 -46.06 -50.33
N ASP A 738 48.85 -45.31 -50.05
CA ASP A 738 50.14 -45.87 -49.69
C ASP A 738 50.71 -45.26 -48.40
N ALA A 739 50.67 -46.07 -47.35
CA ALA A 739 51.05 -45.67 -46.01
C ALA A 739 52.57 -45.55 -45.86
N GLY A 740 53.03 -44.35 -45.47
CA GLY A 740 54.44 -44.02 -45.26
C GLY A 740 55.06 -43.12 -46.33
N ASP A 741 54.29 -42.77 -47.36
CA ASP A 741 54.67 -41.83 -48.40
C ASP A 741 54.89 -40.41 -47.84
N THR A 742 55.84 -39.67 -48.41
CA THR A 742 56.03 -38.24 -48.10
C THR A 742 55.60 -37.38 -49.27
N PHE A 743 54.73 -36.40 -49.00
CA PHE A 743 54.12 -35.53 -50.00
C PHE A 743 54.74 -34.14 -49.99
N THR A 744 54.80 -33.51 -51.15
CA THR A 744 55.29 -32.14 -51.33
C THR A 744 54.23 -31.28 -52.01
N TYR A 745 54.08 -30.05 -51.54
CA TYR A 745 52.96 -29.19 -51.89
C TYR A 745 53.45 -27.87 -52.52
N SER A 746 52.67 -27.32 -53.46
CA SER A 746 53.00 -26.06 -54.14
C SER A 746 51.76 -25.33 -54.65
N LEU A 747 51.79 -24.00 -54.67
CA LEU A 747 50.76 -23.17 -55.28
C LEU A 747 50.96 -23.13 -56.81
N VAL A 748 49.88 -23.19 -57.57
CA VAL A 748 49.91 -23.21 -59.04
C VAL A 748 50.00 -21.78 -59.58
N ASP A 749 51.08 -21.47 -60.30
CA ASP A 749 51.33 -20.15 -60.91
C ASP A 749 50.43 -19.93 -62.14
N ASP A 750 49.23 -19.36 -61.91
CA ASP A 750 48.19 -19.08 -62.90
C ASP A 750 47.49 -17.75 -62.56
N ASP A 751 47.49 -16.81 -63.51
CA ASP A 751 46.92 -15.44 -63.39
C ASP A 751 45.44 -15.40 -62.94
N ASN A 752 44.70 -16.51 -63.03
CA ASN A 752 43.32 -16.60 -62.57
C ASN A 752 43.16 -16.73 -61.04
N TYR A 753 44.23 -17.00 -60.28
CA TYR A 753 44.21 -17.18 -58.82
C TYR A 753 45.14 -16.16 -58.13
N PRO A 754 44.85 -14.85 -58.21
CA PRO A 754 45.73 -13.80 -57.66
C PRO A 754 45.93 -13.93 -56.14
N ASP A 755 44.96 -14.53 -55.45
CA ASP A 755 44.99 -14.76 -54.01
C ASP A 755 46.07 -15.76 -53.58
N ASN A 756 46.63 -16.57 -54.49
CA ASN A 756 47.80 -17.42 -54.20
C ASN A 756 48.97 -16.60 -53.60
N SER A 757 49.07 -15.31 -53.93
CA SER A 757 50.11 -14.41 -53.40
C SER A 757 49.97 -14.07 -51.90
N ALA A 758 48.82 -14.34 -51.28
CA ALA A 758 48.60 -14.14 -49.84
C ALA A 758 49.13 -15.30 -48.98
N PHE A 759 49.50 -16.44 -49.59
CA PHE A 759 49.84 -17.68 -48.88
C PHE A 759 51.27 -18.16 -49.15
N SER A 760 51.87 -18.82 -48.17
CA SER A 760 53.12 -19.58 -48.28
C SER A 760 52.85 -21.06 -47.98
N ILE A 761 53.70 -21.95 -48.50
CA ILE A 761 53.66 -23.38 -48.17
C ILE A 761 54.99 -23.75 -47.53
N ASP A 762 54.93 -24.31 -46.31
CA ASP A 762 56.08 -24.71 -45.51
C ASP A 762 55.95 -26.17 -45.08
N GLY A 763 56.63 -27.05 -45.82
CA GLY A 763 56.41 -28.49 -45.77
C GLY A 763 55.01 -28.84 -46.28
N GLU A 764 54.18 -29.38 -45.39
CA GLU A 764 52.77 -29.70 -45.64
C GLU A 764 51.80 -28.62 -45.14
N ASN A 765 52.29 -27.55 -44.51
CA ASN A 765 51.45 -26.49 -43.96
C ASN A 765 51.14 -25.43 -45.01
N LEU A 766 49.86 -25.10 -45.21
CA LEU A 766 49.45 -23.83 -45.81
C LEU A 766 49.50 -22.75 -44.74
N LYS A 767 50.21 -21.66 -45.02
CA LYS A 767 50.36 -20.51 -44.11
C LYS A 767 49.86 -19.23 -44.76
N ILE A 768 49.28 -18.33 -43.97
CA ILE A 768 48.96 -16.97 -44.41
C ILE A 768 50.19 -16.08 -44.24
N THR A 769 50.57 -15.29 -45.24
CA THR A 769 51.82 -14.48 -45.21
C THR A 769 51.68 -13.15 -44.45
N GLN A 770 50.45 -12.72 -44.21
CA GLN A 770 50.08 -11.54 -43.41
C GLN A 770 48.81 -11.88 -42.62
N SER A 771 48.54 -11.17 -41.52
CA SER A 771 47.31 -11.40 -40.75
C SER A 771 46.06 -11.14 -41.62
N PRO A 772 45.08 -12.06 -41.67
CA PRO A 772 43.78 -11.80 -42.30
C PRO A 772 42.88 -10.97 -41.38
N ASP A 773 41.91 -10.31 -42.00
CA ASP A 773 40.96 -9.33 -41.44
C ASP A 773 39.67 -9.53 -42.26
N PHE A 774 38.58 -9.92 -41.58
CA PHE A 774 37.35 -10.41 -42.20
C PHE A 774 36.58 -9.28 -42.87
N GLU A 775 36.47 -8.12 -42.20
CA GLU A 775 35.85 -6.88 -42.70
C GLU A 775 36.49 -6.44 -44.01
N THR A 776 37.80 -6.63 -44.14
CA THR A 776 38.56 -6.33 -45.36
C THR A 776 38.35 -7.39 -46.42
N LYS A 777 38.45 -8.69 -46.08
CA LYS A 777 38.24 -9.80 -47.04
C LYS A 777 37.94 -11.16 -46.39
N SER A 778 36.66 -11.47 -46.27
CA SER A 778 36.12 -12.72 -45.70
C SER A 778 36.42 -14.05 -46.41
N SER A 779 37.09 -14.09 -47.58
CA SER A 779 37.50 -15.36 -48.22
C SER A 779 38.53 -15.18 -49.35
N TYR A 780 39.31 -16.24 -49.62
CA TYR A 780 40.36 -16.31 -50.64
C TYR A 780 40.20 -17.56 -51.51
N LEU A 781 40.43 -17.44 -52.83
CA LEU A 781 40.38 -18.57 -53.77
C LEU A 781 41.79 -18.92 -54.30
N ILE A 782 42.28 -20.12 -53.94
CA ILE A 782 43.63 -20.58 -54.28
C ILE A 782 43.62 -21.90 -55.07
N LYS A 783 44.76 -22.23 -55.68
CA LYS A 783 44.96 -23.50 -56.39
C LYS A 783 46.27 -24.18 -56.01
N VAL A 784 46.18 -25.41 -55.53
CA VAL A 784 47.28 -26.15 -54.91
C VAL A 784 47.54 -27.47 -55.64
N LYS A 785 48.82 -27.84 -55.71
CA LYS A 785 49.33 -29.11 -56.23
C LYS A 785 49.97 -29.92 -55.10
N THR A 786 49.60 -31.18 -54.96
CA THR A 786 50.33 -32.19 -54.18
C THR A 786 51.12 -33.12 -55.10
N THR A 787 52.27 -33.61 -54.65
CA THR A 787 53.14 -34.56 -55.36
C THR A 787 53.74 -35.56 -54.37
N ASP A 788 53.62 -36.86 -54.66
CA ASP A 788 54.21 -37.94 -53.85
C ASP A 788 55.75 -37.99 -53.91
N GLN A 789 56.32 -38.92 -53.14
CA GLN A 789 57.77 -39.12 -53.02
C GLN A 789 58.44 -39.60 -54.32
N ASP A 790 57.68 -40.25 -55.22
CA ASP A 790 58.16 -40.78 -56.51
C ASP A 790 57.87 -39.81 -57.70
N GLY A 791 57.19 -38.70 -57.44
CA GLY A 791 56.98 -37.56 -58.34
C GLY A 791 55.64 -37.49 -59.08
N LEU A 792 54.62 -38.24 -58.68
CA LEU A 792 53.27 -38.17 -59.29
C LEU A 792 52.37 -37.20 -58.52
N SER A 793 51.47 -36.49 -59.22
CA SER A 793 50.86 -35.26 -58.67
C SER A 793 49.39 -35.04 -59.02
N TYR A 794 48.66 -34.43 -58.09
CA TYR A 794 47.26 -34.02 -58.20
C TYR A 794 47.09 -32.53 -57.90
N GLU A 795 46.11 -31.86 -58.52
CA GLU A 795 45.86 -30.41 -58.39
C GLU A 795 44.39 -30.12 -58.08
N LYS A 796 44.12 -29.23 -57.11
CA LYS A 796 42.78 -28.88 -56.64
C LYS A 796 42.64 -27.39 -56.34
N GLU A 797 41.46 -26.86 -56.59
CA GLU A 797 41.05 -25.51 -56.18
C GLU A 797 40.49 -25.57 -54.76
N LEU A 798 40.86 -24.61 -53.90
CA LEU A 798 40.40 -24.50 -52.53
C LEU A 798 39.94 -23.06 -52.27
N ILE A 799 38.79 -22.92 -51.61
CA ILE A 799 38.36 -21.65 -51.02
C ILE A 799 38.75 -21.72 -49.56
N ILE A 800 39.56 -20.75 -49.11
CA ILE A 800 39.84 -20.54 -47.69
C ILE A 800 38.92 -19.42 -47.24
N ASN A 801 37.94 -19.74 -46.42
CA ASN A 801 37.13 -18.70 -45.79
C ASN A 801 37.93 -18.09 -44.64
N VAL A 802 37.80 -16.79 -44.43
CA VAL A 802 38.12 -16.22 -43.12
C VAL A 802 36.87 -16.46 -42.28
N ASN A 803 37.02 -17.04 -41.09
CA ASN A 803 35.95 -17.00 -40.11
C ASN A 803 35.93 -15.57 -39.57
N ASP A 804 34.74 -14.98 -39.57
CA ASP A 804 34.36 -13.91 -38.66
C ASP A 804 34.51 -14.50 -37.26
N ILE A 805 35.69 -14.32 -36.66
CA ILE A 805 35.79 -14.45 -35.21
C ILE A 805 35.50 -13.06 -34.73
N ASN A 806 34.24 -12.83 -34.35
CA ASN A 806 33.85 -11.82 -33.38
C ASN A 806 34.93 -11.77 -32.29
N GLU A 807 35.76 -10.72 -32.29
CA GLU A 807 37.18 -10.88 -31.94
C GLU A 807 37.46 -11.25 -30.48
N THR A 808 37.41 -12.54 -30.14
CA THR A 808 38.03 -13.11 -28.93
C THR A 808 39.57 -13.09 -28.99
N GLY A 809 40.15 -12.13 -29.73
CA GLY A 809 41.50 -11.58 -29.54
C GLY A 809 41.52 -10.43 -28.53
N THR A 810 40.36 -9.80 -28.29
CA THR A 810 39.93 -9.32 -26.98
C THR A 810 38.48 -9.73 -26.83
N ASN A 811 38.18 -10.77 -26.03
CA ASN A 811 36.86 -10.80 -25.39
C ASN A 811 36.66 -9.39 -24.81
N VAL A 812 35.52 -8.79 -25.10
CA VAL A 812 35.37 -7.35 -24.94
C VAL A 812 35.03 -7.09 -23.48
N ALA A 813 36.08 -7.07 -22.65
CA ALA A 813 36.06 -6.80 -21.22
C ALA A 813 34.84 -5.94 -20.85
N PRO A 814 33.88 -6.46 -20.07
CA PRO A 814 32.48 -6.09 -20.20
C PRO A 814 32.21 -4.59 -20.28
N THR A 815 31.25 -4.18 -21.10
CA THR A 815 31.12 -2.74 -21.43
C THR A 815 30.39 -1.92 -20.36
N ASP A 816 29.51 -2.55 -19.57
CA ASP A 816 28.91 -1.94 -18.39
C ASP A 816 28.55 -2.97 -17.31
N LEU A 817 28.36 -2.48 -16.08
CA LEU A 817 27.85 -3.22 -14.93
C LEU A 817 26.70 -2.44 -14.29
N ALA A 818 25.54 -3.06 -14.11
CA ALA A 818 24.41 -2.51 -13.39
C ALA A 818 24.06 -3.40 -12.18
N LEU A 819 23.22 -2.86 -11.29
CA LEU A 819 22.63 -3.55 -10.16
C LEU A 819 21.13 -3.27 -10.21
N THR A 820 20.27 -4.27 -9.98
CA THR A 820 18.81 -4.12 -10.14
C THR A 820 18.19 -3.04 -9.25
N ALA A 821 18.78 -2.77 -8.08
CA ALA A 821 18.51 -1.59 -7.27
C ALA A 821 19.82 -0.99 -6.75
N ILE A 822 19.89 0.34 -6.66
CA ILE A 822 21.05 1.11 -6.15
C ILE A 822 20.72 1.89 -4.87
N THR A 823 19.61 1.53 -4.25
CA THR A 823 19.08 2.08 -3.00
C THR A 823 18.84 0.92 -2.05
N ILE A 824 19.06 1.15 -0.76
CA ILE A 824 18.63 0.24 0.29
C ILE A 824 18.12 1.04 1.48
N ASP A 825 17.02 0.61 2.06
CA ASP A 825 16.51 1.22 3.28
C ASP A 825 17.49 0.95 4.44
N GLU A 826 17.62 1.88 5.39
CA GLU A 826 18.38 1.60 6.60
C GLU A 826 17.70 0.55 7.51
N ASN A 827 18.37 0.15 8.60
CA ASN A 827 17.89 -0.88 9.53
C ASN A 827 17.62 -2.29 8.95
N VAL A 828 17.86 -2.53 7.65
CA VAL A 828 17.75 -3.87 7.06
C VAL A 828 18.73 -4.87 7.68
N ALA A 829 18.32 -6.12 7.76
CA ALA A 829 19.14 -7.19 8.34
C ALA A 829 20.49 -7.37 7.60
N SER A 830 21.53 -7.79 8.32
CA SER A 830 22.76 -8.27 7.68
C SER A 830 22.47 -9.45 6.74
N GLU A 831 23.21 -9.52 5.64
CA GLU A 831 23.05 -10.45 4.50
C GLU A 831 21.81 -10.20 3.62
N THR A 832 21.08 -9.09 3.84
CA THR A 832 20.03 -8.63 2.92
C THR A 832 20.60 -8.39 1.53
N VAL A 833 19.94 -8.94 0.51
CA VAL A 833 20.27 -8.72 -0.90
C VAL A 833 19.78 -7.34 -1.32
N ILE A 834 20.71 -6.51 -1.80
CA ILE A 834 20.44 -5.16 -2.31
C ILE A 834 19.87 -5.24 -3.73
N GLY A 835 20.47 -6.12 -4.52
CA GLY A 835 20.11 -6.34 -5.91
C GLY A 835 21.01 -7.39 -6.54
N THR A 836 20.67 -7.74 -7.77
CA THR A 836 21.41 -8.69 -8.60
C THR A 836 22.19 -7.92 -9.67
N PHE A 837 23.44 -8.30 -9.88
CA PHE A 837 24.29 -7.66 -10.87
C PHE A 837 23.90 -8.07 -12.29
N ILE A 838 23.85 -7.09 -13.18
CA ILE A 838 23.61 -7.28 -14.62
C ILE A 838 24.84 -6.76 -15.36
N THR A 839 25.50 -7.63 -16.10
CA THR A 839 26.64 -7.25 -16.96
C THR A 839 26.15 -6.99 -18.38
N THR A 840 26.61 -5.89 -18.99
CA THR A 840 26.39 -5.61 -20.42
C THR A 840 27.63 -6.00 -21.20
N ASP A 841 27.54 -7.10 -21.93
CA ASP A 841 28.60 -7.59 -22.79
C ASP A 841 28.17 -7.65 -24.26
N SER A 842 29.11 -7.47 -25.18
CA SER A 842 28.92 -7.74 -26.60
C SER A 842 29.00 -9.23 -26.92
N ASP A 843 29.66 -10.01 -26.08
CA ASP A 843 29.90 -11.44 -26.27
C ASP A 843 28.69 -12.25 -25.75
N ALA A 844 27.77 -12.55 -26.66
CA ALA A 844 26.47 -13.14 -26.35
C ALA A 844 26.58 -14.60 -25.90
N GLY A 845 26.33 -14.83 -24.61
CA GLY A 845 26.36 -16.16 -23.98
C GLY A 845 27.44 -16.33 -22.90
N ASP A 846 28.23 -15.29 -22.64
CA ASP A 846 29.22 -15.27 -21.57
C ASP A 846 28.62 -15.42 -20.17
N THR A 847 29.35 -16.08 -19.27
CA THR A 847 29.00 -16.23 -17.85
C THR A 847 29.87 -15.30 -17.01
N PHE A 848 29.24 -14.52 -16.13
CA PHE A 848 29.92 -13.49 -15.34
C PHE A 848 30.12 -13.91 -13.89
N THR A 849 31.23 -13.47 -13.32
CA THR A 849 31.53 -13.58 -11.88
C THR A 849 31.79 -12.20 -11.30
N TYR A 850 31.26 -11.94 -10.12
CA TYR A 850 31.27 -10.63 -9.49
C TYR A 850 32.16 -10.62 -8.25
N SER A 851 32.94 -9.56 -8.06
CA SER A 851 33.85 -9.42 -6.91
C SER A 851 34.03 -7.95 -6.51
N LEU A 852 34.25 -7.71 -5.22
CA LEU A 852 34.59 -6.38 -4.71
C LEU A 852 36.09 -6.13 -4.86
N VAL A 853 36.47 -4.95 -5.37
CA VAL A 853 37.87 -4.62 -5.67
C VAL A 853 38.65 -4.29 -4.40
N ASP A 854 39.75 -5.00 -4.13
CA ASP A 854 40.64 -4.74 -2.99
C ASP A 854 41.55 -3.53 -3.26
N ASP A 855 41.01 -2.32 -3.03
CA ASP A 855 41.68 -1.03 -3.22
C ASP A 855 41.38 -0.10 -2.04
N ASP A 856 42.43 0.41 -1.37
CA ASP A 856 42.38 1.33 -0.23
C ASP A 856 41.53 2.60 -0.47
N ASN A 857 41.21 2.94 -1.72
CA ASN A 857 40.34 4.07 -2.07
C ASN A 857 38.83 3.78 -1.89
N TYR A 858 38.41 2.51 -1.77
CA TYR A 858 37.00 2.09 -1.63
C TYR A 858 36.81 1.29 -0.33
N PRO A 859 36.98 1.92 0.86
CA PRO A 859 36.89 1.22 2.15
C PRO A 859 35.52 0.57 2.40
N ASP A 860 34.48 1.09 1.74
CA ASP A 860 33.10 0.60 1.84
C ASP A 860 32.93 -0.81 1.28
N ASN A 861 33.82 -1.28 0.41
CA ASN A 861 33.82 -2.66 -0.07
C ASN A 861 33.87 -3.69 1.07
N SER A 862 34.37 -3.32 2.25
CA SER A 862 34.35 -4.20 3.45
C SER A 862 32.96 -4.38 4.10
N VAL A 863 32.00 -3.51 3.78
CA VAL A 863 30.62 -3.54 4.30
C VAL A 863 29.73 -4.48 3.48
N PHE A 864 30.16 -4.94 2.30
CA PHE A 864 29.36 -5.78 1.41
C PHE A 864 29.98 -7.16 1.17
N SER A 865 29.16 -8.10 0.74
CA SER A 865 29.59 -9.39 0.20
C SER A 865 28.83 -9.67 -1.10
N ILE A 866 29.32 -10.64 -1.86
CA ILE A 866 28.71 -11.06 -3.12
C ILE A 866 28.50 -12.56 -3.05
N ASP A 867 27.25 -12.97 -3.31
CA ASP A 867 26.82 -14.36 -3.28
C ASP A 867 26.20 -14.73 -4.63
N GLY A 868 26.99 -15.38 -5.47
CA GLY A 868 26.69 -15.57 -6.89
C GLY A 868 26.64 -14.21 -7.62
N GLU A 869 25.45 -13.83 -8.05
CA GLU A 869 25.17 -12.57 -8.75
C GLU A 869 24.61 -11.48 -7.82
N ASN A 870 24.34 -11.80 -6.54
CA ASN A 870 23.67 -10.90 -5.62
C ASN A 870 24.67 -10.09 -4.78
N LEU A 871 24.49 -8.76 -4.74
CA LEU A 871 25.15 -7.90 -3.75
C LEU A 871 24.39 -7.98 -2.43
N LYS A 872 25.11 -8.23 -1.33
CA LYS A 872 24.58 -8.26 0.04
C LYS A 872 25.28 -7.25 0.92
N ILE A 873 24.57 -6.71 1.92
CA ILE A 873 25.18 -5.87 2.95
C ILE A 873 25.50 -6.70 4.21
N ASN A 874 26.76 -6.72 4.66
CA ASN A 874 27.24 -7.58 5.76
C ASN A 874 26.77 -7.10 7.15
N GLN A 875 26.31 -5.85 7.24
CA GLN A 875 25.84 -5.18 8.45
C GLN A 875 24.71 -4.24 8.05
N SER A 876 23.76 -3.98 8.95
CA SER A 876 22.70 -2.99 8.71
C SER A 876 23.29 -1.64 8.31
N PRO A 877 22.76 -0.98 7.27
CA PRO A 877 23.03 0.43 7.01
C PRO A 877 22.30 1.32 8.04
N ASP A 878 22.77 2.55 8.14
CA ASP A 878 22.35 3.63 9.06
C ASP A 878 22.66 4.94 8.30
N PHE A 879 21.63 5.72 7.98
CA PHE A 879 21.69 6.88 7.10
C PHE A 879 22.40 8.06 7.77
N GLU A 880 22.12 8.35 9.05
CA GLU A 880 22.80 9.40 9.83
C GLU A 880 24.31 9.16 9.91
N THR A 881 24.72 7.90 10.05
CA THR A 881 26.12 7.49 10.04
C THR A 881 26.67 7.56 8.63
N LYS A 882 25.94 7.04 7.62
CA LYS A 882 26.40 7.00 6.23
C LYS A 882 25.27 6.79 5.19
N SER A 883 24.66 7.89 4.77
CA SER A 883 23.63 7.97 3.70
C SER A 883 24.02 7.43 2.30
N SER A 884 25.28 7.09 2.06
CA SER A 884 25.67 6.37 0.82
C SER A 884 27.02 5.68 0.94
N TYR A 885 27.14 4.51 0.33
CA TYR A 885 28.37 3.73 0.24
C TYR A 885 28.92 3.79 -1.19
N LEU A 886 30.20 4.12 -1.34
CA LEU A 886 30.88 4.12 -2.64
C LEU A 886 31.69 2.84 -2.77
N ILE A 887 31.12 1.84 -3.43
CA ILE A 887 31.78 0.57 -3.70
C ILE A 887 32.37 0.55 -5.11
N LYS A 888 33.37 -0.31 -5.28
CA LYS A 888 33.88 -0.65 -6.61
C LYS A 888 33.74 -2.15 -6.85
N VAL A 889 32.90 -2.49 -7.81
CA VAL A 889 32.59 -3.88 -8.17
C VAL A 889 33.25 -4.19 -9.50
N LYS A 890 33.85 -5.38 -9.56
CA LYS A 890 34.46 -5.99 -10.73
C LYS A 890 33.56 -7.11 -11.23
N THR A 891 32.97 -6.95 -12.41
CA THR A 891 32.46 -8.09 -13.18
C THR A 891 33.58 -8.68 -14.02
N THR A 892 33.67 -10.00 -14.05
CA THR A 892 34.71 -10.77 -14.75
C THR A 892 34.02 -11.87 -15.56
N ASP A 893 34.21 -11.84 -16.87
CA ASP A 893 33.71 -12.85 -17.82
C ASP A 893 34.41 -14.21 -17.66
N GLN A 894 34.01 -15.18 -18.51
CA GLN A 894 34.50 -16.56 -18.45
C GLN A 894 36.00 -16.71 -18.78
N ASP A 895 36.56 -15.75 -19.54
CA ASP A 895 37.97 -15.73 -19.99
C ASP A 895 38.87 -14.87 -19.08
N GLY A 896 38.31 -14.21 -18.07
CA GLY A 896 39.02 -13.49 -17.03
C GLY A 896 39.34 -12.02 -17.34
N LEU A 897 38.79 -11.48 -18.42
CA LEU A 897 38.76 -10.03 -18.64
C LEU A 897 37.66 -9.42 -17.76
N PHE A 898 37.64 -8.10 -17.64
CA PHE A 898 36.84 -7.48 -16.57
C PHE A 898 36.54 -6.01 -16.75
N TYR A 899 35.43 -5.62 -16.14
CA TYR A 899 35.01 -4.24 -15.97
C TYR A 899 34.85 -3.90 -14.50
N GLU A 900 35.38 -2.75 -14.11
CA GLU A 900 35.21 -2.21 -12.76
C GLU A 900 34.38 -0.94 -12.82
N LYS A 901 33.23 -0.94 -12.13
CA LYS A 901 32.37 0.23 -11.99
C LYS A 901 32.35 0.71 -10.54
N GLU A 902 32.41 2.02 -10.37
CA GLU A 902 32.02 2.66 -9.12
C GLU A 902 30.48 2.64 -9.04
N LEU A 903 29.94 2.07 -7.97
CA LEU A 903 28.51 2.12 -7.66
C LEU A 903 28.34 2.89 -6.35
N THR A 904 27.49 3.90 -6.37
CA THR A 904 26.99 4.54 -5.16
C THR A 904 25.71 3.82 -4.76
N ILE A 905 25.77 3.05 -3.68
CA ILE A 905 24.58 2.51 -3.04
C ILE A 905 24.08 3.59 -2.08
N ASN A 906 22.95 4.21 -2.38
CA ASN A 906 22.34 5.17 -1.48
C ASN A 906 21.61 4.41 -0.37
N VAL A 907 21.69 4.93 0.84
CA VAL A 907 20.78 4.51 1.91
C VAL A 907 19.56 5.41 1.81
N ASN A 908 18.36 4.87 1.98
CA ASN A 908 17.15 5.68 2.17
C ASN A 908 17.00 5.97 3.67
N ASP A 909 16.78 7.25 4.00
CA ASP A 909 16.50 7.79 5.33
C ASP A 909 15.13 7.29 5.81
N ILE A 910 15.05 6.63 6.98
CA ILE A 910 13.79 6.16 7.59
C ILE A 910 13.44 6.97 8.86
N ASN A 911 13.72 8.29 8.84
CA ASN A 911 13.28 9.27 9.83
C ASN A 911 13.35 8.77 11.30
N GLU A 912 14.53 8.33 11.69
CA GLU A 912 14.85 7.97 13.05
C GLU A 912 14.73 9.20 13.96
N GLY A 913 13.88 9.10 14.98
CA GLY A 913 13.83 10.10 16.05
C GLY A 913 15.25 10.37 16.60
N PRO A 914 15.63 11.64 16.85
CA PRO A 914 17.02 12.10 16.79
C PRO A 914 17.99 11.32 17.68
N THR A 915 18.81 10.45 17.08
CA THR A 915 19.74 9.59 17.83
C THR A 915 21.11 10.25 18.05
N SER A 916 21.55 10.28 19.31
CA SER A 916 22.91 10.69 19.66
C SER A 916 23.84 9.48 19.68
N GLY A 917 24.78 9.40 18.72
CA GLY A 917 25.66 8.25 18.50
C GLY A 917 26.22 7.59 19.76
N GLY A 918 25.73 6.39 20.06
CA GLY A 918 26.19 5.55 21.16
C GLY A 918 25.34 4.28 21.29
N SER A 919 25.95 3.13 20.96
CA SER A 919 25.52 1.73 21.23
C SER A 919 24.07 1.55 21.69
N SER A 920 23.23 0.85 20.89
CA SER A 920 21.89 0.41 21.32
C SER A 920 21.94 -0.13 22.75
N THR A 921 21.09 0.45 23.59
CA THR A 921 20.94 0.07 25.01
C THR A 921 19.50 0.26 25.46
N THR A 922 18.56 -0.39 24.76
CA THR A 922 17.23 -0.66 25.32
C THR A 922 17.37 -1.36 26.67
N LYS A 923 16.78 -0.79 27.72
CA LYS A 923 16.93 -1.24 29.11
C LYS A 923 15.69 -0.94 29.93
N LEU A 924 15.36 -1.86 30.82
CA LEU A 924 14.31 -1.66 31.82
C LEU A 924 14.93 -1.17 33.14
N VAL A 925 14.48 -0.02 33.64
CA VAL A 925 14.99 0.58 34.87
C VAL A 925 13.87 0.67 35.90
N LYS A 926 14.02 -0.06 37.00
CA LYS A 926 13.10 0.06 38.13
C LYS A 926 13.28 1.42 38.83
N ILE A 927 12.31 2.32 38.69
CA ILE A 927 12.35 3.69 39.23
C ILE A 927 11.59 3.87 40.55
N SER A 928 10.67 2.95 40.86
CA SER A 928 9.92 2.87 42.13
C SER A 928 9.76 1.41 42.57
N ASP A 929 9.05 1.13 43.67
CA ASP A 929 8.88 -0.25 44.18
C ASP A 929 8.15 -1.19 43.20
N ASP A 930 7.36 -0.63 42.28
CA ASP A 930 6.50 -1.31 41.32
C ASP A 930 6.36 -0.57 39.97
N VAL A 931 7.11 0.51 39.75
CA VAL A 931 7.14 1.29 38.50
C VAL A 931 8.47 1.06 37.78
N PHE A 932 8.40 0.72 36.49
CA PHE A 932 9.54 0.37 35.64
C PHE A 932 9.58 1.28 34.43
N GLN A 933 10.63 2.09 34.29
CA GLN A 933 10.83 2.91 33.11
C GLN A 933 11.53 2.09 32.01
N ILE A 934 10.91 1.99 30.84
CA ILE A 934 11.57 1.41 29.65
C ILE A 934 12.33 2.52 28.93
N GLN A 935 13.65 2.40 28.86
CA GLN A 935 14.53 3.42 28.27
C GLN A 935 15.17 2.84 27.01
N THR A 936 14.98 3.50 25.88
CA THR A 936 15.66 3.19 24.61
C THR A 936 16.15 4.49 23.96
N ASN A 937 16.98 4.34 22.93
CA ASN A 937 17.33 5.41 22.00
C ASN A 937 16.60 5.26 20.65
N ASN A 938 15.81 4.19 20.47
CA ASN A 938 15.03 3.90 19.26
C ASN A 938 13.68 4.64 19.31
N SER A 939 12.92 4.64 18.20
CA SER A 939 11.58 5.24 18.11
C SER A 939 10.52 4.55 18.98
N LYS A 940 10.63 3.22 19.17
CA LYS A 940 9.83 2.40 20.10
C LYS A 940 10.72 1.46 20.90
N ALA A 941 10.27 1.03 22.08
CA ALA A 941 10.94 0.05 22.92
C ALA A 941 10.10 -1.21 23.09
N THR A 942 10.71 -2.39 22.94
CA THR A 942 10.00 -3.67 23.17
C THR A 942 10.22 -4.18 24.59
N LEU A 943 9.13 -4.53 25.28
CA LEU A 943 9.12 -5.28 26.53
C LEU A 943 8.83 -6.76 26.24
N GLU A 944 9.74 -7.66 26.63
CA GLU A 944 9.49 -9.10 26.66
C GLU A 944 9.02 -9.52 28.06
N VAL A 945 7.87 -10.21 28.12
CA VAL A 945 7.29 -10.78 29.33
C VAL A 945 7.19 -12.30 29.17
N THR A 946 7.90 -13.04 30.01
CA THR A 946 7.96 -14.51 30.00
C THR A 946 7.23 -15.11 31.20
N LEU A 947 6.30 -16.04 31.00
CA LEU A 947 5.71 -16.86 32.06
C LEU A 947 6.73 -17.88 32.59
N THR A 948 7.11 -17.75 33.86
CA THR A 948 8.18 -18.56 34.49
C THR A 948 7.71 -19.43 35.66
N GLY A 949 6.51 -19.20 36.18
CA GLY A 949 5.90 -20.00 37.23
C GLY A 949 4.41 -19.74 37.34
N LEU A 950 3.65 -20.78 37.65
CA LEU A 950 2.21 -20.73 37.84
C LEU A 950 1.81 -21.76 38.91
N SER A 951 1.10 -21.32 39.95
CA SER A 951 0.52 -22.22 40.96
C SER A 951 -0.89 -21.82 41.42
N SER A 952 -1.45 -20.75 40.83
CA SER A 952 -2.85 -20.39 40.96
C SER A 952 -3.77 -21.54 40.55
N SER A 953 -4.95 -21.59 41.17
CA SER A 953 -6.06 -22.46 40.75
C SER A 953 -7.12 -21.71 39.94
N LEU A 954 -6.77 -20.53 39.43
CA LEU A 954 -7.64 -19.60 38.70
C LEU A 954 -6.95 -19.23 37.38
N VAL A 955 -7.73 -18.76 36.41
CA VAL A 955 -7.18 -18.16 35.19
C VAL A 955 -6.97 -16.67 35.45
N ASN A 956 -5.73 -16.21 35.36
CA ASN A 956 -5.37 -14.84 35.70
C ASN A 956 -4.82 -14.13 34.47
N GLU A 957 -5.39 -12.98 34.13
CA GLU A 957 -4.85 -12.14 33.07
C GLU A 957 -3.87 -11.12 33.63
N LEU A 958 -2.70 -11.03 32.99
CA LEU A 958 -1.70 -10.03 33.27
C LEU A 958 -1.83 -8.91 32.22
N GLY A 959 -1.79 -7.66 32.67
CA GLY A 959 -1.73 -6.49 31.80
C GLY A 959 -0.72 -5.46 32.30
N ALA A 960 -0.38 -4.51 31.42
CA ALA A 960 0.47 -3.36 31.71
C ALA A 960 -0.22 -2.06 31.31
N PHE A 961 0.21 -0.93 31.87
CA PHE A 961 -0.29 0.41 31.56
C PHE A 961 0.78 1.45 31.87
N THR A 962 0.70 2.60 31.19
CA THR A 962 1.59 3.73 31.39
C THR A 962 1.14 4.61 32.57
N VAL A 963 2.09 5.29 33.22
CA VAL A 963 1.84 6.23 34.33
C VAL A 963 2.66 7.51 34.18
N ASP A 964 2.12 8.64 34.64
CA ASP A 964 2.74 9.96 34.49
C ASP A 964 4.11 10.04 35.19
N ASP A 965 4.27 9.34 36.31
CA ASP A 965 5.41 9.50 37.21
C ASP A 965 5.82 8.26 38.03
N ALA A 966 6.90 8.41 38.80
CA ALA A 966 7.41 7.37 39.70
C ALA A 966 6.52 7.09 40.95
N ALA A 967 5.50 7.91 41.21
CA ALA A 967 4.46 7.64 42.21
C ALA A 967 3.30 6.82 41.61
N GLY A 968 3.29 6.64 40.29
CA GLY A 968 2.30 5.85 39.57
C GLY A 968 1.00 6.58 39.29
N THR A 969 0.99 7.92 39.21
CA THR A 969 -0.24 8.66 38.89
C THR A 969 -0.66 8.44 37.43
N ILE A 970 -1.96 8.61 37.14
CA ILE A 970 -2.48 8.67 35.77
C ILE A 970 -3.38 9.89 35.69
N ASN A 971 -3.10 10.82 34.78
CA ASN A 971 -3.80 12.11 34.68
C ASN A 971 -3.88 12.82 36.06
N GLY A 972 -2.83 12.68 36.88
CA GLY A 972 -2.76 13.20 38.25
C GLY A 972 -3.56 12.45 39.33
N ILE A 973 -4.28 11.37 38.99
CA ILE A 973 -4.99 10.50 39.95
C ILE A 973 -3.98 9.54 40.61
N ALA A 974 -3.94 9.47 41.94
CA ALA A 974 -2.99 8.61 42.64
C ALA A 974 -3.49 7.15 42.79
N PRO A 975 -2.59 6.15 42.85
CA PRO A 975 -2.97 4.75 43.07
C PRO A 975 -3.88 4.53 44.28
N GLY A 976 -5.08 4.01 44.04
CA GLY A 976 -6.09 3.75 45.06
C GLY A 976 -7.08 4.90 45.32
N GLU A 977 -6.99 6.00 44.58
CA GLU A 977 -8.06 7.00 44.49
C GLU A 977 -9.20 6.54 43.55
N VAL A 978 -10.36 7.18 43.65
CA VAL A 978 -11.53 6.86 42.81
C VAL A 978 -11.25 7.28 41.37
N GLY A 979 -11.55 6.42 40.40
CA GLY A 979 -11.23 6.64 38.98
C GLY A 979 -9.88 6.08 38.54
N TYR A 980 -9.01 5.66 39.48
CA TYR A 980 -7.68 5.13 39.13
C TYR A 980 -7.75 3.82 38.34
N ALA A 981 -8.71 2.95 38.68
CA ALA A 981 -8.85 1.64 38.04
C ALA A 981 -9.33 1.81 36.59
N GLU A 982 -10.28 2.70 36.40
CA GLU A 982 -10.85 3.08 35.11
C GLU A 982 -9.79 3.75 34.21
N ALA A 983 -9.01 4.70 34.75
CA ALA A 983 -7.92 5.35 34.04
C ALA A 983 -6.79 4.38 33.66
N ALA A 984 -6.44 3.43 34.53
CA ALA A 984 -5.44 2.40 34.24
C ALA A 984 -5.90 1.43 33.15
N LEU A 985 -7.19 1.08 33.11
CA LEU A 985 -7.74 0.19 32.08
C LEU A 985 -7.90 0.86 30.71
N ALA A 986 -8.16 2.17 30.67
CA ALA A 986 -8.26 2.93 29.42
C ALA A 986 -6.97 2.82 28.60
N ASN A 987 -5.82 3.06 29.24
CA ASN A 987 -4.49 3.02 28.62
C ASN A 987 -3.75 1.70 28.87
N SER A 988 -4.49 0.59 29.02
CA SER A 988 -3.88 -0.72 29.30
C SER A 988 -3.64 -1.56 28.05
N LYS A 989 -2.51 -2.27 28.08
CA LYS A 989 -2.13 -3.33 27.14
C LYS A 989 -2.28 -4.70 27.80
N VAL A 990 -2.96 -5.64 27.13
CA VAL A 990 -3.07 -7.04 27.57
C VAL A 990 -1.74 -7.75 27.29
N ILE A 991 -1.27 -8.55 28.26
CA ILE A 991 -0.03 -9.34 28.09
C ILE A 991 -0.37 -10.80 27.79
N PHE A 992 -1.04 -11.49 28.72
CA PHE A 992 -1.64 -12.81 28.50
C PHE A 992 -2.51 -13.24 29.69
N SER A 993 -3.41 -14.19 29.43
CA SER A 993 -4.12 -15.00 30.41
C SER A 993 -3.37 -16.30 30.71
N ALA A 994 -3.00 -16.51 31.98
CA ALA A 994 -2.32 -17.71 32.44
C ALA A 994 -3.33 -18.75 32.95
N ILE A 995 -3.45 -19.87 32.23
CA ILE A 995 -4.45 -20.92 32.49
C ILE A 995 -4.01 -21.96 33.52
N SER A 996 -4.90 -22.32 34.46
CA SER A 996 -4.55 -23.19 35.61
C SER A 996 -4.47 -24.69 35.29
N LYS A 997 -5.04 -25.14 34.17
CA LYS A 997 -5.00 -26.54 33.71
C LYS A 997 -4.36 -26.61 32.32
N ILE A 998 -3.10 -27.01 32.24
CA ILE A 998 -2.34 -27.10 30.99
C ILE A 998 -2.75 -28.36 30.18
N PRO A 999 -3.19 -28.24 28.91
CA PRO A 999 -3.53 -29.39 28.07
C PRO A 999 -2.39 -30.39 27.91
N GLN A 1000 -2.72 -31.68 27.77
CA GLN A 1000 -1.71 -32.70 27.52
C GLN A 1000 -0.86 -32.36 26.26
N GLN A 1001 0.47 -32.32 26.44
CA GLN A 1001 1.50 -31.98 25.43
C GLN A 1001 1.68 -30.48 25.11
N PHE A 1002 0.84 -29.58 25.62
CA PHE A 1002 1.12 -28.14 25.56
C PHE A 1002 2.24 -27.79 26.55
N ASP A 1003 3.27 -27.07 26.10
CA ASP A 1003 4.36 -26.62 26.96
C ASP A 1003 4.12 -25.18 27.40
N ALA A 1004 3.60 -25.01 28.61
CA ALA A 1004 3.38 -23.70 29.23
C ALA A 1004 4.65 -23.09 29.87
N ASN A 1005 5.82 -23.73 29.74
CA ASN A 1005 7.07 -23.17 30.26
C ASN A 1005 7.62 -22.10 29.32
N ASN A 1006 7.81 -20.88 29.81
CA ASN A 1006 8.33 -19.74 29.05
C ASN A 1006 7.43 -19.32 27.88
N ILE A 1007 6.11 -19.30 28.08
CA ILE A 1007 5.24 -18.57 27.16
C ILE A 1007 5.66 -17.09 27.19
N ASN A 1008 5.87 -16.50 26.02
CA ASN A 1008 6.36 -15.14 25.85
C ASN A 1008 5.26 -14.23 25.27
N LYS A 1009 5.32 -12.96 25.64
CA LYS A 1009 4.66 -11.84 24.99
C LYS A 1009 5.67 -10.71 24.77
N LEU A 1010 5.77 -10.20 23.56
CA LEU A 1010 6.46 -8.93 23.25
C LEU A 1010 5.41 -7.81 23.13
N LEU A 1011 5.71 -6.64 23.71
CA LEU A 1011 4.85 -5.45 23.64
C LEU A 1011 5.65 -4.21 23.30
N GLY A 1012 5.14 -3.36 22.40
CA GLY A 1012 5.72 -2.07 22.06
C GLY A 1012 5.27 -0.96 23.01
N PHE A 1013 6.22 -0.13 23.46
CA PHE A 1013 6.04 1.05 24.32
C PHE A 1013 6.85 2.24 23.78
N ASP A 1014 6.52 3.44 24.24
CA ASP A 1014 7.21 4.66 23.86
C ASP A 1014 8.49 4.89 24.68
N PRO A 1015 9.50 5.61 24.14
CA PRO A 1015 10.76 5.82 24.82
C PRO A 1015 10.60 6.60 26.12
N ASN A 1016 11.02 5.99 27.24
CA ASN A 1016 10.92 6.49 28.61
C ASN A 1016 9.53 6.35 29.28
N ASP A 1017 8.63 5.56 28.70
CA ASP A 1017 7.38 5.15 29.34
C ASP A 1017 7.63 4.57 30.74
N ASN A 1018 6.86 5.05 31.72
CA ASN A 1018 6.82 4.46 33.06
C ASN A 1018 5.72 3.41 33.08
N LEU A 1019 6.08 2.16 33.30
CA LEU A 1019 5.18 1.01 33.25
C LEU A 1019 4.79 0.56 34.65
N ARG A 1020 3.49 0.34 34.86
CA ARG A 1020 2.94 -0.47 35.94
C ARG A 1020 2.19 -1.66 35.36
N PHE A 1021 1.95 -2.65 36.20
CA PHE A 1021 1.30 -3.92 35.83
C PHE A 1021 0.07 -4.15 36.72
N TYR A 1022 -0.89 -4.93 36.26
CA TYR A 1022 -2.03 -5.41 37.04
C TYR A 1022 -2.33 -6.88 36.72
N VAL A 1023 -3.08 -7.53 37.61
CA VAL A 1023 -3.66 -8.84 37.35
C VAL A 1023 -5.18 -8.79 37.45
N VAL A 1024 -5.91 -9.24 36.44
CA VAL A 1024 -7.35 -9.55 36.56
C VAL A 1024 -7.47 -10.97 37.09
N LYS A 1025 -8.00 -11.10 38.31
CA LYS A 1025 -8.18 -12.38 38.97
C LYS A 1025 -9.43 -13.10 38.47
N ASN A 1026 -9.27 -14.29 37.90
CA ASN A 1026 -10.37 -15.14 37.44
C ASN A 1026 -11.32 -14.41 36.45
N GLY A 1027 -10.74 -13.75 35.45
CA GLY A 1027 -11.42 -12.99 34.41
C GLY A 1027 -10.42 -12.24 33.53
N SER A 1028 -10.91 -11.58 32.49
CA SER A 1028 -10.13 -10.73 31.57
C SER A 1028 -10.36 -9.24 31.77
N THR A 1029 -9.44 -8.46 31.23
CA THR A 1029 -9.50 -7.00 31.06
C THR A 1029 -10.80 -6.58 30.38
N ASP A 1030 -11.18 -7.28 29.31
CA ASP A 1030 -12.40 -7.01 28.55
C ASP A 1030 -13.66 -7.27 29.37
N SER A 1031 -13.71 -8.38 30.10
CA SER A 1031 -14.82 -8.67 31.00
C SER A 1031 -14.95 -7.64 32.13
N VAL A 1032 -13.86 -7.00 32.56
CA VAL A 1032 -13.89 -5.89 33.54
C VAL A 1032 -14.38 -4.59 32.90
N LYS A 1033 -13.87 -4.23 31.71
CA LYS A 1033 -14.32 -3.05 30.94
C LYS A 1033 -15.82 -3.14 30.60
N ALA A 1034 -16.31 -4.32 30.22
CA ALA A 1034 -17.74 -4.60 29.98
C ALA A 1034 -18.60 -4.67 31.26
N GLY A 1035 -18.00 -4.55 32.47
CA GLY A 1035 -18.72 -4.60 33.74
C GLY A 1035 -19.24 -5.99 34.14
N ILE A 1036 -18.80 -7.04 33.45
CA ILE A 1036 -19.18 -8.45 33.67
C ILE A 1036 -18.39 -9.02 34.85
N THR A 1037 -17.07 -8.85 34.82
CA THR A 1037 -16.18 -9.11 35.96
C THR A 1037 -16.13 -7.88 36.85
N SER A 1038 -16.38 -8.07 38.15
CA SER A 1038 -16.31 -6.99 39.13
C SER A 1038 -14.91 -6.36 39.15
N ILE A 1039 -14.83 -5.03 39.09
CA ILE A 1039 -13.58 -4.24 39.23
C ILE A 1039 -12.79 -4.59 40.50
N SER A 1040 -13.42 -5.20 41.51
CA SER A 1040 -12.74 -5.75 42.70
C SER A 1040 -11.79 -6.92 42.42
N ASN A 1041 -11.87 -7.54 41.24
CA ASN A 1041 -10.96 -8.60 40.80
C ASN A 1041 -9.70 -8.03 40.11
N LEU A 1042 -9.66 -6.72 39.83
CA LEU A 1042 -8.47 -6.04 39.35
C LEU A 1042 -7.49 -5.83 40.52
N ILE A 1043 -6.35 -6.51 40.46
CA ILE A 1043 -5.30 -6.49 41.48
C ILE A 1043 -4.17 -5.59 41.00
N PHE A 1044 -4.03 -4.44 41.66
CA PHE A 1044 -2.86 -3.58 41.51
C PHE A 1044 -1.71 -4.00 42.44
N PRO A 1045 -0.46 -3.58 42.14
CA PRO A 1045 0.69 -3.86 42.98
C PRO A 1045 0.56 -3.28 44.39
N SER A 1046 0.96 -4.09 45.37
CA SER A 1046 1.09 -3.71 46.77
C SER A 1046 2.05 -4.68 47.46
N SER A 1047 2.53 -4.33 48.66
CA SER A 1047 3.38 -5.22 49.47
C SER A 1047 2.73 -6.56 49.90
N SER A 1048 1.45 -6.78 49.58
CA SER A 1048 0.73 -8.04 49.79
C SER A 1048 0.24 -8.72 48.50
N THR A 1049 0.45 -8.12 47.33
CA THR A 1049 -0.04 -8.65 46.03
C THR A 1049 1.05 -8.81 44.97
N LEU A 1050 2.15 -8.03 45.04
CA LEU A 1050 3.31 -8.17 44.15
C LEU A 1050 4.62 -8.22 44.95
N GLN A 1051 5.48 -9.18 44.60
CA GLN A 1051 6.90 -9.22 44.96
C GLN A 1051 7.75 -9.08 43.70
N SER A 1052 8.43 -7.93 43.56
CA SER A 1052 9.37 -7.68 42.47
C SER A 1052 10.82 -7.96 42.91
N THR A 1053 11.56 -8.75 42.12
CA THR A 1053 12.95 -9.13 42.36
C THR A 1053 13.84 -8.73 41.17
N ASP A 1054 14.92 -7.99 41.43
CA ASP A 1054 15.98 -7.70 40.45
C ASP A 1054 16.84 -8.96 40.20
N LEU A 1055 16.95 -9.36 38.94
CA LEU A 1055 17.71 -10.54 38.49
C LEU A 1055 19.10 -10.17 37.94
N GLY A 1056 19.42 -8.87 37.87
CA GLY A 1056 20.61 -8.34 37.21
C GLY A 1056 20.41 -8.13 35.71
N ASN A 1057 21.33 -7.37 35.10
CA ASN A 1057 21.31 -7.01 33.67
C ASN A 1057 19.98 -6.40 33.19
N ASN A 1058 19.34 -5.55 34.03
CA ASN A 1058 18.07 -4.88 33.73
C ASN A 1058 16.86 -5.83 33.60
N ASN A 1059 16.96 -7.05 34.13
CA ASN A 1059 15.88 -8.05 34.13
C ASN A 1059 15.24 -8.13 35.51
N PHE A 1060 13.91 -8.28 35.58
CA PHE A 1060 13.18 -8.40 36.83
C PHE A 1060 12.25 -9.62 36.81
N SER A 1061 11.99 -10.20 37.98
CA SER A 1061 10.87 -11.12 38.17
C SER A 1061 9.75 -10.41 38.92
N LEU A 1062 8.52 -10.55 38.41
CA LEU A 1062 7.29 -10.12 39.06
C LEU A 1062 6.53 -11.37 39.52
N ALA A 1063 6.46 -11.56 40.83
CA ALA A 1063 5.80 -12.69 41.46
C ALA A 1063 4.51 -12.16 42.13
N TRP A 1064 3.35 -12.67 41.75
CA TRP A 1064 2.03 -12.21 42.20
C TRP A 1064 1.37 -13.19 43.16
N GLU A 1065 0.65 -12.64 44.14
CA GLU A 1065 -0.29 -13.36 45.03
C GLU A 1065 -1.70 -12.89 44.66
N ASP A 1066 -2.52 -13.81 44.15
CA ASP A 1066 -3.93 -13.56 43.85
C ASP A 1066 -4.84 -13.92 45.05
N GLY A 1067 -4.33 -14.68 46.02
CA GLY A 1067 -5.08 -15.19 47.18
C GLY A 1067 -5.72 -16.57 46.97
N SER A 1068 -5.30 -17.30 45.95
CA SER A 1068 -5.51 -18.73 45.77
C SER A 1068 -4.26 -19.50 46.27
N GLY A 1069 -3.83 -20.55 45.58
CA GLY A 1069 -2.56 -21.25 45.81
C GLY A 1069 -2.10 -21.39 47.27
N ASN A 1070 -0.99 -20.72 47.60
CA ASN A 1070 -0.36 -20.73 48.92
C ASN A 1070 -0.48 -19.33 49.58
N PRO A 1071 -1.35 -19.13 50.60
CA PRO A 1071 -1.69 -17.80 51.16
C PRO A 1071 -0.57 -17.05 51.94
N GLN A 1072 0.69 -17.35 51.68
CA GLN A 1072 1.89 -16.72 52.22
C GLN A 1072 3.03 -16.67 51.17
N GLY A 1073 2.73 -16.68 49.87
CA GLY A 1073 3.76 -16.77 48.85
C GLY A 1073 3.28 -16.40 47.45
N PHE A 1074 3.97 -15.43 46.87
CA PHE A 1074 3.74 -14.81 45.55
C PHE A 1074 3.98 -15.73 44.34
N GLU A 1075 3.82 -17.04 44.49
CA GLU A 1075 4.10 -18.04 43.46
C GLU A 1075 2.85 -18.35 42.61
N ASP A 1076 1.74 -17.62 42.79
CA ASP A 1076 0.47 -17.89 42.09
C ASP A 1076 0.63 -17.65 40.59
N LEU A 1077 1.25 -16.53 40.22
CA LEU A 1077 1.67 -16.16 38.86
C LEU A 1077 3.05 -15.47 38.91
N VAL A 1078 4.06 -16.04 38.25
CA VAL A 1078 5.44 -15.52 38.25
C VAL A 1078 5.93 -15.30 36.83
N VAL A 1079 6.17 -14.03 36.49
CA VAL A 1079 6.75 -13.64 35.19
C VAL A 1079 8.15 -13.08 35.34
N LYS A 1080 8.94 -13.17 34.27
CA LYS A 1080 10.17 -12.41 34.06
C LYS A 1080 9.86 -11.31 33.06
N ILE A 1081 10.30 -10.08 33.34
CA ILE A 1081 10.23 -8.94 32.44
C ILE A 1081 11.64 -8.46 32.08
N GLN A 1082 11.85 -8.15 30.81
CA GLN A 1082 13.08 -7.53 30.31
C GLN A 1082 12.76 -6.63 29.10
N ALA A 1083 13.53 -5.56 28.91
CA ALA A 1083 13.46 -4.80 27.67
C ALA A 1083 14.37 -5.47 26.62
N THR A 1084 13.97 -5.44 25.35
CA THR A 1084 14.64 -6.10 24.23
C THR A 1084 14.60 -5.24 22.97
N ASP A 1085 15.52 -5.49 22.04
CA ASP A 1085 15.53 -4.88 20.69
C ASP A 1085 14.86 -5.80 19.64
N ASN A 1086 14.28 -6.93 20.06
CA ASN A 1086 13.55 -7.80 19.14
C ASN A 1086 12.27 -7.10 18.62
N PRO A 1087 11.95 -7.22 17.31
CA PRO A 1087 10.68 -6.76 16.77
C PRO A 1087 9.51 -7.59 17.31
N LEU A 1088 8.29 -7.05 17.21
CA LEU A 1088 7.08 -7.81 17.52
C LEU A 1088 6.95 -9.00 16.55
N PRO A 1089 6.47 -10.18 17.00
CA PRO A 1089 6.22 -11.30 16.10
C PRO A 1089 5.13 -10.98 15.08
N LEU A 1090 5.25 -11.53 13.87
CA LEU A 1090 4.26 -11.39 12.80
C LEU A 1090 2.87 -11.84 13.30
N GLY A 1091 1.82 -11.11 12.93
CA GLY A 1091 0.44 -11.39 13.39
C GLY A 1091 0.05 -10.76 14.74
N THR A 1092 0.98 -10.15 15.49
CA THR A 1092 0.71 -9.72 16.88
C THR A 1092 0.31 -8.25 17.04
N GLY A 1093 0.19 -7.46 15.97
CA GLY A 1093 0.05 -5.99 16.00
C GLY A 1093 -1.13 -5.45 16.82
N LEU A 1094 -2.22 -6.21 16.92
CA LEU A 1094 -3.42 -5.88 17.73
C LEU A 1094 -3.57 -6.74 18.99
N GLN A 1095 -2.69 -7.73 19.23
CA GLN A 1095 -2.80 -8.66 20.36
C GLN A 1095 -2.45 -8.04 21.73
N ASP A 1096 -2.23 -6.73 21.82
CA ASP A 1096 -2.15 -6.02 23.10
C ASP A 1096 -3.38 -5.15 23.40
N ARG A 1097 -4.36 -5.08 22.47
CA ARG A 1097 -5.60 -4.32 22.63
C ARG A 1097 -6.71 -5.13 23.32
N SER A 1098 -7.84 -4.46 23.60
CA SER A 1098 -9.08 -5.11 24.04
C SER A 1098 -9.62 -6.04 22.96
N GLN A 1099 -10.08 -7.25 23.31
CA GLN A 1099 -10.59 -8.27 22.37
C GLN A 1099 -9.56 -8.57 21.25
N GLY A 1100 -8.28 -8.55 21.61
CA GLY A 1100 -7.13 -8.61 20.71
C GLY A 1100 -6.75 -10.02 20.22
N GLU A 1101 -7.55 -11.06 20.48
CA GLU A 1101 -7.31 -12.42 19.99
C GLU A 1101 -7.56 -12.53 18.47
N ASN A 1102 -6.64 -11.98 17.68
CA ASN A 1102 -6.64 -11.94 16.22
C ASN A 1102 -5.22 -12.12 15.64
N ILE A 1103 -5.15 -12.24 14.33
CA ILE A 1103 -3.92 -12.24 13.54
C ILE A 1103 -3.93 -10.98 12.67
N ASP A 1104 -3.14 -9.98 13.02
CA ASP A 1104 -3.00 -8.75 12.23
C ASP A 1104 -1.88 -8.89 11.19
N LEU A 1105 -2.26 -8.89 9.90
CA LEU A 1105 -1.37 -8.94 8.75
C LEU A 1105 -1.56 -7.71 7.84
N ARG A 1106 -2.15 -6.61 8.32
CA ARG A 1106 -2.38 -5.40 7.50
C ARG A 1106 -1.07 -4.83 6.93
N ASP A 1107 -0.03 -4.77 7.75
CA ASP A 1107 1.31 -4.28 7.36
C ASP A 1107 2.12 -5.27 6.51
N VAL A 1108 1.49 -6.37 6.03
CA VAL A 1108 2.15 -7.44 5.30
C VAL A 1108 1.58 -7.48 3.88
N SER A 1109 2.44 -7.34 2.87
CA SER A 1109 2.06 -7.58 1.48
C SER A 1109 2.25 -9.05 1.07
N GLY A 1110 1.39 -9.56 0.20
CA GLY A 1110 1.54 -10.91 -0.36
C GLY A 1110 0.86 -12.01 0.48
N LEU A 1111 1.45 -13.20 0.52
CA LEU A 1111 0.90 -14.36 1.21
C LEU A 1111 1.75 -14.72 2.44
N VAL A 1112 1.11 -15.23 3.50
CA VAL A 1112 1.74 -15.64 4.75
C VAL A 1112 1.45 -17.11 5.01
N THR A 1113 2.48 -17.96 5.13
CA THR A 1113 2.28 -19.32 5.62
C THR A 1113 1.99 -19.29 7.12
N ALA A 1114 1.06 -20.14 7.53
CA ALA A 1114 0.60 -20.24 8.91
C ALA A 1114 0.58 -21.70 9.36
N GLU A 1115 1.47 -22.05 10.28
CA GLU A 1115 1.60 -23.40 10.85
C GLU A 1115 0.96 -23.46 12.24
N PHE A 1116 -0.22 -24.05 12.34
CA PHE A 1116 -1.02 -24.17 13.55
C PHE A 1116 -0.75 -25.50 14.26
N THR A 1117 -0.38 -25.44 15.53
CA THR A 1117 -0.35 -26.60 16.45
C THR A 1117 -1.53 -26.52 17.40
N VAL A 1118 -2.37 -27.54 17.39
CA VAL A 1118 -3.64 -27.58 18.12
C VAL A 1118 -3.60 -28.67 19.17
N TYR A 1119 -3.89 -28.30 20.42
CA TYR A 1119 -4.01 -29.17 21.59
C TYR A 1119 -5.47 -29.17 22.04
N ARG A 1120 -6.01 -30.33 22.42
CA ARG A 1120 -7.42 -30.43 22.86
C ARG A 1120 -7.56 -31.28 24.12
N GLU A 1121 -8.21 -30.74 25.15
CA GLU A 1121 -8.66 -31.49 26.33
C GLU A 1121 -10.22 -31.52 26.48
N ALA A 1122 -10.94 -30.96 25.50
CA ALA A 1122 -12.39 -30.78 25.53
C ALA A 1122 -13.28 -32.02 25.63
N ALA A 1123 -14.37 -31.89 26.40
CA ALA A 1123 -15.45 -32.89 26.44
C ALA A 1123 -16.23 -32.99 25.12
N PHE A 1124 -16.43 -31.87 24.42
CA PHE A 1124 -17.14 -31.80 23.13
C PHE A 1124 -16.21 -31.86 21.92
N ASP A 1125 -16.72 -32.34 20.78
CA ASP A 1125 -15.94 -32.47 19.54
C ASP A 1125 -15.86 -31.17 18.75
N ASN A 1126 -15.12 -30.21 19.30
CA ASN A 1126 -15.12 -28.83 18.84
C ASN A 1126 -14.30 -28.64 17.54
N TYR A 1127 -14.58 -27.51 16.91
CA TYR A 1127 -13.94 -27.04 15.69
C TYR A 1127 -13.57 -25.57 15.88
N VAL A 1128 -12.30 -25.22 15.63
CA VAL A 1128 -11.88 -23.83 15.51
C VAL A 1128 -11.71 -23.49 14.04
N GLY A 1129 -12.25 -22.36 13.63
CA GLY A 1129 -12.03 -21.76 12.31
C GLY A 1129 -11.54 -20.33 12.43
N PHE A 1130 -11.10 -19.76 11.31
CA PHE A 1130 -10.75 -18.35 11.18
C PHE A 1130 -11.56 -17.70 10.06
N TYR A 1131 -11.80 -16.39 10.17
CA TYR A 1131 -12.46 -15.55 9.17
C TYR A 1131 -11.74 -14.22 9.06
N LYS A 1132 -11.82 -13.58 7.90
CA LYS A 1132 -11.34 -12.21 7.68
C LYS A 1132 -12.36 -11.23 8.27
N VAL A 1133 -11.90 -10.13 8.82
CA VAL A 1133 -12.72 -8.98 9.23
C VAL A 1133 -12.28 -7.73 8.50
N THR A 1134 -13.21 -6.79 8.31
CA THR A 1134 -12.96 -5.51 7.62
C THR A 1134 -12.16 -4.55 8.49
N ASP A 1135 -12.38 -4.58 9.80
CA ASP A 1135 -11.79 -3.67 10.78
C ASP A 1135 -11.39 -4.37 12.10
N GLU A 1136 -10.79 -3.64 13.03
CA GLU A 1136 -10.44 -4.18 14.36
C GLU A 1136 -11.65 -4.39 15.28
N ASN A 1137 -12.82 -3.85 14.92
CA ASN A 1137 -14.08 -4.04 15.66
C ASN A 1137 -14.79 -5.34 15.28
N GLY A 1138 -14.30 -6.08 14.28
CA GLY A 1138 -14.84 -7.36 13.87
C GLY A 1138 -15.94 -7.30 12.83
N GLY A 1139 -16.06 -6.19 12.10
CA GLY A 1139 -17.01 -6.02 11.01
C GLY A 1139 -16.81 -7.04 9.89
N ILE A 1140 -17.92 -7.42 9.24
CA ILE A 1140 -17.93 -8.36 8.11
C ILE A 1140 -18.57 -7.68 6.91
N ASP A 1141 -17.76 -7.46 5.88
CA ASP A 1141 -18.15 -7.18 4.50
C ASP A 1141 -18.80 -8.45 3.88
N ILE A 1142 -20.06 -8.38 3.42
CA ILE A 1142 -20.74 -9.51 2.77
C ILE A 1142 -20.92 -9.38 1.26
N ASP A 1143 -20.65 -8.22 0.65
CA ASP A 1143 -20.82 -8.00 -0.79
C ASP A 1143 -19.55 -7.63 -1.58
N GLY A 1144 -18.47 -7.27 -0.87
CA GLY A 1144 -17.12 -7.04 -1.37
C GLY A 1144 -16.75 -5.57 -1.58
N ASP A 1145 -17.49 -4.62 -0.99
CA ASP A 1145 -17.25 -3.18 -1.14
C ASP A 1145 -16.16 -2.60 -0.22
N GLY A 1146 -15.66 -3.38 0.75
CA GLY A 1146 -14.64 -2.96 1.71
C GLY A 1146 -15.19 -2.28 2.97
N THR A 1147 -16.51 -2.20 3.14
CA THR A 1147 -17.18 -1.69 4.35
C THR A 1147 -17.77 -2.83 5.18
N ALA A 1148 -18.23 -2.55 6.41
CA ALA A 1148 -18.73 -3.58 7.32
C ALA A 1148 -20.27 -3.63 7.33
N ASP A 1149 -20.86 -4.49 6.50
CA ASP A 1149 -22.32 -4.75 6.48
C ASP A 1149 -22.89 -5.23 7.82
N ILE A 1150 -22.14 -6.12 8.51
CA ILE A 1150 -22.63 -6.81 9.71
C ILE A 1150 -21.59 -6.74 10.84
N LEU A 1151 -21.97 -6.06 11.92
CA LEU A 1151 -21.14 -5.89 13.12
C LEU A 1151 -21.40 -6.98 14.19
N PRO A 1152 -20.43 -7.28 15.09
CA PRO A 1152 -20.62 -8.22 16.18
C PRO A 1152 -21.88 -7.96 17.01
N GLY A 1153 -22.68 -9.01 17.21
CA GLY A 1153 -23.94 -8.96 17.95
C GLY A 1153 -25.17 -8.55 17.14
N GLN A 1154 -25.01 -8.13 15.88
CA GLN A 1154 -26.14 -7.97 14.95
C GLN A 1154 -26.72 -9.32 14.51
N SER A 1155 -28.01 -9.30 14.13
CA SER A 1155 -28.72 -10.51 13.70
C SER A 1155 -28.22 -11.01 12.36
N GLY A 1156 -27.51 -12.15 12.36
CA GLY A 1156 -26.93 -12.76 11.16
C GLY A 1156 -25.41 -12.92 11.23
N TYR A 1157 -24.74 -12.25 12.17
CA TYR A 1157 -23.28 -12.27 12.32
C TYR A 1157 -22.68 -13.69 12.33
N THR A 1158 -23.21 -14.59 13.17
CA THR A 1158 -22.78 -16.01 13.22
C THR A 1158 -22.92 -16.72 11.87
N GLN A 1159 -23.97 -16.42 11.09
CA GLN A 1159 -24.17 -17.01 9.78
C GLN A 1159 -23.15 -16.48 8.77
N ALA A 1160 -22.85 -15.17 8.81
CA ALA A 1160 -21.88 -14.51 7.95
C ALA A 1160 -20.46 -15.06 8.20
N VAL A 1161 -20.00 -15.08 9.47
CA VAL A 1161 -18.71 -15.68 9.85
C VAL A 1161 -18.58 -17.11 9.34
N VAL A 1162 -19.56 -17.97 9.64
CA VAL A 1162 -19.48 -19.39 9.27
C VAL A 1162 -19.65 -19.60 7.75
N ASN A 1163 -20.21 -18.65 7.02
CA ASN A 1163 -20.27 -18.68 5.56
C ASN A 1163 -18.94 -18.23 4.90
N GLN A 1164 -18.23 -17.27 5.49
CA GLN A 1164 -16.99 -16.70 4.96
C GLN A 1164 -15.70 -17.27 5.57
N HIS A 1165 -15.80 -18.21 6.52
CA HIS A 1165 -14.62 -18.81 7.14
C HIS A 1165 -13.64 -19.41 6.11
N LEU A 1166 -12.36 -19.44 6.49
CA LEU A 1166 -11.29 -20.11 5.76
C LEU A 1166 -11.55 -21.62 5.71
N SER A 1167 -12.28 -22.08 4.70
CA SER A 1167 -12.75 -23.46 4.56
C SER A 1167 -11.63 -24.49 4.34
N ASN A 1168 -10.44 -24.03 3.96
CA ASN A 1168 -9.19 -24.81 3.92
C ASN A 1168 -8.53 -24.96 5.31
N LEU A 1169 -8.90 -24.13 6.29
CA LEU A 1169 -8.26 -24.03 7.61
C LEU A 1169 -9.23 -24.41 8.74
N GLY A 1170 -9.73 -25.65 8.70
CA GLY A 1170 -10.59 -26.22 9.74
C GLY A 1170 -9.81 -26.97 10.80
N LEU A 1171 -9.64 -26.37 11.99
CA LEU A 1171 -8.84 -26.92 13.08
C LEU A 1171 -9.70 -27.83 13.98
N SER A 1172 -9.46 -29.15 13.91
CA SER A 1172 -10.16 -30.12 14.77
C SER A 1172 -9.33 -31.35 15.08
N VAL A 1173 -9.19 -31.67 16.37
CA VAL A 1173 -8.30 -32.71 16.89
C VAL A 1173 -9.10 -33.66 17.79
N THR A 1174 -8.68 -34.92 17.91
CA THR A 1174 -9.30 -35.86 18.88
C THR A 1174 -8.91 -35.48 20.32
N ASN A 1175 -9.84 -35.57 21.28
CA ASN A 1175 -9.56 -35.25 22.70
C ASN A 1175 -8.31 -36.00 23.21
N GLY A 1176 -7.42 -35.27 23.88
CA GLY A 1176 -6.17 -35.74 24.47
C GLY A 1176 -5.05 -35.94 23.46
N GLN A 1177 -5.18 -35.40 22.25
CA GLN A 1177 -4.17 -35.45 21.18
C GLN A 1177 -3.74 -34.05 20.75
N THR A 1178 -2.66 -34.01 19.97
CA THR A 1178 -2.12 -32.83 19.32
C THR A 1178 -2.10 -33.09 17.81
N ALA A 1179 -2.39 -32.08 17.00
CA ALA A 1179 -2.19 -32.15 15.55
C ALA A 1179 -1.67 -30.81 15.01
N ASN A 1180 -1.00 -30.89 13.86
CA ASN A 1180 -0.52 -29.72 13.13
C ASN A 1180 -1.36 -29.53 11.87
N PHE A 1181 -1.62 -28.29 11.52
CA PHE A 1181 -2.33 -27.87 10.31
C PHE A 1181 -1.53 -26.73 9.68
N SER A 1182 -1.42 -26.74 8.36
CA SER A 1182 -0.83 -25.65 7.61
C SER A 1182 -1.91 -24.94 6.79
N GLY A 1183 -1.76 -23.63 6.65
CA GLY A 1183 -2.60 -22.78 5.82
C GLY A 1183 -1.80 -21.63 5.23
N THR A 1184 -2.45 -20.91 4.32
CA THR A 1184 -1.93 -19.65 3.80
C THR A 1184 -2.97 -18.58 4.08
N LEU A 1185 -2.52 -17.45 4.62
CA LEU A 1185 -3.30 -16.25 4.87
C LEU A 1185 -2.88 -15.17 3.87
N GLU A 1186 -3.81 -14.30 3.49
CA GLU A 1186 -3.50 -13.12 2.69
C GLU A 1186 -3.01 -12.00 3.62
N GLY A 1187 -1.97 -11.29 3.20
CA GLY A 1187 -1.59 -10.02 3.79
C GLY A 1187 -2.63 -8.93 3.50
N GLY A 1188 -2.51 -7.77 4.17
CA GLY A 1188 -3.50 -6.69 4.07
C GLY A 1188 -4.82 -7.02 4.78
N ALA A 1189 -4.80 -7.88 5.81
CA ALA A 1189 -6.01 -8.42 6.43
C ALA A 1189 -5.84 -8.70 7.93
N ILE A 1190 -6.95 -8.67 8.67
CA ILE A 1190 -7.05 -9.18 10.05
C ILE A 1190 -7.84 -10.50 10.02
N TYR A 1191 -7.34 -11.53 10.70
CA TYR A 1191 -8.04 -12.81 10.87
C TYR A 1191 -8.42 -13.08 12.32
N VAL A 1192 -9.68 -13.44 12.56
CA VAL A 1192 -10.22 -13.66 13.90
C VAL A 1192 -10.66 -15.13 14.05
N PRO A 1193 -10.40 -15.79 15.19
CA PRO A 1193 -10.85 -17.15 15.44
C PRO A 1193 -12.33 -17.22 15.89
N PHE A 1194 -12.94 -18.38 15.69
CA PHE A 1194 -14.23 -18.75 16.30
C PHE A 1194 -14.27 -20.24 16.63
N LEU A 1195 -15.06 -20.60 17.65
CA LEU A 1195 -15.25 -21.96 18.13
C LEU A 1195 -16.68 -22.45 17.83
N ILE A 1196 -16.83 -23.54 17.06
CA ILE A 1196 -18.09 -24.29 16.96
C ILE A 1196 -18.05 -25.46 17.95
N VAL A 1197 -19.02 -25.49 18.87
CA VAL A 1197 -19.11 -26.52 19.91
C VAL A 1197 -19.74 -27.81 19.39
N ASN A 1198 -19.04 -28.93 19.60
CA ASN A 1198 -19.51 -30.29 19.28
C ASN A 1198 -20.03 -30.52 17.84
N SER A 1199 -19.61 -29.72 16.87
CA SER A 1199 -20.20 -29.69 15.52
C SER A 1199 -19.23 -29.12 14.49
N ARG A 1200 -19.70 -28.87 13.27
CA ARG A 1200 -18.94 -28.36 12.12
C ARG A 1200 -19.74 -27.29 11.37
N PRO A 1201 -19.11 -26.49 10.48
CA PRO A 1201 -19.77 -25.40 9.76
C PRO A 1201 -21.05 -25.80 9.03
N ASP A 1202 -21.12 -27.00 8.46
CA ASP A 1202 -22.28 -27.49 7.72
C ASP A 1202 -23.58 -27.53 8.55
N ALA A 1203 -23.47 -27.72 9.87
CA ALA A 1203 -24.62 -27.70 10.79
C ALA A 1203 -25.15 -26.30 11.14
N VAL A 1204 -24.43 -25.24 10.78
CA VAL A 1204 -24.88 -23.83 10.82
C VAL A 1204 -25.39 -23.39 9.44
N LEU A 1205 -24.85 -23.96 8.36
CA LEU A 1205 -25.21 -23.61 6.99
C LEU A 1205 -26.42 -24.40 6.44
N ASP A 1206 -27.00 -25.35 7.19
CA ASP A 1206 -28.06 -26.27 6.71
C ASP A 1206 -29.49 -25.66 6.60
N ASN A 1207 -29.65 -24.38 6.96
CA ASN A 1207 -30.91 -23.63 7.04
C ASN A 1207 -31.90 -24.13 8.12
N ASN A 1208 -31.48 -24.95 9.08
CA ASN A 1208 -32.32 -25.46 10.15
C ASN A 1208 -31.88 -24.98 11.54
N VAL A 1209 -32.21 -23.72 11.83
CA VAL A 1209 -32.00 -22.98 13.10
C VAL A 1209 -32.48 -23.65 14.41
N SER A 1210 -33.06 -24.85 14.31
CA SER A 1210 -33.39 -25.70 15.46
C SER A 1210 -32.32 -26.75 15.82
N ASN A 1211 -31.26 -26.89 15.01
CA ASN A 1211 -30.08 -27.72 15.32
C ASN A 1211 -28.74 -26.97 15.27
N ASP A 1212 -28.73 -25.65 15.15
CA ASP A 1212 -27.51 -24.87 15.16
C ASP A 1212 -26.71 -25.14 16.46
N PRO A 1213 -25.40 -25.43 16.35
CA PRO A 1213 -24.52 -25.53 17.51
C PRO A 1213 -24.31 -24.17 18.17
N ALA A 1214 -23.80 -24.17 19.41
CA ALA A 1214 -23.24 -22.96 19.98
C ALA A 1214 -21.97 -22.56 19.21
N VAL A 1215 -21.84 -21.27 18.91
CA VAL A 1215 -20.65 -20.67 18.29
C VAL A 1215 -20.20 -19.52 19.17
N TYR A 1216 -18.90 -19.46 19.49
CA TYR A 1216 -18.31 -18.39 20.28
C TYR A 1216 -17.16 -17.72 19.53
N PHE A 1217 -16.95 -16.44 19.82
CA PHE A 1217 -16.06 -15.52 19.12
C PHE A 1217 -15.17 -14.77 20.10
N THR A 1218 -14.08 -14.17 19.61
CA THR A 1218 -13.28 -13.18 20.33
C THR A 1218 -14.15 -11.99 20.80
N PHE A 1219 -15.02 -11.47 19.92
CA PHE A 1219 -15.82 -10.29 20.23
C PHE A 1219 -16.97 -10.57 21.21
N LEU A 1220 -16.96 -9.92 22.37
CA LEU A 1220 -17.98 -10.14 23.43
C LEU A 1220 -19.40 -9.86 22.94
N GLY A 1221 -19.56 -8.88 22.03
CA GLY A 1221 -20.86 -8.53 21.45
C GLY A 1221 -21.49 -9.65 20.62
N ALA A 1222 -20.68 -10.51 19.99
CA ALA A 1222 -21.16 -11.65 19.22
C ALA A 1222 -21.55 -12.86 20.09
N ASN A 1223 -21.08 -12.93 21.34
CA ASN A 1223 -21.37 -14.04 22.25
C ASN A 1223 -22.73 -13.84 22.95
N SER A 1224 -23.63 -14.82 22.84
CA SER A 1224 -25.02 -14.69 23.31
C SER A 1224 -25.19 -14.54 24.84
N ASP A 1225 -24.17 -14.88 25.61
CA ASP A 1225 -24.05 -14.69 27.06
C ASP A 1225 -23.10 -13.54 27.43
N GLN A 1226 -22.60 -12.80 26.43
CA GLN A 1226 -21.59 -11.75 26.51
C GLN A 1226 -20.31 -12.19 27.23
N THR A 1227 -20.13 -13.50 27.40
CA THR A 1227 -18.96 -14.04 28.08
C THR A 1227 -17.81 -14.16 27.10
N ASP A 1228 -16.63 -14.19 27.67
CA ASP A 1228 -15.38 -14.19 26.98
C ASP A 1228 -14.87 -15.63 26.89
N HIS A 1229 -14.80 -16.14 25.66
CA HIS A 1229 -14.60 -17.57 25.33
C HIS A 1229 -13.26 -17.87 24.68
N VAL A 1230 -12.48 -16.84 24.37
CA VAL A 1230 -11.14 -16.93 23.77
C VAL A 1230 -10.16 -16.20 24.70
N ARG A 1231 -8.92 -16.67 24.78
CA ARG A 1231 -7.89 -16.10 25.66
C ARG A 1231 -6.57 -16.00 24.93
N LEU A 1232 -5.98 -14.82 24.85
CA LEU A 1232 -4.57 -14.68 24.53
C LEU A 1232 -3.73 -15.33 25.65
N LEU A 1233 -3.05 -16.44 25.36
CA LEU A 1233 -2.14 -17.10 26.31
C LEU A 1233 -0.69 -16.63 26.16
N GLY A 1234 -0.36 -15.97 25.05
CA GLY A 1234 0.94 -15.42 24.68
C GLY A 1234 0.93 -15.05 23.19
N ASP A 1235 2.07 -14.59 22.64
CA ASP A 1235 2.16 -14.28 21.20
C ASP A 1235 1.67 -15.46 20.35
N ASN A 1236 0.71 -15.19 19.46
CA ASN A 1236 0.12 -16.17 18.53
C ASN A 1236 -0.33 -17.48 19.19
N THR A 1237 -0.86 -17.40 20.42
CA THR A 1237 -1.33 -18.56 21.19
C THR A 1237 -2.67 -18.25 21.85
N PHE A 1238 -3.73 -18.96 21.45
CA PHE A 1238 -5.10 -18.76 21.94
C PHE A 1238 -5.65 -19.99 22.67
N GLY A 1239 -6.28 -19.79 23.82
CA GLY A 1239 -7.07 -20.79 24.56
C GLY A 1239 -8.57 -20.57 24.37
N PHE A 1240 -9.35 -21.64 24.40
CA PHE A 1240 -10.79 -21.64 24.10
C PHE A 1240 -11.59 -22.41 25.16
N GLU A 1241 -12.83 -22.00 25.41
CA GLU A 1241 -13.78 -22.63 26.36
C GLU A 1241 -15.12 -22.94 25.67
N ASP A 1242 -15.64 -24.17 25.80
CA ASP A 1242 -16.72 -24.71 24.96
C ASP A 1242 -18.14 -24.66 25.58
N LEU A 1243 -18.28 -24.12 26.79
CA LEU A 1243 -19.51 -24.13 27.59
C LEU A 1243 -20.02 -22.72 27.96
N VAL A 1244 -21.34 -22.52 27.83
CA VAL A 1244 -22.04 -21.23 28.07
C VAL A 1244 -21.69 -20.61 29.42
N ASN A 1245 -21.45 -19.29 29.45
CA ASN A 1245 -20.93 -18.48 30.56
C ASN A 1245 -19.49 -18.84 30.95
N GLY A 1246 -18.63 -19.20 29.99
CA GLY A 1246 -17.24 -19.56 30.26
C GLY A 1246 -17.09 -20.85 31.09
N GLY A 1247 -18.07 -21.75 31.00
CA GLY A 1247 -17.99 -23.15 31.41
C GLY A 1247 -17.38 -23.49 32.76
N ASP A 1248 -16.30 -24.27 32.71
CA ASP A 1248 -15.44 -24.65 33.83
C ASP A 1248 -14.29 -23.64 34.02
N GLY A 1249 -14.02 -22.85 32.98
CA GLY A 1249 -13.33 -21.56 33.03
C GLY A 1249 -11.82 -21.69 33.03
N ASP A 1250 -11.29 -22.77 32.46
CA ASP A 1250 -9.86 -23.04 32.36
C ASP A 1250 -9.28 -22.79 30.97
N PHE A 1251 -10.12 -22.59 29.95
CA PHE A 1251 -9.76 -22.30 28.55
C PHE A 1251 -8.79 -23.32 27.93
N ASN A 1252 -8.88 -24.58 28.39
CA ASN A 1252 -8.01 -25.67 27.97
C ASN A 1252 -8.68 -26.66 27.01
N ASP A 1253 -9.99 -26.48 26.75
CA ASP A 1253 -10.79 -27.30 25.85
C ASP A 1253 -10.09 -27.43 24.48
N ILE A 1254 -9.69 -26.29 23.91
CA ILE A 1254 -8.73 -26.21 22.80
C ILE A 1254 -7.70 -25.13 23.12
N VAL A 1255 -6.42 -25.39 22.82
CA VAL A 1255 -5.37 -24.38 22.68
C VAL A 1255 -4.82 -24.45 21.26
N VAL A 1256 -4.74 -23.31 20.58
CA VAL A 1256 -4.16 -23.15 19.25
C VAL A 1256 -2.93 -22.25 19.37
N LYS A 1257 -1.74 -22.78 19.07
CA LYS A 1257 -0.52 -21.99 18.86
C LYS A 1257 -0.24 -21.94 17.37
N PHE A 1258 0.24 -20.82 16.83
CA PHE A 1258 0.64 -20.73 15.42
C PHE A 1258 1.94 -19.97 15.21
N GLU A 1259 2.65 -20.34 14.16
CA GLU A 1259 3.88 -19.69 13.69
C GLU A 1259 3.62 -19.19 12.27
N LEU A 1260 3.96 -17.92 12.01
CA LEU A 1260 3.66 -17.21 10.76
C LEU A 1260 4.94 -16.81 10.06
N GLN A 1261 4.97 -16.95 8.73
CA GLN A 1261 6.11 -16.54 7.91
C GLN A 1261 5.59 -15.91 6.60
N ALA A 1262 6.00 -14.68 6.32
CA ALA A 1262 5.73 -14.04 5.04
C ALA A 1262 6.44 -14.81 3.91
N ILE A 1263 5.74 -15.03 2.80
CA ILE A 1263 6.28 -15.60 1.57
C ILE A 1263 6.85 -14.43 0.75
N ALA A 1264 8.16 -14.44 0.53
CA ALA A 1264 8.88 -13.46 -0.28
C ALA A 1264 8.78 -13.76 -1.77
#